data_AF-A0A7X3VJW9-F1
#
_entry.id   AF-A0A7X3VJW9-F1
#
_cell.length_a   1.000
_cell.length_b   1.000
_cell.length_c   1.000
_cell.angle_alpha   90.00
_cell.angle_beta   90.00
_cell.angle_gamma   90.00
#
_symmetry.space_group_name_H-M   'P 1'
#
loop_
_entity.id
_entity.type
_entity.pdbx_description
1 polymer ?
#
loop_
_entity_poly.entity_id
_entity_poly.type
_entity_poly.pdbx_seq_one_letter_code
_entity_poly.pdbx_strand_id
1 'polypeptide(L)'
;LGHRNISDISLLAELKNLVSLDLRNNNISDISPLAELIQLTSLVLQNNNISDVSPLAELTQLNSLNLQNNNISDVSPLVGLINLKPHGGFYSALNIQSNPLNYASINTHIPAMQAKGIDVAFSERVPETLLQIFGDAQQGGVNLALPLPFVVQVLDAWGDAPFEGVPVTFTITAGDGELSATTVETDINGRASVHLRMGATLGTTTVRVTAPNISEPLLFTATTIPHSKQVIVRDGNLRAKIMETLGKPFDETLTITDMLQLRTLTADDIGIYDLTGLEYATNLTSLSLQNNKIANVLSLITLTQLTTLDLRNNWISDVSPLTSLVHLKNGQGLFLEGNRLNTAAIRTYIPLLQAAGVNVSFDSAVTESAYIVRPIYLRGHGLRHDPEMTGKIKNLMREVQQFYADQMEIYGFGRKTFQFETDADGNAFVYHINGRFTENAVPEFNWFDSSKNITRLVFVEDLNPNTVSYPCGAGHGDGHSGYAEVACISFITVAHELGHAFGLPHDFRHSVGTAGYIMSYGSQNMLSQCAAEWLDVHRYFNTERTAADGDVTIEVLPPLPHPPNAIRLRFNVTAPAGLHQARISGVDPSGTFSNRREHGLLACKFLNGNSSETVDFVIPPLSPDTFGVVLTVIDKHGNTGSAGSGTVNVPSLLPEQPVSIPDPNLAAAIRKEIGESITTRTPFNLIEFSAVEITDLTGMEYASNLRSLNLSGSISDISPLSGLTQLHSLYLGGNNISDISPLSELKNLRRLNLGGNNISDISPLAELKEIWRLDLNDNNISDVSPLADPTQIRWLDLSNNNIWDVAPLVKLASVMPFRNSLQLRLGRNNISDISPFLALDPPETTRLWLSLWGNPLNDPSRNRHIPALQAKGIQFTFSPSIQAHARSEITGPWLWMIAPTIQFEGGARSIDVDSLAAASNGTVTEADVATHGANAGDRLGNFVWTPGRISALQNNNINDCLNRIGMIESDVNDHSAYALFSWVLETDRTGVGMYVGCDDAIKIWLNGEVVYRTAVNRHLYNFGRGFRVNLKRGENLLLVKVSQREADWSMFVGIDGFEDIQAPDVAADVNGDGIVNVQDLVLVSSRLGQTGQTEADVNGDGAVNIQDLVLVAGALGDAAAAPSAFRATATALPSRATVEQWLTDAYRLPRLDARLERGIAWLERLLAALVPEETALLANYPNPFNPETWIPYELAEPAEVALRIYAVDGALVRRLVLGHRAAGIYRSKSRAAYWDGRNIQGEKVASGVYFYTFSAGDFEATRKMLIRK
;
A
#
# COMPACT_ATOMS: atom_id res chain seq x y z
N LEU A 1 4.99 -34.05 14.31
CA LEU A 1 5.03 -34.21 12.84
C LEU A 1 4.31 -33.06 12.11
N GLY A 2 4.12 -31.90 12.76
CA GLY A 2 3.50 -30.76 12.07
C GLY A 2 4.42 -30.06 11.06
N HIS A 3 3.82 -29.38 10.08
CA HIS A 3 4.51 -28.60 9.03
C HIS A 3 5.40 -29.43 8.10
N ARG A 4 4.94 -30.61 7.68
CA ARG A 4 5.75 -31.55 6.89
C ARG A 4 5.08 -32.02 5.59
N ASN A 5 3.96 -31.41 5.21
CA ASN A 5 3.20 -31.76 4.00
C ASN A 5 2.81 -33.26 3.95
N ILE A 6 2.49 -33.83 5.11
CA ILE A 6 2.12 -35.25 5.25
C ILE A 6 0.65 -35.42 4.83
N SER A 7 0.34 -36.45 4.04
CA SER A 7 -1.03 -36.84 3.67
C SER A 7 -1.42 -38.24 4.14
N ASP A 8 -0.45 -39.15 4.24
CA ASP A 8 -0.63 -40.54 4.70
C ASP A 8 -0.01 -40.74 6.09
N ILE A 9 -0.82 -41.23 7.02
CA ILE A 9 -0.43 -41.53 8.41
C ILE A 9 -0.68 -42.99 8.80
N SER A 10 -0.87 -43.89 7.84
CA SER A 10 -1.15 -45.31 8.04
C SER A 10 -0.17 -45.99 9.00
N LEU A 11 1.13 -45.65 8.92
CA LEU A 11 2.18 -46.21 9.77
C LEU A 11 2.05 -45.84 11.26
N LEU A 12 1.25 -44.82 11.61
CA LEU A 12 1.03 -44.45 13.01
C LEU A 12 0.15 -45.45 13.77
N ALA A 13 -0.64 -46.27 13.06
CA ALA A 13 -1.49 -47.29 13.67
C ALA A 13 -0.70 -48.31 14.52
N GLU A 14 0.57 -48.53 14.22
CA GLU A 14 1.45 -49.45 14.94
C GLU A 14 1.96 -48.88 16.28
N LEU A 15 1.81 -47.58 16.52
CA LEU A 15 2.38 -46.89 17.68
C LEU A 15 1.42 -46.87 18.88
N LYS A 16 0.93 -48.03 19.32
CA LYS A 16 -0.16 -48.17 20.30
C LYS A 16 0.10 -47.57 21.70
N ASN A 17 1.35 -47.24 22.02
CA ASN A 17 1.76 -46.62 23.28
C ASN A 17 1.84 -45.08 23.22
N LEU A 18 1.42 -44.46 22.11
CA LEU A 18 1.56 -43.02 21.91
C LEU A 18 0.57 -42.25 22.80
N VAL A 19 1.10 -41.28 23.56
CA VAL A 19 0.34 -40.52 24.56
C VAL A 19 -0.01 -39.10 24.08
N SER A 20 0.81 -38.52 23.21
CA SER A 20 0.59 -37.19 22.64
C SER A 20 1.05 -37.15 21.19
N LEU A 21 0.24 -36.56 20.31
CA LEU A 21 0.51 -36.48 18.88
C LEU A 21 0.22 -35.09 18.33
N ASP A 22 1.16 -34.54 17.55
CA ASP A 22 1.01 -33.27 16.86
C ASP A 22 1.22 -33.46 15.35
N LEU A 23 0.14 -33.28 14.60
CA LEU A 23 0.02 -33.39 13.14
C LEU A 23 -0.41 -32.07 12.49
N ARG A 24 -0.23 -30.92 13.15
CA ARG A 24 -0.70 -29.62 12.64
C ARG A 24 -0.10 -29.24 11.28
N ASN A 25 -0.82 -28.48 10.46
CA ASN A 25 -0.30 -27.91 9.20
C ASN A 25 0.24 -28.99 8.26
N ASN A 26 -0.64 -29.89 7.83
CA ASN A 26 -0.37 -30.98 6.89
C ASN A 26 -1.58 -31.14 5.93
N ASN A 27 -1.56 -32.16 5.06
CA ASN A 27 -2.60 -32.43 4.07
C ASN A 27 -3.38 -33.71 4.38
N ILE A 28 -3.64 -33.97 5.67
CA ILE A 28 -4.28 -35.21 6.13
C ILE A 28 -5.80 -35.08 5.97
N SER A 29 -6.44 -36.05 5.34
CA SER A 29 -7.90 -36.18 5.26
C SER A 29 -8.44 -37.44 5.94
N ASP A 30 -7.65 -38.52 5.94
CA ASP A 30 -7.99 -39.80 6.57
C ASP A 30 -7.27 -39.96 7.91
N ILE A 31 -8.04 -40.03 8.98
CA ILE A 31 -7.54 -40.25 10.35
C ILE A 31 -7.94 -41.61 10.93
N SER A 32 -8.46 -42.53 10.09
CA SER A 32 -8.76 -43.91 10.50
C SER A 32 -7.59 -44.64 11.18
N PRO A 33 -6.30 -44.41 10.83
CA PRO A 33 -5.18 -45.06 11.52
C PRO A 33 -5.04 -44.69 13.00
N LEU A 34 -5.68 -43.61 13.45
CA LEU A 34 -5.62 -43.16 14.84
C LEU A 34 -6.61 -43.88 15.77
N ALA A 35 -7.58 -44.61 15.22
CA ALA A 35 -8.71 -45.17 15.97
C ALA A 35 -8.30 -46.10 17.13
N GLU A 36 -7.20 -46.85 16.97
CA GLU A 36 -6.72 -47.79 17.99
C GLU A 36 -5.71 -47.20 18.98
N LEU A 37 -5.35 -45.91 18.86
CA LEU A 37 -4.34 -45.26 19.70
C LEU A 37 -4.95 -44.76 21.02
N ILE A 38 -5.62 -45.67 21.74
CA ILE A 38 -6.45 -45.39 22.93
C ILE A 38 -5.70 -44.79 24.13
N GLN A 39 -4.36 -44.78 24.09
CA GLN A 39 -3.52 -44.15 25.11
C GLN A 39 -3.33 -42.64 24.90
N LEU A 40 -3.82 -42.10 23.77
CA LEU A 40 -3.72 -40.67 23.46
C LEU A 40 -4.47 -39.82 24.49
N THR A 41 -3.75 -38.84 25.02
CA THR A 41 -4.26 -37.83 25.95
C THR A 41 -4.28 -36.44 25.33
N SER A 42 -3.39 -36.17 24.37
CA SER A 42 -3.34 -34.90 23.64
C SER A 42 -3.18 -35.13 22.14
N LEU A 43 -4.05 -34.53 21.33
CA LEU A 43 -4.04 -34.66 19.89
C LEU A 43 -4.23 -33.30 19.21
N VAL A 44 -3.27 -32.90 18.37
CA VAL A 44 -3.30 -31.65 17.60
C VAL A 44 -3.35 -31.98 16.11
N LEU A 45 -4.46 -31.63 15.46
CA LEU A 45 -4.81 -31.89 14.07
C LEU A 45 -5.18 -30.59 13.31
N GLN A 46 -4.91 -29.43 13.89
CA GLN A 46 -5.25 -28.13 13.29
C GLN A 46 -4.64 -27.95 11.88
N ASN A 47 -5.35 -27.25 10.99
CA ASN A 47 -4.91 -26.95 9.61
C ASN A 47 -4.60 -28.24 8.82
N ASN A 48 -5.63 -29.03 8.56
CA ASN A 48 -5.63 -30.23 7.72
C ASN A 48 -6.95 -30.28 6.90
N ASN A 49 -7.21 -31.39 6.18
CA ASN A 49 -8.38 -31.57 5.31
C ASN A 49 -9.36 -32.63 5.88
N ILE A 50 -9.51 -32.72 7.19
CA ILE A 50 -10.31 -33.76 7.85
C ILE A 50 -11.79 -33.39 7.80
N SER A 51 -12.66 -34.30 7.37
CA SER A 51 -14.12 -34.14 7.43
C SER A 51 -14.81 -35.16 8.35
N ASP A 52 -14.23 -36.36 8.48
CA ASP A 52 -14.76 -37.43 9.33
C ASP A 52 -13.95 -37.56 10.63
N VAL A 53 -14.61 -37.34 11.76
CA VAL A 53 -14.03 -37.48 13.11
C VAL A 53 -14.48 -38.74 13.83
N SER A 54 -15.25 -39.62 13.18
CA SER A 54 -15.69 -40.89 13.75
C SER A 54 -14.55 -41.78 14.29
N PRO A 55 -13.33 -41.81 13.69
CA PRO A 55 -12.22 -42.59 14.24
C PRO A 55 -11.78 -42.15 15.65
N LEU A 56 -12.13 -40.94 16.09
CA LEU A 56 -11.73 -40.42 17.40
C LEU A 56 -12.68 -40.81 18.53
N ALA A 57 -13.85 -41.38 18.22
CA ALA A 57 -14.93 -41.61 19.20
C ALA A 57 -14.50 -42.46 20.41
N GLU A 58 -13.62 -43.44 20.21
CA GLU A 58 -13.15 -44.37 21.24
C GLU A 58 -11.92 -43.88 22.02
N LEU A 59 -11.34 -42.72 21.64
CA LEU A 59 -10.15 -42.15 22.29
C LEU A 59 -10.49 -41.42 23.59
N THR A 60 -11.18 -42.11 24.49
CA THR A 60 -11.77 -41.56 25.72
C THR A 60 -10.75 -40.99 26.72
N GLN A 61 -9.45 -41.25 26.56
CA GLN A 61 -8.38 -40.70 27.39
C GLN A 61 -7.96 -39.28 26.99
N LEU A 62 -8.45 -38.76 25.85
CA LEU A 62 -8.15 -37.41 25.40
C LEU A 62 -8.60 -36.36 26.43
N ASN A 63 -7.67 -35.50 26.82
CA ASN A 63 -7.89 -34.32 27.65
C ASN A 63 -7.69 -33.01 26.87
N SER A 64 -7.01 -33.06 25.72
CA SER A 64 -6.82 -31.93 24.81
C SER A 64 -6.95 -32.39 23.36
N LEU A 65 -7.87 -31.77 22.60
CA LEU A 65 -8.08 -32.05 21.19
C LEU A 65 -8.21 -30.73 20.40
N ASN A 66 -7.30 -30.51 19.45
CA ASN A 66 -7.37 -29.35 18.57
C ASN A 66 -7.58 -29.79 17.11
N LEU A 67 -8.76 -29.48 16.59
CA LEU A 67 -9.25 -29.76 15.24
C LEU A 67 -9.53 -28.47 14.46
N GLN A 68 -9.01 -27.33 14.91
CA GLN A 68 -9.25 -26.03 14.29
C GLN A 68 -8.89 -26.04 12.81
N ASN A 69 -9.70 -25.38 11.98
CA ASN A 69 -9.49 -25.22 10.55
C ASN A 69 -9.29 -26.56 9.82
N ASN A 70 -10.36 -27.36 9.82
CA ASN A 70 -10.53 -28.58 9.05
C ASN A 70 -11.84 -28.45 8.22
N ASN A 71 -12.43 -29.56 7.78
CA ASN A 71 -13.68 -29.61 7.02
C ASN A 71 -14.78 -30.41 7.74
N ILE A 72 -14.84 -30.31 9.06
CA ILE A 72 -15.73 -31.10 9.92
C ILE A 72 -17.12 -30.44 9.99
N SER A 73 -18.17 -31.15 9.58
CA SER A 73 -19.56 -30.68 9.73
C SER A 73 -20.30 -31.35 10.89
N ASP A 74 -20.02 -32.64 11.14
CA ASP A 74 -20.61 -33.43 12.21
C ASP A 74 -19.60 -33.70 13.35
N VAL A 75 -19.93 -33.24 14.55
CA VAL A 75 -19.16 -33.49 15.78
C VAL A 75 -19.82 -34.49 16.72
N SER A 76 -20.93 -35.11 16.29
CA SER A 76 -21.63 -36.14 17.08
C SER A 76 -20.70 -37.24 17.62
N PRO A 77 -19.65 -37.71 16.91
CA PRO A 77 -18.75 -38.73 17.45
C PRO A 77 -17.94 -38.27 18.68
N LEU A 78 -17.75 -36.96 18.86
CA LEU A 78 -16.91 -36.42 19.93
C LEU A 78 -17.66 -36.31 21.27
N VAL A 79 -18.99 -36.50 21.28
CA VAL A 79 -19.85 -36.33 22.47
C VAL A 79 -19.47 -37.31 23.60
N GLY A 80 -18.81 -38.42 23.28
CA GLY A 80 -18.33 -39.43 24.22
C GLY A 80 -17.03 -39.08 24.96
N LEU A 81 -16.29 -38.05 24.51
CA LEU A 81 -14.95 -37.71 25.01
C LEU A 81 -14.98 -36.87 26.30
N ILE A 82 -15.54 -37.44 27.36
CA ILE A 82 -15.85 -36.74 28.63
C ILE A 82 -14.63 -36.24 29.42
N ASN A 83 -13.42 -36.66 29.04
CA ASN A 83 -12.17 -36.28 29.71
C ASN A 83 -11.52 -35.02 29.14
N LEU A 84 -12.07 -34.44 28.06
CA LEU A 84 -11.66 -33.14 27.52
C LEU A 84 -11.98 -32.04 28.54
N LYS A 85 -11.00 -31.70 29.38
CA LYS A 85 -11.14 -30.72 30.47
C LYS A 85 -9.97 -29.75 30.49
N PRO A 86 -10.19 -28.49 30.92
CA PRO A 86 -9.13 -27.49 30.95
C PRO A 86 -8.03 -27.86 31.96
N HIS A 87 -6.79 -28.01 31.49
CA HIS A 87 -5.62 -28.20 32.33
C HIS A 87 -4.80 -26.91 32.43
N GLY A 88 -5.22 -25.98 33.29
CA GLY A 88 -4.36 -24.92 33.84
C GLY A 88 -3.69 -23.94 32.86
N GLY A 89 -4.34 -23.56 31.75
CA GLY A 89 -3.84 -22.55 30.80
C GLY A 89 -4.91 -22.07 29.80
N PHE A 90 -4.64 -20.95 29.12
CA PHE A 90 -5.53 -20.13 28.27
C PHE A 90 -6.11 -20.79 26.99
N TYR A 91 -6.29 -22.12 26.92
CA TYR A 91 -6.82 -22.81 25.74
C TYR A 91 -7.98 -23.75 26.11
N SER A 92 -9.01 -23.81 25.27
CA SER A 92 -10.13 -24.73 25.42
C SER A 92 -9.71 -26.18 25.20
N ALA A 93 -10.34 -27.09 25.95
CA ALA A 93 -10.03 -28.52 25.91
C ALA A 93 -10.38 -29.18 24.57
N LEU A 94 -11.42 -28.68 23.90
CA LEU A 94 -11.77 -29.00 22.52
C LEU A 94 -11.77 -27.71 21.69
N ASN A 95 -10.90 -27.61 20.69
CA ASN A 95 -10.93 -26.52 19.72
C ASN A 95 -11.35 -27.05 18.35
N ILE A 96 -12.53 -26.64 17.90
CA ILE A 96 -13.14 -26.97 16.60
C ILE A 96 -13.49 -25.70 15.81
N GLN A 97 -12.87 -24.55 16.15
CA GLN A 97 -13.08 -23.29 15.41
C GLN A 97 -12.73 -23.45 13.92
N SER A 98 -13.33 -22.61 13.08
CA SER A 98 -13.09 -22.59 11.63
C SER A 98 -13.40 -23.92 10.93
N ASN A 99 -14.41 -24.65 11.41
CA ASN A 99 -14.99 -25.82 10.75
C ASN A 99 -16.43 -25.52 10.27
N PRO A 100 -16.89 -26.10 9.15
CA PRO A 100 -18.23 -25.89 8.60
C PRO A 100 -19.31 -26.69 9.37
N LEU A 101 -19.45 -26.44 10.67
CA LEU A 101 -20.37 -27.17 11.55
C LEU A 101 -21.82 -27.05 11.05
N ASN A 102 -22.53 -28.18 11.03
CA ASN A 102 -23.95 -28.25 10.65
C ASN A 102 -24.87 -27.83 11.82
N TYR A 103 -26.17 -27.70 11.53
CA TYR A 103 -27.15 -27.21 12.50
C TYR A 103 -27.25 -28.10 13.76
N ALA A 104 -27.18 -29.42 13.62
CA ALA A 104 -27.23 -30.36 14.74
C ALA A 104 -25.96 -30.30 15.62
N SER A 105 -24.79 -30.15 15.01
CA SER A 105 -23.52 -29.96 15.71
C SER A 105 -23.57 -28.76 16.66
N ILE A 106 -24.05 -27.61 16.17
CA ILE A 106 -24.13 -26.36 16.93
C ILE A 106 -25.23 -26.40 17.98
N ASN A 107 -26.42 -26.87 17.62
CA ASN A 107 -27.61 -26.71 18.48
C ASN A 107 -27.91 -27.91 19.37
N THR A 108 -27.29 -29.07 19.10
CA THR A 108 -27.54 -30.32 19.84
C THR A 108 -26.25 -30.87 20.45
N HIS A 109 -25.22 -31.11 19.64
CA HIS A 109 -24.05 -31.88 20.09
C HIS A 109 -23.06 -31.07 20.93
N ILE A 110 -22.76 -29.83 20.55
CA ILE A 110 -21.90 -28.93 21.34
C ILE A 110 -22.52 -28.61 22.71
N PRO A 111 -23.81 -28.21 22.81
CA PRO A 111 -24.47 -28.05 24.10
C PRO A 111 -24.43 -29.32 24.96
N ALA A 112 -24.58 -30.51 24.36
CA ALA A 112 -24.46 -31.77 25.09
C ALA A 112 -23.03 -32.04 25.61
N MET A 113 -21.98 -31.62 24.90
CA MET A 113 -20.59 -31.66 25.38
C MET A 113 -20.35 -30.66 26.51
N GLN A 114 -20.81 -29.42 26.34
CA GLN A 114 -20.71 -28.36 27.35
C GLN A 114 -21.44 -28.74 28.64
N ALA A 115 -22.61 -29.38 28.55
CA ALA A 115 -23.34 -29.90 29.70
C ALA A 115 -22.57 -31.00 30.47
N LYS A 116 -21.63 -31.70 29.82
CA LYS A 116 -20.71 -32.65 30.47
C LYS A 116 -19.45 -31.98 31.02
N GLY A 117 -19.35 -30.64 30.96
CA GLY A 117 -18.22 -29.86 31.47
C GLY A 117 -17.02 -29.77 30.52
N ILE A 118 -17.22 -30.07 29.23
CA ILE A 118 -16.19 -29.90 28.20
C ILE A 118 -16.18 -28.44 27.76
N ASP A 119 -15.01 -27.79 27.83
CA ASP A 119 -14.82 -26.46 27.24
C ASP A 119 -14.57 -26.58 25.75
N VAL A 120 -15.51 -26.08 24.94
CA VAL A 120 -15.53 -26.19 23.47
C VAL A 120 -15.38 -24.80 22.86
N ALA A 121 -14.25 -24.56 22.21
CA ALA A 121 -14.09 -23.42 21.32
C ALA A 121 -14.58 -23.79 19.92
N PHE A 122 -15.59 -23.09 19.42
CA PHE A 122 -16.15 -23.28 18.10
C PHE A 122 -16.52 -21.94 17.47
N SER A 123 -16.69 -21.93 16.15
CA SER A 123 -17.19 -20.77 15.43
C SER A 123 -18.72 -20.84 15.43
N GLU A 124 -19.38 -19.98 16.20
CA GLU A 124 -20.84 -19.89 16.18
C GLU A 124 -21.33 -19.56 14.76
N ARG A 125 -22.28 -20.34 14.24
CA ARG A 125 -23.03 -20.03 13.01
C ARG A 125 -24.51 -20.03 13.36
N VAL A 126 -25.22 -18.98 12.96
CA VAL A 126 -26.67 -18.86 13.16
C VAL A 126 -27.36 -18.71 11.80
N PRO A 127 -28.44 -19.45 11.51
CA PRO A 127 -29.23 -19.22 10.30
C PRO A 127 -29.86 -17.82 10.34
N GLU A 128 -29.66 -17.00 9.32
CA GLU A 128 -30.17 -15.61 9.30
C GLU A 128 -30.90 -15.26 8.00
N THR A 129 -30.50 -15.82 6.86
CA THR A 129 -31.07 -15.45 5.56
C THR A 129 -31.80 -16.64 4.90
N LEU A 130 -33.04 -16.41 4.47
CA LEU A 130 -33.79 -17.28 3.57
C LEU A 130 -33.80 -16.68 2.16
N LEU A 131 -33.15 -17.35 1.21
CA LEU A 131 -33.17 -16.94 -0.20
C LEU A 131 -34.14 -17.79 -0.99
N GLN A 132 -34.94 -17.14 -1.84
CA GLN A 132 -35.71 -17.79 -2.88
C GLN A 132 -34.78 -18.18 -4.03
N ILE A 133 -34.65 -19.47 -4.32
CA ILE A 133 -33.78 -19.93 -5.41
C ILE A 133 -34.58 -20.07 -6.70
N PHE A 134 -35.71 -20.77 -6.66
CA PHE A 134 -36.60 -20.88 -7.82
C PHE A 134 -37.99 -21.38 -7.42
N GLY A 135 -38.93 -21.27 -8.36
CA GLY A 135 -40.28 -21.81 -8.25
C GLY A 135 -41.37 -20.79 -7.92
N ASP A 136 -41.09 -19.49 -7.89
CA ASP A 136 -42.15 -18.49 -7.64
C ASP A 136 -43.01 -18.18 -8.87
N ALA A 137 -44.18 -17.60 -8.62
CA ALA A 137 -45.12 -17.07 -9.60
C ALA A 137 -45.55 -18.07 -10.69
N GLN A 138 -45.60 -19.35 -10.34
CA GLN A 138 -45.92 -20.42 -11.29
C GLN A 138 -47.41 -20.47 -11.64
N GLN A 139 -47.74 -21.17 -12.71
CA GLN A 139 -49.12 -21.48 -13.10
C GLN A 139 -49.27 -22.99 -13.25
N GLY A 140 -50.35 -23.55 -12.72
CA GLY A 140 -50.62 -24.97 -12.80
C GLY A 140 -52.10 -25.25 -13.05
N GLY A 141 -52.38 -26.29 -13.84
CA GLY A 141 -53.74 -26.75 -14.07
C GLY A 141 -54.41 -27.23 -12.78
N VAL A 142 -55.73 -27.10 -12.70
CA VAL A 142 -56.55 -27.63 -11.59
C VAL A 142 -56.12 -29.07 -11.22
N ASN A 143 -55.87 -29.33 -9.93
CA ASN A 143 -55.45 -30.65 -9.39
C ASN A 143 -54.12 -31.23 -9.94
N LEU A 144 -53.30 -30.44 -10.64
CA LEU A 144 -51.98 -30.87 -11.15
C LEU A 144 -50.85 -30.34 -10.26
N ALA A 145 -49.73 -31.08 -10.22
CA ALA A 145 -48.49 -30.61 -9.63
C ALA A 145 -47.94 -29.41 -10.41
N LEU A 146 -47.32 -28.47 -9.71
CA LEU A 146 -46.59 -27.38 -10.36
C LEU A 146 -45.37 -27.90 -11.14
N PRO A 147 -44.99 -27.20 -12.23
CA PRO A 147 -43.83 -27.55 -13.00
C PRO A 147 -42.50 -27.56 -12.26
N LEU A 148 -42.29 -26.62 -11.35
CA LEU A 148 -41.07 -26.49 -10.56
C LEU A 148 -41.40 -26.62 -9.07
N PRO A 149 -40.55 -27.25 -8.25
CA PRO A 149 -40.66 -27.13 -6.81
C PRO A 149 -40.39 -25.70 -6.35
N PHE A 150 -40.90 -25.37 -5.17
CA PHE A 150 -40.45 -24.20 -4.41
C PHE A 150 -39.14 -24.57 -3.73
N VAL A 151 -38.08 -23.81 -4.03
CA VAL A 151 -36.75 -24.05 -3.46
C VAL A 151 -36.25 -22.82 -2.77
N VAL A 152 -35.85 -23.00 -1.51
CA VAL A 152 -35.18 -21.98 -0.72
C VAL A 152 -33.79 -22.44 -0.31
N GLN A 153 -32.92 -21.49 -0.04
CA GLN A 153 -31.62 -21.73 0.55
C GLN A 153 -31.52 -20.98 1.87
N VAL A 154 -31.04 -21.65 2.91
CA VAL A 154 -30.72 -21.05 4.20
C VAL A 154 -29.23 -20.75 4.24
N LEU A 155 -28.92 -19.50 4.55
CA LEU A 155 -27.56 -19.01 4.75
C LEU A 155 -27.40 -18.54 6.19
N ASP A 156 -26.16 -18.55 6.67
CA ASP A 156 -25.82 -18.06 8.01
C ASP A 156 -25.88 -16.52 8.11
N ALA A 157 -25.56 -16.00 9.29
CA ALA A 157 -25.57 -14.59 9.69
C ALA A 157 -24.78 -13.63 8.79
N TRP A 158 -23.87 -14.18 8.00
CA TRP A 158 -23.07 -13.42 7.04
C TRP A 158 -23.67 -13.45 5.63
N GLY A 159 -24.79 -14.17 5.42
CA GLY A 159 -25.55 -14.20 4.17
C GLY A 159 -24.87 -14.96 3.04
N ASP A 160 -23.86 -15.80 3.33
CA ASP A 160 -22.85 -16.15 2.33
C ASP A 160 -22.41 -17.63 2.29
N ALA A 161 -22.71 -18.46 3.31
CA ALA A 161 -22.37 -19.89 3.30
C ALA A 161 -23.61 -20.78 3.53
N PRO A 162 -23.77 -21.87 2.75
CA PRO A 162 -24.89 -22.77 2.94
C PRO A 162 -24.91 -23.36 4.35
N PHE A 163 -26.11 -23.40 4.94
CA PHE A 163 -26.31 -23.94 6.27
C PHE A 163 -27.01 -25.29 6.17
N GLU A 164 -26.25 -26.37 6.34
CA GLU A 164 -26.77 -27.75 6.32
C GLU A 164 -27.57 -28.10 7.58
N GLY A 165 -28.67 -28.83 7.40
CA GLY A 165 -29.47 -29.41 8.47
C GLY A 165 -30.45 -28.45 9.17
N VAL A 166 -30.69 -27.25 8.61
CA VAL A 166 -31.66 -26.29 9.16
C VAL A 166 -33.08 -26.74 8.80
N PRO A 167 -34.00 -26.90 9.77
CA PRO A 167 -35.38 -27.27 9.47
C PRO A 167 -36.16 -26.08 8.90
N VAL A 168 -36.56 -26.17 7.63
CA VAL A 168 -37.36 -25.15 6.93
C VAL A 168 -38.82 -25.58 6.87
N THR A 169 -39.73 -24.71 7.27
CA THR A 169 -41.18 -24.96 7.30
C THR A 169 -41.91 -24.20 6.19
N PHE A 170 -42.74 -24.91 5.42
CA PHE A 170 -43.58 -24.39 4.35
C PHE A 170 -45.06 -24.50 4.75
N THR A 171 -45.80 -23.40 4.67
CA THR A 171 -47.20 -23.32 5.11
C THR A 171 -48.06 -22.63 4.04
N ILE A 172 -49.14 -23.27 3.61
CA ILE A 172 -50.13 -22.63 2.74
C ILE A 172 -50.92 -21.61 3.56
N THR A 173 -50.89 -20.34 3.13
CA THR A 173 -51.56 -19.22 3.81
C THR A 173 -52.79 -18.70 3.05
N ALA A 174 -52.89 -18.99 1.75
CA ALA A 174 -54.05 -18.74 0.91
C ALA A 174 -54.12 -19.77 -0.22
N GLY A 175 -55.32 -20.09 -0.70
CA GLY A 175 -55.56 -21.13 -1.72
C GLY A 175 -55.83 -22.53 -1.14
N ASP A 176 -56.18 -23.47 -2.00
CA ASP A 176 -56.58 -24.84 -1.66
C ASP A 176 -55.62 -25.91 -2.20
N GLY A 177 -54.36 -25.54 -2.46
CA GLY A 177 -53.31 -26.48 -2.88
C GLY A 177 -52.84 -27.42 -1.77
N GLU A 178 -51.94 -28.35 -2.11
CA GLU A 178 -51.37 -29.35 -1.21
C GLU A 178 -49.85 -29.42 -1.38
N LEU A 179 -49.09 -29.34 -0.27
CA LEU A 179 -47.62 -29.41 -0.28
C LEU A 179 -47.15 -30.87 -0.10
N SER A 180 -46.06 -31.25 -0.77
CA SER A 180 -45.44 -32.57 -0.64
C SER A 180 -44.86 -32.86 0.75
N ALA A 181 -44.45 -31.81 1.47
CA ALA A 181 -43.99 -31.83 2.84
C ALA A 181 -44.21 -30.45 3.48
N THR A 182 -44.40 -30.41 4.80
CA THR A 182 -44.56 -29.15 5.56
C THR A 182 -43.26 -28.68 6.21
N THR A 183 -42.32 -29.58 6.47
CA THR A 183 -40.99 -29.25 7.00
C THR A 183 -39.93 -30.11 6.32
N VAL A 184 -38.84 -29.50 5.86
CA VAL A 184 -37.72 -30.16 5.17
C VAL A 184 -36.41 -29.58 5.71
N GLU A 185 -35.45 -30.44 6.04
CA GLU A 185 -34.10 -29.99 6.42
C GLU A 185 -33.31 -29.58 5.19
N THR A 186 -32.46 -28.57 5.34
CA THR A 186 -31.55 -28.16 4.28
C THR A 186 -30.47 -29.20 4.01
N ASP A 187 -30.14 -29.42 2.74
CA ASP A 187 -29.04 -30.28 2.31
C ASP A 187 -27.66 -29.64 2.55
N ILE A 188 -26.58 -30.30 2.10
CA ILE A 188 -25.20 -29.79 2.19
C ILE A 188 -25.00 -28.45 1.47
N ASN A 189 -25.87 -28.13 0.50
CA ASN A 189 -25.90 -26.85 -0.20
C ASN A 189 -26.87 -25.86 0.47
N GLY A 190 -27.31 -26.13 1.69
CA GLY A 190 -28.21 -25.28 2.45
C GLY A 190 -29.62 -25.18 1.84
N ARG A 191 -30.02 -26.08 0.92
CA ARG A 191 -31.28 -25.98 0.18
C ARG A 191 -32.36 -26.87 0.76
N ALA A 192 -33.58 -26.33 0.84
CA ALA A 192 -34.80 -27.08 1.15
C ALA A 192 -35.81 -26.90 0.01
N SER A 193 -36.47 -27.98 -0.40
CA SER A 193 -37.41 -27.97 -1.53
C SER A 193 -38.72 -28.70 -1.21
N VAL A 194 -39.83 -28.16 -1.72
CA VAL A 194 -41.16 -28.80 -1.66
C VAL A 194 -41.90 -28.61 -2.97
N HIS A 195 -42.76 -29.56 -3.33
CA HIS A 195 -43.66 -29.43 -4.47
C HIS A 195 -45.04 -28.99 -4.00
N LEU A 196 -45.71 -28.15 -4.80
CA LEU A 196 -47.12 -27.79 -4.61
C LEU A 196 -47.97 -28.47 -5.68
N ARG A 197 -49.02 -29.15 -5.26
CA ARG A 197 -50.14 -29.56 -6.11
C ARG A 197 -51.23 -28.50 -6.06
N MET A 198 -51.65 -28.00 -7.21
CA MET A 198 -52.69 -26.99 -7.32
C MET A 198 -54.05 -27.55 -6.89
N GLY A 199 -54.84 -26.74 -6.21
CA GLY A 199 -56.15 -27.14 -5.70
C GLY A 199 -57.24 -27.15 -6.77
N ALA A 200 -58.48 -27.36 -6.30
CA ALA A 200 -59.66 -27.42 -7.16
C ALA A 200 -60.16 -26.02 -7.58
N THR A 201 -59.80 -24.99 -6.82
CA THR A 201 -60.32 -23.62 -6.96
C THR A 201 -59.40 -22.76 -7.82
N LEU A 202 -59.97 -22.02 -8.78
CA LEU A 202 -59.23 -21.02 -9.55
C LEU A 202 -58.81 -19.85 -8.65
N GLY A 203 -57.56 -19.41 -8.77
CA GLY A 203 -57.02 -18.33 -7.95
C GLY A 203 -55.54 -18.53 -7.61
N THR A 204 -55.00 -17.66 -6.77
CA THR A 204 -53.60 -17.72 -6.34
C THR A 204 -53.48 -18.47 -5.01
N THR A 205 -52.63 -19.49 -4.98
CA THR A 205 -52.14 -20.14 -3.77
C THR A 205 -50.87 -19.44 -3.30
N THR A 206 -50.80 -19.09 -2.01
CA THR A 206 -49.63 -18.44 -1.40
C THR A 206 -49.05 -19.34 -0.33
N VAL A 207 -47.74 -19.62 -0.42
CA VAL A 207 -47.00 -20.46 0.51
C VAL A 207 -45.97 -19.61 1.26
N ARG A 208 -46.09 -19.58 2.58
CA ARG A 208 -45.17 -18.91 3.50
C ARG A 208 -44.09 -19.88 3.95
N VAL A 209 -42.84 -19.44 3.91
CA VAL A 209 -41.65 -20.22 4.29
C VAL A 209 -40.95 -19.56 5.47
N THR A 210 -40.61 -20.36 6.48
CA THR A 210 -39.96 -19.91 7.72
C THR A 210 -38.88 -20.90 8.17
N ALA A 211 -37.86 -20.43 8.89
CA ALA A 211 -36.83 -21.27 9.51
C ALA A 211 -36.43 -20.69 10.89
N PRO A 212 -35.83 -21.48 11.80
CA PRO A 212 -35.37 -21.01 13.09
C PRO A 212 -34.41 -19.81 12.97
N ASN A 213 -34.55 -18.84 13.88
CA ASN A 213 -33.73 -17.61 13.93
C ASN A 213 -33.83 -16.68 12.71
N ILE A 214 -34.78 -16.91 11.81
CA ILE A 214 -35.05 -16.03 10.66
C ILE A 214 -36.38 -15.32 10.87
N SER A 215 -36.33 -13.99 11.04
CA SER A 215 -37.50 -13.15 11.39
C SER A 215 -38.43 -12.89 10.21
N GLU A 216 -37.88 -12.71 9.01
CA GLU A 216 -38.64 -12.37 7.81
C GLU A 216 -38.99 -13.64 7.00
N PRO A 217 -40.29 -13.98 6.87
CA PRO A 217 -40.70 -15.14 6.09
C PRO A 217 -40.64 -14.87 4.58
N LEU A 218 -40.26 -15.87 3.80
CA LEU A 218 -40.34 -15.83 2.34
C LEU A 218 -41.74 -16.24 1.86
N LEU A 219 -42.22 -15.67 0.76
CA LEU A 219 -43.49 -16.05 0.12
C LEU A 219 -43.24 -16.63 -1.28
N PHE A 220 -43.91 -17.75 -1.57
CA PHE A 220 -44.13 -18.25 -2.93
C PHE A 220 -45.59 -18.08 -3.32
N THR A 221 -45.82 -17.86 -4.61
CA THR A 221 -47.14 -17.73 -5.22
C THR A 221 -47.28 -18.68 -6.40
N ALA A 222 -48.47 -19.21 -6.59
CA ALA A 222 -48.81 -20.01 -7.75
C ALA A 222 -50.28 -19.82 -8.13
N THR A 223 -50.60 -19.75 -9.41
CA THR A 223 -51.97 -19.48 -9.89
C THR A 223 -52.59 -20.72 -10.52
N THR A 224 -53.71 -21.19 -9.95
CA THR A 224 -54.52 -22.28 -10.49
C THR A 224 -55.21 -21.79 -11.76
N ILE A 225 -54.99 -22.48 -12.88
CA ILE A 225 -55.57 -22.17 -14.20
C ILE A 225 -56.48 -23.32 -14.66
N PRO A 226 -57.55 -23.02 -15.43
CA PRO A 226 -58.43 -24.06 -15.96
C PRO A 226 -57.71 -24.93 -17.01
N HIS A 227 -58.10 -26.20 -17.14
CA HIS A 227 -57.51 -27.11 -18.14
C HIS A 227 -57.74 -26.67 -19.60
N SER A 228 -58.70 -25.78 -19.85
CA SER A 228 -58.95 -25.18 -21.17
C SER A 228 -57.90 -24.15 -21.58
N LYS A 229 -56.92 -23.81 -20.73
CA LYS A 229 -55.88 -22.84 -21.05
C LYS A 229 -54.94 -23.39 -22.13
N GLN A 230 -54.57 -22.51 -23.06
CA GLN A 230 -53.62 -22.80 -24.13
C GLN A 230 -52.23 -23.14 -23.57
N VAL A 231 -51.64 -24.23 -24.05
CA VAL A 231 -50.25 -24.62 -23.82
C VAL A 231 -49.39 -24.08 -24.96
N ILE A 232 -48.34 -23.36 -24.60
CA ILE A 232 -47.38 -22.80 -25.55
C ILE A 232 -46.21 -23.78 -25.67
N VAL A 233 -46.06 -24.38 -26.85
CA VAL A 233 -44.88 -25.17 -27.22
C VAL A 233 -44.04 -24.33 -28.15
N ARG A 234 -42.83 -23.97 -27.70
CA ARG A 234 -41.97 -22.98 -28.39
C ARG A 234 -41.26 -23.56 -29.61
N ASP A 235 -40.79 -24.80 -29.50
CA ASP A 235 -40.16 -25.51 -30.60
C ASP A 235 -41.21 -25.97 -31.61
N GLY A 236 -41.09 -25.51 -32.84
CA GLY A 236 -42.04 -25.83 -33.91
C GLY A 236 -42.07 -27.31 -34.28
N ASN A 237 -40.93 -28.01 -34.19
CA ASN A 237 -40.82 -29.43 -34.50
C ASN A 237 -41.44 -30.27 -33.38
N LEU A 238 -41.17 -29.92 -32.12
CA LEU A 238 -41.83 -30.53 -30.97
C LEU A 238 -43.36 -30.31 -31.02
N ARG A 239 -43.80 -29.08 -31.31
CA ARG A 239 -45.22 -28.76 -31.46
C ARG A 239 -45.85 -29.60 -32.56
N ALA A 240 -45.23 -29.66 -33.74
CA ALA A 240 -45.74 -30.47 -34.85
C ALA A 240 -45.89 -31.94 -34.44
N LYS A 241 -44.90 -32.50 -33.75
CA LYS A 241 -44.93 -33.90 -33.32
C LYS A 241 -45.99 -34.17 -32.24
N ILE A 242 -46.20 -33.24 -31.32
CA ILE A 242 -47.28 -33.31 -30.33
C ILE A 242 -48.66 -33.28 -31.02
N MET A 243 -48.89 -32.33 -31.93
CA MET A 243 -50.16 -32.22 -32.65
C MET A 243 -50.43 -33.46 -33.51
N GLU A 244 -49.41 -33.99 -34.19
CA GLU A 244 -49.48 -35.25 -34.94
C GLU A 244 -49.87 -36.42 -34.02
N THR A 245 -49.23 -36.54 -32.85
CA THR A 245 -49.51 -37.61 -31.88
C THR A 245 -50.94 -37.53 -31.31
N LEU A 246 -51.48 -36.31 -31.19
CA LEU A 246 -52.85 -36.06 -30.76
C LEU A 246 -53.88 -36.17 -31.90
N GLY A 247 -53.44 -36.37 -33.14
CA GLY A 247 -54.33 -36.42 -34.31
C GLY A 247 -55.00 -35.08 -34.64
N LYS A 248 -54.36 -33.96 -34.27
CA LYS A 248 -54.90 -32.60 -34.45
C LYS A 248 -54.20 -31.83 -35.58
N PRO A 249 -54.90 -30.93 -36.29
CA PRO A 249 -54.28 -29.96 -37.20
C PRO A 249 -53.28 -29.06 -36.48
N PHE A 250 -52.15 -28.72 -37.12
CA PHE A 250 -51.06 -27.95 -36.51
C PHE A 250 -51.49 -26.56 -35.97
N ASP A 251 -52.46 -25.92 -36.63
CA ASP A 251 -53.02 -24.60 -36.32
C ASP A 251 -54.09 -24.64 -35.22
N GLU A 252 -54.53 -25.82 -34.77
CA GLU A 252 -55.47 -25.93 -33.67
C GLU A 252 -54.82 -25.48 -32.35
N THR A 253 -55.64 -24.88 -31.47
CA THR A 253 -55.19 -24.48 -30.13
C THR A 253 -54.89 -25.72 -29.30
N LEU A 254 -53.65 -25.84 -28.85
CA LEU A 254 -53.21 -26.90 -27.93
C LEU A 254 -53.53 -26.48 -26.50
N THR A 255 -54.26 -27.29 -25.75
CA THR A 255 -54.68 -27.01 -24.36
C THR A 255 -54.06 -27.98 -23.35
N ILE A 256 -54.17 -27.70 -22.05
CA ILE A 256 -53.72 -28.66 -21.01
C ILE A 256 -54.50 -29.97 -21.12
N THR A 257 -55.80 -29.91 -21.42
CA THR A 257 -56.62 -31.11 -21.68
C THR A 257 -56.02 -31.98 -22.77
N ASP A 258 -55.47 -31.38 -23.83
CA ASP A 258 -54.84 -32.11 -24.92
C ASP A 258 -53.52 -32.75 -24.48
N MET A 259 -52.66 -32.01 -23.76
CA MET A 259 -51.39 -32.52 -23.26
C MET A 259 -51.57 -33.72 -22.31
N LEU A 260 -52.63 -33.71 -21.50
CA LEU A 260 -52.97 -34.82 -20.60
C LEU A 260 -53.39 -36.12 -21.35
N GLN A 261 -53.66 -36.06 -22.66
CA GLN A 261 -53.96 -37.26 -23.46
C GLN A 261 -52.70 -38.00 -23.92
N LEU A 262 -51.54 -37.34 -23.93
CA LEU A 262 -50.28 -37.98 -24.30
C LEU A 262 -49.94 -39.11 -23.32
N ARG A 263 -49.56 -40.26 -23.86
CA ARG A 263 -49.08 -41.45 -23.12
C ARG A 263 -47.68 -41.84 -23.60
N THR A 264 -47.44 -41.74 -24.89
CA THR A 264 -46.14 -41.99 -25.51
C THR A 264 -45.82 -40.89 -26.51
N LEU A 265 -44.57 -40.45 -26.56
CA LEU A 265 -44.11 -39.47 -27.55
C LEU A 265 -42.73 -39.89 -28.07
N THR A 266 -42.62 -40.12 -29.37
CA THR A 266 -41.35 -40.41 -30.05
C THR A 266 -41.09 -39.29 -31.05
N ALA A 267 -40.04 -38.51 -30.81
CA ALA A 267 -39.69 -37.33 -31.57
C ALA A 267 -38.18 -37.29 -31.85
N ASP A 268 -37.69 -38.40 -32.39
CA ASP A 268 -36.27 -38.61 -32.67
C ASP A 268 -35.84 -37.95 -33.98
N ASP A 269 -34.63 -37.39 -34.03
CA ASP A 269 -33.99 -36.87 -35.26
C ASP A 269 -34.84 -35.85 -36.06
N ILE A 270 -35.56 -34.97 -35.35
CA ILE A 270 -36.35 -33.89 -35.98
C ILE A 270 -35.84 -32.49 -35.62
N GLY A 271 -34.70 -32.39 -34.94
CA GLY A 271 -34.03 -31.12 -34.65
C GLY A 271 -34.69 -30.30 -33.54
N ILE A 272 -35.20 -30.94 -32.50
CA ILE A 272 -35.73 -30.29 -31.29
C ILE A 272 -34.58 -29.67 -30.49
N TYR A 273 -34.78 -28.47 -29.95
CA TYR A 273 -33.84 -27.83 -29.02
C TYR A 273 -34.49 -27.22 -27.77
N ASP A 274 -35.81 -26.99 -27.76
CA ASP A 274 -36.57 -26.44 -26.62
C ASP A 274 -37.75 -27.36 -26.26
N LEU A 275 -37.82 -27.78 -24.99
CA LEU A 275 -38.84 -28.69 -24.46
C LEU A 275 -40.03 -27.98 -23.79
N THR A 276 -40.05 -26.64 -23.77
CA THR A 276 -41.10 -25.84 -23.15
C THR A 276 -42.49 -26.26 -23.63
N GLY A 277 -43.41 -26.47 -22.69
CA GLY A 277 -44.78 -26.92 -22.91
C GLY A 277 -44.97 -28.41 -22.68
N LEU A 278 -43.90 -29.22 -22.72
CA LEU A 278 -44.01 -30.66 -22.48
C LEU A 278 -44.29 -30.99 -21.00
N GLU A 279 -44.01 -30.06 -20.08
CA GLU A 279 -44.27 -30.22 -18.64
C GLU A 279 -45.75 -30.46 -18.28
N TYR A 280 -46.69 -30.13 -19.19
CA TYR A 280 -48.12 -30.38 -19.03
C TYR A 280 -48.56 -31.81 -19.42
N ALA A 281 -47.68 -32.60 -20.03
CA ALA A 281 -47.97 -33.97 -20.48
C ALA A 281 -47.81 -35.00 -19.34
N THR A 282 -48.34 -34.73 -18.15
CA THR A 282 -48.02 -35.49 -16.91
C THR A 282 -48.44 -36.96 -16.92
N ASN A 283 -49.25 -37.39 -17.90
CA ASN A 283 -49.63 -38.80 -18.08
C ASN A 283 -48.70 -39.56 -19.04
N LEU A 284 -47.63 -38.93 -19.52
CA LEU A 284 -46.65 -39.54 -20.40
C LEU A 284 -45.88 -40.64 -19.66
N THR A 285 -45.87 -41.84 -20.21
CA THR A 285 -45.17 -43.01 -19.66
C THR A 285 -43.92 -43.37 -20.46
N SER A 286 -43.81 -42.94 -21.72
CA SER A 286 -42.61 -43.17 -22.54
C SER A 286 -42.29 -41.96 -23.41
N LEU A 287 -41.03 -41.51 -23.38
CA LEU A 287 -40.53 -40.39 -24.15
C LEU A 287 -39.20 -40.74 -24.82
N SER A 288 -39.13 -40.56 -26.14
CA SER A 288 -37.91 -40.68 -26.93
C SER A 288 -37.65 -39.40 -27.69
N LEU A 289 -36.45 -38.85 -27.49
CA LEU A 289 -35.97 -37.58 -28.02
C LEU A 289 -34.53 -37.70 -28.55
N GLN A 290 -34.10 -38.90 -28.95
CA GLN A 290 -32.72 -39.13 -29.38
C GLN A 290 -32.36 -38.37 -30.67
N ASN A 291 -31.08 -38.09 -30.87
CA ASN A 291 -30.53 -37.40 -32.06
C ASN A 291 -31.14 -36.00 -32.28
N ASN A 292 -31.32 -35.23 -31.21
CA ASN A 292 -31.79 -33.85 -31.29
C ASN A 292 -30.69 -32.88 -30.80
N LYS A 293 -31.03 -31.62 -30.53
CA LYS A 293 -30.11 -30.57 -30.08
C LYS A 293 -30.51 -30.04 -28.70
N ILE A 294 -31.04 -30.91 -27.85
CA ILE A 294 -31.57 -30.54 -26.54
C ILE A 294 -30.40 -30.34 -25.57
N ALA A 295 -30.36 -29.20 -24.90
CA ALA A 295 -29.41 -28.92 -23.82
C ALA A 295 -30.10 -28.81 -22.45
N ASN A 296 -31.32 -28.24 -22.41
CA ASN A 296 -32.08 -28.01 -21.19
C ASN A 296 -33.21 -29.04 -21.05
N VAL A 297 -33.21 -29.77 -19.92
CA VAL A 297 -34.16 -30.84 -19.61
C VAL A 297 -35.14 -30.51 -18.47
N LEU A 298 -35.22 -29.25 -18.05
CA LEU A 298 -36.02 -28.83 -16.89
C LEU A 298 -37.52 -29.15 -17.04
N SER A 299 -38.09 -29.00 -18.24
CA SER A 299 -39.50 -29.31 -18.53
C SER A 299 -39.88 -30.79 -18.29
N LEU A 300 -38.92 -31.69 -18.09
CA LEU A 300 -39.17 -33.11 -17.87
C LEU A 300 -39.44 -33.46 -16.39
N ILE A 301 -39.15 -32.56 -15.46
CA ILE A 301 -39.20 -32.82 -14.00
C ILE A 301 -40.61 -33.23 -13.51
N THR A 302 -41.67 -32.81 -14.20
CA THR A 302 -43.07 -33.12 -13.86
C THR A 302 -43.55 -34.47 -14.35
N LEU A 303 -42.82 -35.09 -15.27
CA LEU A 303 -43.24 -36.29 -15.99
C LEU A 303 -42.96 -37.55 -15.16
N THR A 304 -43.47 -37.55 -13.94
CA THR A 304 -43.24 -38.57 -12.90
C THR A 304 -43.81 -39.95 -13.24
N GLN A 305 -44.68 -40.03 -14.26
CA GLN A 305 -45.23 -41.28 -14.77
C GLN A 305 -44.34 -41.96 -15.83
N LEU A 306 -43.23 -41.31 -16.23
CA LEU A 306 -42.30 -41.91 -17.17
C LEU A 306 -41.72 -43.21 -16.60
N THR A 307 -41.77 -44.24 -17.41
CA THR A 307 -41.05 -45.50 -17.22
C THR A 307 -39.82 -45.59 -18.12
N THR A 308 -39.73 -44.71 -19.14
CA THR A 308 -38.69 -44.75 -20.19
C THR A 308 -38.39 -43.35 -20.67
N LEU A 309 -37.11 -42.99 -20.67
CA LEU A 309 -36.65 -41.70 -21.18
C LEU A 309 -35.36 -41.88 -22.00
N ASP A 310 -35.48 -41.71 -23.31
CA ASP A 310 -34.35 -41.79 -24.24
C ASP A 310 -33.93 -40.39 -24.71
N LEU A 311 -32.75 -39.97 -24.26
CA LEU A 311 -32.15 -38.67 -24.53
C LEU A 311 -30.80 -38.80 -25.26
N ARG A 312 -30.51 -39.94 -25.87
CA ARG A 312 -29.22 -40.20 -26.51
C ARG A 312 -28.90 -39.20 -27.63
N ASN A 313 -27.62 -38.90 -27.83
CA ASN A 313 -27.12 -38.02 -28.87
C ASN A 313 -27.81 -36.63 -28.87
N ASN A 314 -27.80 -35.99 -27.71
CA ASN A 314 -28.23 -34.60 -27.51
C ASN A 314 -27.04 -33.76 -26.99
N TRP A 315 -27.29 -32.52 -26.57
CA TRP A 315 -26.27 -31.59 -26.07
C TRP A 315 -26.39 -31.34 -24.55
N ILE A 316 -26.89 -32.33 -23.81
CA ILE A 316 -27.14 -32.20 -22.37
C ILE A 316 -25.82 -32.23 -21.60
N SER A 317 -25.62 -31.25 -20.72
CA SER A 317 -24.48 -31.19 -19.80
C SER A 317 -24.86 -31.33 -18.32
N ASP A 318 -26.02 -30.78 -17.94
CA ASP A 318 -26.58 -30.88 -16.59
C ASP A 318 -27.80 -31.81 -16.53
N VAL A 319 -27.74 -32.79 -15.63
CA VAL A 319 -28.81 -33.77 -15.38
C VAL A 319 -29.44 -33.59 -14.00
N SER A 320 -29.06 -32.56 -13.24
CA SER A 320 -29.65 -32.26 -11.94
C SER A 320 -31.19 -32.19 -11.96
N PRO A 321 -31.88 -31.66 -13.01
CA PRO A 321 -33.33 -31.65 -13.03
C PRO A 321 -33.97 -33.03 -13.13
N LEU A 322 -33.23 -34.05 -13.58
CA LEU A 322 -33.74 -35.41 -13.74
C LEU A 322 -33.71 -36.21 -12.42
N THR A 323 -33.04 -35.70 -11.38
CA THR A 323 -32.90 -36.39 -10.08
C THR A 323 -34.23 -36.68 -9.38
N SER A 324 -35.30 -35.96 -9.73
CA SER A 324 -36.66 -36.20 -9.23
C SER A 324 -37.36 -37.41 -9.89
N LEU A 325 -36.86 -37.89 -11.03
CA LEU A 325 -37.43 -39.01 -11.79
C LEU A 325 -36.97 -40.37 -11.24
N VAL A 326 -36.84 -40.49 -9.92
CA VAL A 326 -36.46 -41.73 -9.22
C VAL A 326 -37.44 -42.89 -9.43
N HIS A 327 -38.62 -42.60 -9.98
CA HIS A 327 -39.67 -43.56 -10.29
C HIS A 327 -39.45 -44.34 -11.59
N LEU A 328 -38.40 -44.02 -12.37
CA LEU A 328 -37.92 -44.77 -13.54
C LEU A 328 -37.35 -46.16 -13.12
N LYS A 329 -38.20 -47.00 -12.54
CA LYS A 329 -37.90 -48.35 -12.07
C LYS A 329 -38.73 -49.35 -12.89
N ASN A 330 -38.18 -50.54 -13.12
CA ASN A 330 -38.80 -51.66 -13.84
C ASN A 330 -38.74 -51.58 -15.39
N GLY A 331 -37.55 -51.78 -15.94
CA GLY A 331 -37.40 -52.44 -17.24
C GLY A 331 -37.27 -51.55 -18.49
N GLN A 332 -37.31 -50.22 -18.34
CA GLN A 332 -36.89 -49.29 -19.38
C GLN A 332 -36.15 -48.12 -18.67
N GLY A 333 -34.98 -47.73 -19.18
CA GLY A 333 -34.00 -46.90 -18.47
C GLY A 333 -34.02 -45.43 -18.85
N LEU A 334 -33.13 -44.66 -18.22
CA LEU A 334 -32.70 -43.33 -18.65
C LEU A 334 -31.47 -43.49 -19.55
N PHE A 335 -31.58 -43.14 -20.82
CA PHE A 335 -30.49 -43.27 -21.80
C PHE A 335 -29.90 -41.90 -22.15
N LEU A 336 -28.62 -41.71 -21.86
CA LEU A 336 -27.89 -40.43 -21.97
C LEU A 336 -26.61 -40.52 -22.81
N GLU A 337 -26.33 -41.67 -23.46
CA GLU A 337 -25.17 -41.84 -24.34
C GLU A 337 -25.13 -40.78 -25.44
N GLY A 338 -23.94 -40.32 -25.83
CA GLY A 338 -23.74 -39.29 -26.85
C GLY A 338 -24.05 -37.86 -26.42
N ASN A 339 -24.21 -37.60 -25.12
CA ASN A 339 -24.36 -36.26 -24.55
C ASN A 339 -23.03 -35.67 -24.04
N ARG A 340 -23.03 -34.37 -23.70
CA ARG A 340 -21.85 -33.62 -23.21
C ARG A 340 -21.87 -33.45 -21.68
N LEU A 341 -22.04 -34.57 -20.96
CA LEU A 341 -22.24 -34.57 -19.51
C LEU A 341 -21.06 -33.93 -18.76
N ASN A 342 -21.36 -33.01 -17.84
CA ASN A 342 -20.34 -32.36 -17.02
C ASN A 342 -19.90 -33.24 -15.82
N THR A 343 -18.85 -32.82 -15.11
CA THR A 343 -18.30 -33.59 -13.99
C THR A 343 -19.32 -33.81 -12.86
N ALA A 344 -20.19 -32.85 -12.57
CA ALA A 344 -21.21 -32.98 -11.53
C ALA A 344 -22.32 -33.98 -11.93
N ALA A 345 -22.71 -33.99 -13.20
CA ALA A 345 -23.63 -34.99 -13.76
C ALA A 345 -23.08 -36.41 -13.56
N ILE A 346 -21.81 -36.64 -13.93
CA ILE A 346 -21.17 -37.96 -13.86
C ILE A 346 -20.86 -38.38 -12.41
N ARG A 347 -20.35 -37.47 -11.57
CA ARG A 347 -19.84 -37.83 -10.24
C ARG A 347 -20.83 -37.66 -9.10
N THR A 348 -21.93 -36.94 -9.31
CA THR A 348 -22.89 -36.63 -8.24
C THR A 348 -24.29 -37.07 -8.60
N TYR A 349 -24.87 -36.54 -9.68
CA TYR A 349 -26.30 -36.71 -9.95
C TYR A 349 -26.65 -38.07 -10.55
N ILE A 350 -25.83 -38.63 -11.44
CA ILE A 350 -26.03 -39.99 -11.97
C ILE A 350 -25.90 -41.05 -10.86
N PRO A 351 -24.87 -41.00 -9.98
CA PRO A 351 -24.81 -41.88 -8.82
C PRO A 351 -26.04 -41.81 -7.92
N LEU A 352 -26.61 -40.62 -7.69
CA LEU A 352 -27.85 -40.47 -6.91
C LEU A 352 -29.04 -41.17 -7.58
N LEU A 353 -29.20 -41.02 -8.89
CA LEU A 353 -30.24 -41.70 -9.68
C LEU A 353 -30.08 -43.23 -9.63
N GLN A 354 -28.85 -43.72 -9.78
CA GLN A 354 -28.53 -45.14 -9.69
C GLN A 354 -28.77 -45.69 -8.28
N ALA A 355 -28.38 -44.95 -7.24
CA ALA A 355 -28.66 -45.30 -5.84
C ALA A 355 -30.17 -45.33 -5.54
N ALA A 356 -30.94 -44.45 -6.20
CA ALA A 356 -32.39 -44.48 -6.14
C ALA A 356 -33.00 -45.66 -6.91
N GLY A 357 -32.21 -46.47 -7.64
CA GLY A 357 -32.64 -47.66 -8.36
C GLY A 357 -33.04 -47.43 -9.82
N VAL A 358 -32.68 -46.29 -10.40
CA VAL A 358 -32.89 -45.98 -11.82
C VAL A 358 -31.79 -46.62 -12.66
N ASN A 359 -32.16 -47.29 -13.76
CA ASN A 359 -31.19 -47.82 -14.71
C ASN A 359 -30.73 -46.69 -15.67
N VAL A 360 -29.55 -46.13 -15.43
CA VAL A 360 -28.98 -45.03 -16.22
C VAL A 360 -27.87 -45.55 -17.13
N SER A 361 -28.00 -45.32 -18.44
CA SER A 361 -26.96 -45.61 -19.43
C SER A 361 -26.33 -44.30 -19.92
N PHE A 362 -25.00 -44.23 -19.95
CA PHE A 362 -24.25 -43.03 -20.31
C PHE A 362 -22.82 -43.40 -20.73
N ASP A 363 -22.14 -42.51 -21.46
CA ASP A 363 -20.74 -42.73 -21.83
C ASP A 363 -19.83 -42.53 -20.61
N SER A 364 -19.15 -43.59 -20.17
CA SER A 364 -18.24 -43.57 -19.02
C SER A 364 -16.89 -42.92 -19.33
N ALA A 365 -16.58 -42.71 -20.62
CA ALA A 365 -15.37 -42.03 -21.04
C ALA A 365 -15.58 -40.54 -20.91
N VAL A 366 -14.82 -39.91 -20.01
CA VAL A 366 -14.61 -38.46 -20.05
C VAL A 366 -14.00 -38.17 -21.42
N THR A 367 -14.78 -37.62 -22.36
CA THR A 367 -14.20 -36.89 -23.49
C THR A 367 -13.20 -35.93 -22.88
N GLU A 368 -11.90 -36.05 -23.22
CA GLU A 368 -10.85 -35.19 -22.66
C GLU A 368 -11.41 -33.77 -22.54
N SER A 369 -11.52 -33.30 -21.30
CA SER A 369 -12.20 -32.07 -20.97
C SER A 369 -11.71 -30.98 -21.91
N ALA A 370 -12.61 -30.28 -22.61
CA ALA A 370 -12.20 -29.15 -23.45
C ALA A 370 -11.29 -28.22 -22.63
N TYR A 371 -10.21 -27.72 -23.25
CA TYR A 371 -9.33 -26.75 -22.59
C TYR A 371 -10.12 -25.47 -22.33
N ILE A 372 -10.49 -25.22 -21.07
CA ILE A 372 -11.36 -24.11 -20.67
C ILE A 372 -10.71 -23.19 -19.63
N VAL A 373 -11.00 -21.90 -19.73
CA VAL A 373 -10.66 -20.92 -18.71
C VAL A 373 -11.81 -20.85 -17.70
N ARG A 374 -11.49 -21.07 -16.42
CA ARG A 374 -12.43 -21.01 -15.30
C ARG A 374 -12.30 -19.67 -14.57
N PRO A 375 -13.30 -18.79 -14.63
CA PRO A 375 -13.34 -17.56 -13.86
C PRO A 375 -13.73 -17.86 -12.42
N ILE A 376 -12.95 -17.33 -11.49
CA ILE A 376 -13.10 -17.49 -10.06
C ILE A 376 -13.08 -16.11 -9.44
N TYR A 377 -14.06 -15.77 -8.62
CA TYR A 377 -14.08 -14.56 -7.83
C TYR A 377 -13.89 -14.92 -6.36
N LEU A 378 -12.75 -14.52 -5.81
CA LEU A 378 -12.25 -14.85 -4.49
C LEU A 378 -12.35 -13.63 -3.56
N ARG A 379 -12.90 -13.84 -2.37
CA ARG A 379 -13.12 -12.78 -1.37
C ARG A 379 -12.46 -13.10 -0.04
N GLY A 380 -11.87 -12.09 0.61
CA GLY A 380 -11.36 -12.20 1.98
C GLY A 380 -12.48 -12.35 3.04
N HIS A 381 -12.17 -12.94 4.18
CA HIS A 381 -13.13 -13.19 5.25
C HIS A 381 -13.69 -11.87 5.83
N GLY A 382 -15.00 -11.63 5.67
CA GLY A 382 -15.72 -10.51 6.29
C GLY A 382 -15.97 -9.28 5.39
N LEU A 383 -15.55 -9.31 4.13
CA LEU A 383 -15.77 -8.21 3.17
C LEU A 383 -17.19 -8.24 2.56
N ARG A 384 -17.80 -7.06 2.35
CA ARG A 384 -19.15 -6.93 1.75
C ARG A 384 -19.12 -7.26 0.26
N HIS A 385 -20.14 -7.97 -0.22
CA HIS A 385 -20.33 -8.28 -1.64
C HIS A 385 -20.67 -7.00 -2.45
N ASP A 386 -19.95 -6.73 -3.54
CA ASP A 386 -20.42 -5.82 -4.62
C ASP A 386 -21.40 -6.59 -5.53
N PRO A 387 -22.72 -6.34 -5.46
CA PRO A 387 -23.74 -7.09 -6.20
C PRO A 387 -23.60 -6.99 -7.73
N GLU A 388 -22.80 -6.05 -8.25
CA GLU A 388 -22.55 -5.87 -9.68
C GLU A 388 -21.29 -6.60 -10.17
N MET A 389 -20.44 -7.12 -9.29
CA MET A 389 -19.10 -7.62 -9.63
C MET A 389 -19.12 -8.81 -10.60
N THR A 390 -20.04 -9.76 -10.40
CA THR A 390 -20.22 -10.88 -11.34
C THR A 390 -20.54 -10.39 -12.74
N GLY A 391 -21.38 -9.35 -12.86
CA GLY A 391 -21.70 -8.73 -14.14
C GLY A 391 -20.49 -8.07 -14.79
N LYS A 392 -19.68 -7.35 -14.01
CA LYS A 392 -18.41 -6.74 -14.47
C LYS A 392 -17.45 -7.79 -14.98
N ILE A 393 -17.25 -8.88 -14.24
CA ILE A 393 -16.39 -10.01 -14.64
C ILE A 393 -16.89 -10.64 -15.95
N LYS A 394 -18.18 -10.95 -16.07
CA LYS A 394 -18.75 -11.54 -17.29
C LYS A 394 -18.55 -10.65 -18.52
N ASN A 395 -18.69 -9.33 -18.38
CA ASN A 395 -18.45 -8.39 -19.48
C ASN A 395 -16.97 -8.31 -19.85
N LEU A 396 -16.10 -8.18 -18.85
CA LEU A 396 -14.66 -8.11 -19.02
C LEU A 396 -14.10 -9.35 -19.74
N MET A 397 -14.60 -10.53 -19.36
CA MET A 397 -14.27 -11.78 -20.02
C MET A 397 -14.60 -11.76 -21.52
N ARG A 398 -15.79 -11.27 -21.89
CA ARG A 398 -16.18 -11.15 -23.31
C ARG A 398 -15.26 -10.19 -24.06
N GLU A 399 -14.90 -9.07 -23.45
CA GLU A 399 -13.96 -8.09 -24.03
C GLU A 399 -12.58 -8.70 -24.28
N VAL A 400 -12.04 -9.45 -23.31
CA VAL A 400 -10.74 -10.12 -23.44
C VAL A 400 -10.78 -11.23 -24.49
N GLN A 401 -11.84 -12.06 -24.52
CA GLN A 401 -12.02 -13.07 -25.56
C GLN A 401 -12.06 -12.46 -26.96
N GLN A 402 -12.80 -11.35 -27.11
CA GLN A 402 -12.93 -10.61 -28.37
C GLN A 402 -11.57 -10.03 -28.78
N PHE A 403 -10.82 -9.44 -27.84
CA PHE A 403 -9.48 -8.94 -28.09
C PHE A 403 -8.57 -10.02 -28.68
N TYR A 404 -8.45 -11.18 -28.02
CA TYR A 404 -7.63 -12.27 -28.55
C TYR A 404 -8.11 -12.77 -29.92
N ALA A 405 -9.43 -12.89 -30.14
CA ALA A 405 -9.98 -13.27 -31.44
C ALA A 405 -9.57 -12.30 -32.56
N ASP A 406 -9.67 -11.00 -32.30
CA ASP A 406 -9.35 -9.95 -33.26
C ASP A 406 -7.85 -9.89 -33.54
N GLN A 407 -7.01 -10.07 -32.51
CA GLN A 407 -5.56 -10.15 -32.71
C GLN A 407 -5.17 -11.34 -33.58
N MET A 408 -5.73 -12.53 -33.32
CA MET A 408 -5.45 -13.72 -34.13
C MET A 408 -5.89 -13.54 -35.59
N GLU A 409 -7.01 -12.86 -35.83
CA GLU A 409 -7.48 -12.51 -37.17
C GLU A 409 -6.57 -11.49 -37.87
N ILE A 410 -6.14 -10.44 -37.17
CA ILE A 410 -5.21 -9.41 -37.68
C ILE A 410 -3.89 -10.04 -38.16
N TYR A 411 -3.37 -11.04 -37.43
CA TYR A 411 -2.16 -11.75 -37.80
C TYR A 411 -2.37 -12.88 -38.82
N GLY A 412 -3.62 -13.10 -39.27
CA GLY A 412 -3.93 -14.03 -40.36
C GLY A 412 -4.10 -15.49 -39.95
N PHE A 413 -4.23 -15.78 -38.65
CA PHE A 413 -4.42 -17.13 -38.12
C PHE A 413 -5.89 -17.57 -38.03
N GLY A 414 -6.79 -16.75 -38.58
CA GLY A 414 -8.23 -16.92 -38.46
C GLY A 414 -8.76 -16.44 -37.10
N ARG A 415 -10.09 -16.26 -37.04
CA ARG A 415 -10.76 -15.72 -35.86
C ARG A 415 -10.96 -16.80 -34.79
N LYS A 416 -9.91 -17.02 -33.99
CA LYS A 416 -9.91 -18.00 -32.89
C LYS A 416 -9.55 -17.36 -31.55
N THR A 417 -10.16 -17.88 -30.50
CA THR A 417 -9.95 -17.45 -29.12
C THR A 417 -10.15 -18.64 -28.17
N PHE A 418 -9.78 -18.46 -26.91
CA PHE A 418 -9.95 -19.46 -25.88
C PHE A 418 -11.41 -19.55 -25.40
N GLN A 419 -11.81 -20.68 -24.81
CA GLN A 419 -13.17 -20.87 -24.26
C GLN A 419 -13.22 -20.62 -22.76
N PHE A 420 -14.33 -20.08 -22.27
CA PHE A 420 -14.63 -20.03 -20.83
C PHE A 420 -15.61 -21.13 -20.44
N GLU A 421 -15.60 -21.50 -19.18
CA GLU A 421 -16.69 -22.27 -18.58
C GLU A 421 -17.99 -21.46 -18.62
N THR A 422 -19.08 -22.07 -19.08
CA THR A 422 -20.38 -21.39 -19.28
C THR A 422 -21.50 -22.08 -18.50
N ASP A 423 -22.51 -21.29 -18.12
CA ASP A 423 -23.78 -21.78 -17.58
C ASP A 423 -24.66 -22.39 -18.67
N ALA A 424 -25.82 -22.93 -18.28
CA ALA A 424 -26.77 -23.56 -19.18
C ALA A 424 -27.30 -22.62 -20.29
N ASP A 425 -27.20 -21.31 -20.09
CA ASP A 425 -27.60 -20.28 -21.05
C ASP A 425 -26.43 -19.82 -21.95
N GLY A 426 -25.25 -20.44 -21.81
CA GLY A 426 -24.05 -20.12 -22.58
C GLY A 426 -23.33 -18.85 -22.10
N ASN A 427 -23.68 -18.30 -20.94
CA ASN A 427 -22.95 -17.18 -20.35
C ASN A 427 -21.77 -17.68 -19.52
N ALA A 428 -20.71 -16.88 -19.44
CA ALA A 428 -19.60 -17.14 -18.52
C ALA A 428 -20.09 -17.49 -17.11
N PHE A 429 -19.68 -18.65 -16.60
CA PHE A 429 -19.96 -19.08 -15.23
C PHE A 429 -18.83 -18.61 -14.32
N VAL A 430 -19.15 -17.80 -13.32
CA VAL A 430 -18.16 -17.25 -12.37
C VAL A 430 -18.31 -18.00 -11.05
N TYR A 431 -17.24 -18.67 -10.62
CA TYR A 431 -17.22 -19.37 -9.33
C TYR A 431 -16.99 -18.36 -8.21
N HIS A 432 -17.93 -18.25 -7.28
CA HIS A 432 -17.77 -17.41 -6.09
C HIS A 432 -17.14 -18.22 -4.95
N ILE A 433 -16.04 -17.72 -4.39
CA ILE A 433 -15.33 -18.38 -3.29
C ILE A 433 -15.05 -17.38 -2.19
N ASN A 434 -15.48 -17.75 -0.98
CA ASN A 434 -15.05 -17.07 0.23
C ASN A 434 -13.77 -17.73 0.73
N GLY A 435 -12.68 -16.98 0.61
CA GLY A 435 -11.40 -17.35 1.20
C GLY A 435 -11.48 -17.41 2.71
N ARG A 436 -10.90 -18.46 3.31
CA ARG A 436 -10.71 -18.58 4.76
C ARG A 436 -9.56 -17.71 5.30
N PHE A 437 -9.29 -16.58 4.65
CA PHE A 437 -8.13 -15.73 4.95
C PHE A 437 -8.57 -14.34 5.41
N THR A 438 -7.91 -13.85 6.46
CA THR A 438 -7.89 -12.43 6.84
C THR A 438 -7.07 -11.64 5.81
N GLU A 439 -7.20 -10.32 5.78
CA GLU A 439 -6.62 -9.33 4.82
C GLU A 439 -5.12 -9.47 4.42
N ASN A 440 -4.39 -10.44 4.98
CA ASN A 440 -2.92 -10.55 4.94
C ASN A 440 -2.36 -11.83 4.28
N ALA A 441 -3.16 -12.72 3.69
CA ALA A 441 -2.61 -13.89 2.98
C ALA A 441 -3.55 -14.46 1.91
N VAL A 442 -3.17 -14.40 0.64
CA VAL A 442 -3.77 -15.23 -0.41
C VAL A 442 -3.18 -16.65 -0.28
N PRO A 443 -3.98 -17.70 -0.08
CA PRO A 443 -3.46 -19.07 0.02
C PRO A 443 -3.02 -19.61 -1.35
N GLU A 444 -2.06 -20.53 -1.38
CA GLU A 444 -1.81 -21.36 -2.57
C GLU A 444 -3.10 -22.12 -2.97
N PHE A 445 -3.51 -21.99 -4.24
CA PHE A 445 -4.77 -22.47 -4.82
C PHE A 445 -4.84 -24.01 -5.01
N ASN A 446 -4.42 -24.79 -4.01
CA ASN A 446 -4.38 -26.26 -4.05
C ASN A 446 -5.77 -26.92 -3.89
N TRP A 447 -6.86 -26.14 -3.82
CA TRP A 447 -8.23 -26.62 -3.58
C TRP A 447 -9.10 -26.75 -4.83
N PHE A 448 -8.62 -26.33 -6.01
CA PHE A 448 -9.32 -26.51 -7.29
C PHE A 448 -8.82 -27.71 -8.07
N ASP A 449 -9.69 -28.28 -8.91
CA ASP A 449 -9.32 -29.30 -9.90
C ASP A 449 -8.08 -28.82 -10.68
N SER A 450 -6.96 -29.50 -10.48
CA SER A 450 -5.68 -29.24 -11.15
C SER A 450 -5.55 -30.09 -12.42
N SER A 451 -6.67 -30.50 -13.01
CA SER A 451 -6.67 -31.17 -14.30
C SER A 451 -5.95 -30.29 -15.33
N LYS A 452 -5.14 -30.94 -16.17
CA LYS A 452 -4.29 -30.27 -17.16
C LYS A 452 -5.06 -29.42 -18.18
N ASN A 453 -6.39 -29.51 -18.22
CA ASN A 453 -7.22 -28.86 -19.23
C ASN A 453 -8.01 -27.66 -18.68
N ILE A 454 -7.69 -27.19 -17.46
CA ILE A 454 -8.35 -26.03 -16.86
C ILE A 454 -7.32 -24.96 -16.51
N THR A 455 -7.47 -23.77 -17.10
CA THR A 455 -6.73 -22.56 -16.70
C THR A 455 -7.60 -21.75 -15.77
N ARG A 456 -7.04 -21.26 -14.66
CA ARG A 456 -7.79 -20.51 -13.64
C ARG A 456 -7.59 -19.02 -13.82
N LEU A 457 -8.67 -18.25 -13.83
CA LEU A 457 -8.63 -16.79 -13.79
C LEU A 457 -9.29 -16.32 -12.50
N VAL A 458 -8.48 -15.93 -11.52
CA VAL A 458 -8.91 -15.58 -10.16
C VAL A 458 -8.97 -14.05 -10.02
N PHE A 459 -10.15 -13.52 -9.78
CA PHE A 459 -10.40 -12.14 -9.42
C PHE A 459 -10.41 -12.04 -7.89
N VAL A 460 -9.56 -11.20 -7.31
CA VAL A 460 -9.51 -11.01 -5.85
C VAL A 460 -9.95 -9.60 -5.49
N GLU A 461 -10.91 -9.48 -4.58
CA GLU A 461 -11.40 -8.19 -4.09
C GLU A 461 -10.70 -7.78 -2.79
N ASP A 462 -10.38 -6.48 -2.70
CA ASP A 462 -9.91 -5.80 -1.48
C ASP A 462 -8.65 -6.41 -0.83
N LEU A 463 -7.68 -6.80 -1.67
CA LEU A 463 -6.31 -6.87 -1.18
C LEU A 463 -5.78 -5.44 -1.10
N ASN A 464 -5.40 -5.03 0.12
CA ASN A 464 -4.58 -3.85 0.30
C ASN A 464 -3.39 -3.96 -0.68
N PRO A 465 -3.19 -3.01 -1.61
CA PRO A 465 -2.12 -3.11 -2.61
C PRO A 465 -0.71 -3.21 -1.99
N ASN A 466 -0.59 -2.97 -0.68
CA ASN A 466 0.65 -3.10 0.09
C ASN A 466 0.86 -4.50 0.70
N THR A 467 -0.09 -5.44 0.63
CA THR A 467 0.02 -6.79 1.24
C THR A 467 0.18 -7.93 0.23
N VAL A 468 0.15 -7.64 -1.07
CA VAL A 468 0.38 -8.60 -2.16
C VAL A 468 1.68 -8.25 -2.85
N SER A 469 2.52 -9.25 -3.12
CA SER A 469 3.81 -9.08 -3.82
C SER A 469 3.71 -8.54 -5.25
N TYR A 470 2.49 -8.29 -5.76
CA TYR A 470 2.24 -7.80 -7.12
C TYR A 470 1.10 -6.77 -7.12
N PRO A 471 1.31 -5.55 -7.63
CA PRO A 471 0.39 -4.42 -7.40
C PRO A 471 -0.97 -4.55 -8.09
N CYS A 472 -1.16 -5.49 -9.03
CA CYS A 472 -2.43 -5.66 -9.75
C CYS A 472 -2.79 -7.08 -10.21
N GLY A 473 -1.84 -8.02 -10.25
CA GLY A 473 -2.06 -9.40 -10.67
C GLY A 473 -0.76 -10.18 -10.91
N ALA A 474 -0.88 -11.50 -11.07
CA ALA A 474 0.20 -12.41 -11.40
C ALA A 474 -0.30 -13.59 -12.23
N GLY A 475 0.37 -13.90 -13.34
CA GLY A 475 0.05 -15.04 -14.19
C GLY A 475 1.23 -16.00 -14.38
N HIS A 476 0.94 -17.30 -14.42
CA HIS A 476 1.93 -18.33 -14.69
C HIS A 476 1.32 -19.46 -15.53
N GLY A 477 2.10 -20.01 -16.48
CA GLY A 477 1.66 -21.12 -17.32
C GLY A 477 2.83 -21.86 -17.95
N ASP A 478 2.71 -23.19 -18.04
CA ASP A 478 3.74 -24.09 -18.58
C ASP A 478 3.42 -24.61 -20.00
N GLY A 479 2.35 -24.08 -20.61
CA GLY A 479 1.83 -24.49 -21.93
C GLY A 479 0.87 -25.69 -21.87
N HIS A 480 0.73 -26.35 -20.72
CA HIS A 480 -0.27 -27.39 -20.49
C HIS A 480 -1.40 -26.86 -19.60
N SER A 481 -1.06 -26.21 -18.49
CA SER A 481 -1.99 -25.55 -17.56
C SER A 481 -1.45 -24.21 -17.09
N GLY A 482 -2.33 -23.29 -16.68
CA GLY A 482 -1.92 -21.99 -16.16
C GLY A 482 -2.91 -21.40 -15.17
N TYR A 483 -2.46 -20.39 -14.44
CA TYR A 483 -3.31 -19.57 -13.59
C TYR A 483 -2.97 -18.09 -13.78
N ALA A 484 -3.99 -17.25 -13.65
CA ALA A 484 -3.88 -15.80 -13.65
C ALA A 484 -4.68 -15.27 -12.46
N GLU A 485 -4.02 -14.52 -11.59
CA GLU A 485 -4.59 -13.85 -10.44
C GLU A 485 -4.64 -12.35 -10.72
N VAL A 486 -5.78 -11.72 -10.48
CA VAL A 486 -6.03 -10.32 -10.84
C VAL A 486 -6.74 -9.63 -9.69
N ALA A 487 -6.07 -8.67 -9.07
CA ALA A 487 -6.63 -7.79 -8.05
C ALA A 487 -7.19 -6.49 -8.67
N CYS A 488 -6.53 -5.98 -9.71
CA CYS A 488 -7.01 -4.83 -10.48
C CYS A 488 -7.91 -5.31 -11.62
N ILE A 489 -9.23 -5.30 -11.39
CA ILE A 489 -10.22 -5.78 -12.37
C ILE A 489 -10.34 -4.79 -13.54
N SER A 490 -9.41 -4.90 -14.49
CA SER A 490 -9.33 -4.07 -15.70
C SER A 490 -9.01 -4.92 -16.94
N PHE A 491 -9.39 -4.43 -18.12
CA PHE A 491 -9.16 -5.14 -19.39
C PHE A 491 -7.68 -5.44 -19.63
N ILE A 492 -6.81 -4.45 -19.42
CA ILE A 492 -5.37 -4.56 -19.68
C ILE A 492 -4.75 -5.59 -18.74
N THR A 493 -5.10 -5.54 -17.45
CA THR A 493 -4.56 -6.47 -16.45
C THR A 493 -5.00 -7.90 -16.73
N VAL A 494 -6.30 -8.13 -16.95
CA VAL A 494 -6.81 -9.48 -17.22
C VAL A 494 -6.21 -10.05 -18.51
N ALA A 495 -6.15 -9.25 -19.58
CA ALA A 495 -5.57 -9.71 -20.84
C ALA A 495 -4.05 -9.99 -20.71
N HIS A 496 -3.31 -9.20 -19.92
CA HIS A 496 -1.90 -9.42 -19.66
C HIS A 496 -1.64 -10.70 -18.86
N GLU A 497 -2.27 -10.85 -17.69
CA GLU A 497 -2.04 -11.99 -16.81
C GLU A 497 -2.54 -13.31 -17.44
N LEU A 498 -3.64 -13.27 -18.19
CA LEU A 498 -4.11 -14.44 -18.92
C LEU A 498 -3.16 -14.80 -20.08
N GLY A 499 -2.48 -13.82 -20.67
CA GLY A 499 -1.38 -14.06 -21.62
C GLY A 499 -0.25 -14.90 -21.01
N HIS A 500 0.14 -14.60 -19.76
CA HIS A 500 1.11 -15.43 -19.03
C HIS A 500 0.58 -16.85 -18.75
N ALA A 501 -0.70 -17.00 -18.42
CA ALA A 501 -1.32 -18.31 -18.26
C ALA A 501 -1.32 -19.15 -19.57
N PHE A 502 -1.25 -18.49 -20.74
CA PHE A 502 -1.04 -19.14 -22.05
C PHE A 502 0.43 -19.29 -22.44
N GLY A 503 1.36 -19.08 -21.49
CA GLY A 503 2.80 -19.24 -21.70
C GLY A 503 3.44 -18.13 -22.51
N LEU A 504 2.88 -16.91 -22.53
CA LEU A 504 3.52 -15.75 -23.14
C LEU A 504 4.46 -15.07 -22.13
N PRO A 505 5.76 -14.88 -22.41
CA PRO A 505 6.64 -14.07 -21.58
C PRO A 505 6.41 -12.57 -21.84
N HIS A 506 6.99 -11.69 -21.00
CA HIS A 506 7.02 -10.27 -21.31
C HIS A 506 7.75 -9.98 -22.63
N ASP A 507 7.27 -9.03 -23.42
CA ASP A 507 7.85 -8.67 -24.73
C ASP A 507 8.14 -7.17 -24.83
N PHE A 508 9.35 -6.79 -24.41
CA PHE A 508 9.80 -5.38 -24.37
C PHE A 508 10.51 -4.93 -25.65
N ARG A 509 10.64 -5.77 -26.68
CA ARG A 509 11.50 -5.52 -27.85
C ARG A 509 11.13 -4.28 -28.68
N HIS A 510 9.92 -3.73 -28.50
CA HIS A 510 9.43 -2.53 -29.20
C HIS A 510 9.06 -1.35 -28.26
N SER A 511 9.47 -1.38 -26.99
CA SER A 511 9.03 -0.44 -25.94
C SER A 511 9.72 0.95 -25.92
N VAL A 512 10.15 1.49 -27.08
CA VAL A 512 10.72 2.85 -27.16
C VAL A 512 9.66 3.81 -27.70
N GLY A 513 9.04 4.58 -26.81
CA GLY A 513 8.03 5.60 -27.10
C GLY A 513 6.61 5.06 -27.24
N THR A 514 5.79 5.14 -26.18
CA THR A 514 4.30 5.04 -26.09
C THR A 514 3.54 4.04 -27.00
N ALA A 515 4.19 3.02 -27.55
CA ALA A 515 3.60 2.04 -28.48
C ALA A 515 4.07 0.61 -28.16
N GLY A 516 3.88 0.16 -26.92
CA GLY A 516 4.25 -1.20 -26.48
C GLY A 516 3.15 -2.25 -26.75
N TYR A 517 3.54 -3.52 -26.73
CA TYR A 517 2.61 -4.67 -26.76
C TYR A 517 1.91 -4.86 -25.41
N ILE A 518 0.81 -5.61 -25.40
CA ILE A 518 0.07 -5.90 -24.16
C ILE A 518 0.94 -6.65 -23.14
N MET A 519 1.83 -7.53 -23.60
CA MET A 519 2.83 -8.23 -22.76
C MET A 519 4.04 -7.36 -22.34
N SER A 520 3.98 -6.04 -22.54
CA SER A 520 4.94 -5.07 -21.99
C SER A 520 4.25 -3.84 -21.39
N TYR A 521 2.99 -4.02 -20.96
CA TYR A 521 2.16 -2.94 -20.39
C TYR A 521 1.98 -1.75 -21.35
N GLY A 522 2.05 -1.99 -22.66
CA GLY A 522 1.96 -0.93 -23.66
C GLY A 522 0.55 -0.44 -23.92
N SER A 523 0.42 0.86 -24.22
CA SER A 523 -0.85 1.57 -24.42
C SER A 523 -1.61 1.23 -25.71
N GLN A 524 -1.05 0.40 -26.61
CA GLN A 524 -1.68 0.07 -27.89
C GLN A 524 -2.57 -1.18 -27.85
N ASN A 525 -2.63 -1.90 -26.72
CA ASN A 525 -3.46 -3.11 -26.56
C ASN A 525 -3.34 -4.05 -27.77
N MET A 526 -2.12 -4.50 -28.08
CA MET A 526 -1.84 -5.35 -29.25
C MET A 526 -0.90 -6.49 -28.86
N LEU A 527 -1.09 -7.69 -29.42
CA LEU A 527 -0.12 -8.79 -29.30
C LEU A 527 1.09 -8.53 -30.19
N SER A 528 2.24 -9.13 -29.89
CA SER A 528 3.32 -9.21 -30.88
C SER A 528 3.07 -10.35 -31.85
N GLN A 529 3.66 -10.28 -33.05
CA GLN A 529 3.57 -11.38 -34.02
C GLN A 529 4.05 -12.71 -33.41
N CYS A 530 5.12 -12.68 -32.59
CA CYS A 530 5.61 -13.88 -31.90
C CYS A 530 4.56 -14.45 -30.93
N ALA A 531 3.80 -13.60 -30.24
CA ALA A 531 2.76 -14.05 -29.33
C ALA A 531 1.55 -14.63 -30.08
N ALA A 532 1.11 -13.99 -31.17
CA ALA A 532 0.02 -14.51 -31.99
C ALA A 532 0.38 -15.87 -32.63
N GLU A 533 1.59 -16.00 -33.18
CA GLU A 533 2.11 -17.26 -33.71
C GLU A 533 2.16 -18.39 -32.66
N TRP A 534 2.48 -18.06 -31.40
CA TRP A 534 2.48 -19.03 -30.30
C TRP A 534 1.06 -19.52 -30.00
N LEU A 535 0.10 -18.59 -29.93
CA LEU A 535 -1.30 -18.91 -29.65
C LEU A 535 -1.99 -19.66 -30.80
N ASP A 536 -1.48 -19.54 -32.02
CA ASP A 536 -2.00 -20.21 -33.22
C ASP A 536 -2.21 -21.72 -33.03
N VAL A 537 -1.25 -22.37 -32.35
CA VAL A 537 -1.25 -23.82 -32.09
C VAL A 537 -1.47 -24.17 -30.61
N HIS A 538 -1.65 -23.17 -29.74
CA HIS A 538 -1.81 -23.37 -28.31
C HIS A 538 -3.12 -24.10 -27.98
N ARG A 539 -3.08 -24.95 -26.96
CA ARG A 539 -4.16 -25.90 -26.62
C ARG A 539 -5.50 -25.22 -26.31
N TYR A 540 -5.47 -24.07 -25.61
CA TYR A 540 -6.69 -23.31 -25.28
C TYR A 540 -7.35 -22.63 -26.47
N PHE A 541 -6.63 -22.43 -27.58
CA PHE A 541 -7.15 -21.79 -28.80
C PHE A 541 -7.57 -22.83 -29.87
N ASN A 542 -7.37 -24.13 -29.60
CA ASN A 542 -7.61 -25.24 -30.54
C ASN A 542 -8.21 -26.45 -29.80
N THR A 543 -9.49 -26.38 -29.42
CA THR A 543 -10.15 -27.29 -28.46
C THR A 543 -10.66 -28.62 -29.02
N GLU A 544 -10.62 -28.84 -30.34
CA GLU A 544 -11.11 -30.09 -30.97
C GLU A 544 -9.92 -30.99 -31.34
N ARG A 545 -9.69 -32.12 -30.66
CA ARG A 545 -8.60 -33.04 -31.01
C ARG A 545 -8.83 -34.54 -30.86
N THR A 546 -8.09 -35.26 -31.71
CA THR A 546 -7.90 -36.71 -31.76
C THR A 546 -6.39 -37.00 -31.72
N ALA A 547 -5.88 -37.59 -30.62
CA ALA A 547 -4.53 -38.15 -30.32
C ALA A 547 -3.36 -37.98 -31.34
N ALA A 548 -2.08 -37.71 -30.96
CA ALA A 548 -1.31 -38.15 -29.80
C ALA A 548 -0.19 -37.14 -29.41
N ASP A 549 0.16 -37.10 -28.11
CA ASP A 549 1.24 -36.28 -27.53
C ASP A 549 2.62 -36.96 -27.73
N GLY A 550 3.61 -36.21 -28.19
CA GLY A 550 5.01 -36.61 -28.24
C GLY A 550 5.89 -35.47 -27.75
N ASP A 551 6.89 -35.77 -26.94
CA ASP A 551 7.69 -34.73 -26.27
C ASP A 551 8.57 -33.94 -27.26
N VAL A 552 8.66 -32.63 -27.03
CA VAL A 552 9.61 -31.75 -27.70
C VAL A 552 10.97 -31.85 -27.00
N THR A 553 12.02 -32.20 -27.75
CA THR A 553 13.39 -32.31 -27.23
C THR A 553 14.27 -31.17 -27.74
N ILE A 554 15.18 -30.70 -26.87
CA ILE A 554 16.10 -29.58 -27.11
C ILE A 554 17.51 -30.06 -26.75
N GLU A 555 18.46 -29.81 -27.64
CA GLU A 555 19.88 -30.05 -27.42
C GLU A 555 20.67 -28.75 -27.68
N VAL A 556 21.47 -28.33 -26.70
CA VAL A 556 22.33 -27.14 -26.82
C VAL A 556 23.58 -27.48 -27.62
N LEU A 557 23.88 -26.70 -28.65
CA LEU A 557 25.09 -26.85 -29.46
C LEU A 557 26.15 -25.79 -29.09
N PRO A 558 27.46 -26.05 -29.33
CA PRO A 558 28.52 -25.09 -29.03
C PRO A 558 28.32 -23.75 -29.75
N PRO A 559 28.61 -22.60 -29.09
CA PRO A 559 28.49 -21.29 -29.72
C PRO A 559 29.51 -21.10 -30.86
N LEU A 560 29.11 -20.34 -31.88
CA LEU A 560 29.98 -19.92 -32.99
C LEU A 560 30.59 -18.53 -32.75
N PRO A 561 31.69 -18.17 -33.44
CA PRO A 561 32.23 -16.81 -33.41
C PRO A 561 31.17 -15.76 -33.78
N HIS A 562 31.14 -14.66 -33.03
CA HIS A 562 30.16 -13.58 -33.19
C HIS A 562 30.86 -12.21 -33.14
N PRO A 563 30.24 -11.15 -33.69
CA PRO A 563 30.77 -9.78 -33.63
C PRO A 563 30.88 -9.26 -32.18
N PRO A 564 31.72 -8.23 -31.92
CA PRO A 564 31.73 -7.55 -30.63
C PRO A 564 30.35 -6.95 -30.37
N ASN A 565 29.79 -7.21 -29.19
CA ASN A 565 28.46 -6.79 -28.72
C ASN A 565 27.25 -7.61 -29.22
N ALA A 566 27.40 -8.93 -29.43
CA ALA A 566 26.28 -9.84 -29.60
C ALA A 566 26.62 -11.22 -29.04
N ILE A 567 25.61 -12.04 -28.70
CA ILE A 567 25.81 -13.45 -28.33
C ILE A 567 25.10 -14.31 -29.39
N ARG A 568 25.77 -15.37 -29.87
CA ARG A 568 25.19 -16.33 -30.80
C ARG A 568 25.00 -17.69 -30.13
N LEU A 569 23.77 -18.18 -30.13
CA LEU A 569 23.37 -19.46 -29.52
C LEU A 569 22.78 -20.36 -30.58
N ARG A 570 23.02 -21.67 -30.45
CA ARG A 570 22.57 -22.67 -31.41
C ARG A 570 21.98 -23.87 -30.67
N PHE A 571 20.86 -24.35 -31.18
CA PHE A 571 20.13 -25.48 -30.60
C PHE A 571 19.71 -26.44 -31.70
N ASN A 572 19.70 -27.73 -31.40
CA ASN A 572 18.99 -28.72 -32.19
C ASN A 572 17.66 -29.02 -31.50
N VAL A 573 16.56 -28.90 -32.21
CA VAL A 573 15.21 -29.06 -31.66
C VAL A 573 14.47 -30.14 -32.43
N THR A 574 13.74 -31.01 -31.74
CA THR A 574 13.02 -32.14 -32.36
C THR A 574 11.64 -32.27 -31.74
N ALA A 575 10.60 -32.40 -32.57
CA ALA A 575 9.22 -32.63 -32.16
C ALA A 575 8.55 -33.61 -33.15
N PRO A 576 8.07 -34.78 -32.70
CA PRO A 576 7.44 -35.77 -33.59
C PRO A 576 6.25 -35.22 -34.38
N ALA A 577 5.49 -34.29 -33.80
CA ALA A 577 4.33 -33.65 -34.43
C ALA A 577 4.69 -32.51 -35.41
N GLY A 578 5.97 -32.16 -35.52
CA GLY A 578 6.46 -31.05 -36.32
C GLY A 578 6.53 -29.73 -35.55
N LEU A 579 7.66 -29.03 -35.65
CA LEU A 579 7.97 -27.80 -34.91
C LEU A 579 7.20 -26.59 -35.45
N HIS A 580 6.73 -25.70 -34.58
CA HIS A 580 5.97 -24.50 -34.98
C HIS A 580 6.68 -23.19 -34.65
N GLN A 581 7.19 -23.04 -33.43
CA GLN A 581 7.93 -21.82 -33.04
C GLN A 581 8.98 -22.12 -31.97
N ALA A 582 10.11 -21.41 -32.05
CA ALA A 582 11.14 -21.37 -31.00
C ALA A 582 11.32 -19.93 -30.47
N ARG A 583 11.49 -19.79 -29.15
CA ARG A 583 11.65 -18.51 -28.46
C ARG A 583 12.84 -18.58 -27.50
N ILE A 584 13.56 -17.47 -27.37
CA ILE A 584 14.63 -17.31 -26.39
C ILE A 584 14.33 -16.13 -25.47
N SER A 585 14.40 -16.37 -24.17
CA SER A 585 14.10 -15.40 -23.13
C SER A 585 15.23 -15.36 -22.09
N GLY A 586 15.46 -14.20 -21.48
CA GLY A 586 16.39 -14.07 -20.35
C GLY A 586 15.75 -14.62 -19.07
N VAL A 587 16.58 -15.12 -18.14
CA VAL A 587 16.12 -15.56 -16.81
C VAL A 587 17.01 -15.01 -15.71
N ASP A 588 16.41 -14.83 -14.54
CA ASP A 588 17.09 -14.40 -13.32
C ASP A 588 17.84 -15.56 -12.63
N PRO A 589 18.57 -15.32 -11.52
CA PRO A 589 19.31 -16.36 -10.78
C PRO A 589 18.46 -17.50 -10.20
N SER A 590 17.15 -17.32 -10.10
CA SER A 590 16.22 -18.36 -9.67
C SER A 590 15.69 -19.22 -10.83
N GLY A 591 16.08 -18.88 -12.07
CA GLY A 591 15.58 -19.51 -13.29
C GLY A 591 14.17 -19.05 -13.66
N THR A 592 13.69 -17.95 -13.08
CA THR A 592 12.35 -17.41 -13.33
C THR A 592 12.37 -16.22 -14.29
N PHE A 593 11.25 -16.02 -14.98
CA PHE A 593 11.04 -14.88 -15.86
C PHE A 593 10.61 -13.69 -14.98
N SER A 594 11.33 -12.56 -15.05
CA SER A 594 11.05 -11.37 -14.24
C SER A 594 10.60 -10.18 -15.09
N ASN A 595 9.99 -9.18 -14.47
CA ASN A 595 9.46 -7.98 -15.14
C ASN A 595 10.53 -7.01 -15.69
N ARG A 596 11.82 -7.35 -15.59
CA ARG A 596 12.90 -6.53 -16.16
C ARG A 596 13.01 -6.74 -17.66
N ARG A 597 13.40 -5.69 -18.40
CA ARG A 597 13.53 -5.76 -19.88
C ARG A 597 14.44 -6.89 -20.33
N GLU A 598 15.54 -7.10 -19.61
CA GLU A 598 16.55 -8.14 -19.85
C GLU A 598 16.07 -9.58 -19.56
N HIS A 599 14.95 -9.77 -18.85
CA HIS A 599 14.40 -11.09 -18.47
C HIS A 599 13.10 -11.45 -19.22
N GLY A 600 12.76 -10.67 -20.26
CA GLY A 600 11.66 -10.96 -21.19
C GLY A 600 12.10 -11.72 -22.45
N LEU A 601 11.22 -11.73 -23.46
CA LEU A 601 11.47 -12.29 -24.79
C LEU A 601 12.60 -11.53 -25.50
N LEU A 602 13.71 -12.20 -25.76
CA LEU A 602 14.87 -11.64 -26.46
C LEU A 602 14.75 -11.83 -27.97
N ALA A 603 14.29 -13.00 -28.43
CA ALA A 603 14.01 -13.29 -29.83
C ALA A 603 13.03 -14.46 -30.01
N CYS A 604 12.38 -14.52 -31.17
CA CYS A 604 11.54 -15.65 -31.57
C CYS A 604 11.83 -16.02 -33.04
N LYS A 605 11.51 -17.26 -33.41
CA LYS A 605 11.59 -17.77 -34.78
C LYS A 605 10.42 -18.70 -35.07
N PHE A 606 9.72 -18.41 -36.16
CA PHE A 606 8.76 -19.34 -36.77
C PHE A 606 9.50 -20.52 -37.41
N LEU A 607 8.95 -21.73 -37.29
CA LEU A 607 9.51 -22.98 -37.80
C LEU A 607 8.51 -23.65 -38.76
N ASN A 608 9.01 -24.20 -39.86
CA ASN A 608 8.15 -24.63 -40.98
C ASN A 608 7.49 -26.01 -40.79
N GLY A 609 7.40 -26.53 -39.57
CA GLY A 609 6.75 -27.82 -39.31
C GLY A 609 7.61 -29.06 -39.47
N ASN A 610 8.92 -28.91 -39.66
CA ASN A 610 9.84 -30.04 -39.70
C ASN A 610 9.86 -30.76 -38.34
N SER A 611 10.05 -32.07 -38.32
CA SER A 611 10.15 -32.84 -37.08
C SER A 611 11.47 -32.63 -36.34
N SER A 612 12.50 -32.09 -36.99
CA SER A 612 13.78 -31.71 -36.39
C SER A 612 14.40 -30.55 -37.17
N GLU A 613 14.98 -29.58 -36.47
CA GLU A 613 15.63 -28.40 -37.08
C GLU A 613 16.75 -27.85 -36.17
N THR A 614 17.80 -27.30 -36.78
CA THR A 614 18.83 -26.53 -36.05
C THR A 614 18.47 -25.05 -36.06
N VAL A 615 18.28 -24.47 -34.87
CA VAL A 615 17.86 -23.08 -34.70
C VAL A 615 19.01 -22.24 -34.14
N ASP A 616 19.36 -21.19 -34.88
CA ASP A 616 20.36 -20.19 -34.49
C ASP A 616 19.69 -18.91 -33.97
N PHE A 617 20.13 -18.39 -32.82
CA PHE A 617 19.74 -17.07 -32.32
C PHE A 617 20.96 -16.14 -32.26
N VAL A 618 20.78 -14.88 -32.67
CA VAL A 618 21.71 -13.78 -32.41
C VAL A 618 20.98 -12.81 -31.51
N ILE A 619 21.43 -12.70 -30.27
CA ILE A 619 20.81 -11.86 -29.24
C ILE A 619 21.74 -10.69 -28.87
N PRO A 620 21.19 -9.55 -28.41
CA PRO A 620 21.99 -8.43 -27.90
C PRO A 620 22.84 -8.83 -26.68
N PRO A 621 23.82 -8.00 -26.27
CA PRO A 621 24.58 -8.22 -25.04
C PRO A 621 23.64 -8.34 -23.85
N LEU A 622 23.93 -9.28 -22.95
CA LEU A 622 23.15 -9.48 -21.72
C LEU A 622 23.63 -8.52 -20.63
N SER A 623 22.69 -8.06 -19.80
CA SER A 623 22.98 -7.24 -18.61
C SER A 623 23.81 -8.07 -17.62
N PRO A 624 24.68 -7.45 -16.78
CA PRO A 624 25.35 -8.13 -15.67
C PRO A 624 24.39 -8.91 -14.76
N ASP A 625 23.12 -8.49 -14.69
CA ASP A 625 22.07 -9.09 -13.86
C ASP A 625 21.42 -10.35 -14.47
N THR A 626 21.69 -10.66 -15.74
CA THR A 626 21.09 -11.81 -16.43
C THR A 626 21.88 -13.10 -16.15
N PHE A 627 21.29 -14.02 -15.38
CA PHE A 627 21.94 -15.26 -14.96
C PHE A 627 22.04 -16.31 -16.09
N GLY A 628 21.02 -16.39 -16.93
CA GLY A 628 20.92 -17.38 -18.00
C GLY A 628 19.96 -16.99 -19.11
N VAL A 629 19.92 -17.82 -20.14
CA VAL A 629 18.92 -17.74 -21.22
C VAL A 629 18.23 -19.09 -21.38
N VAL A 630 16.94 -19.08 -21.68
CA VAL A 630 16.12 -20.28 -21.84
C VAL A 630 15.53 -20.32 -23.25
N LEU A 631 15.72 -21.46 -23.92
CA LEU A 631 15.00 -21.79 -25.13
C LEU A 631 13.68 -22.50 -24.79
N THR A 632 12.58 -21.98 -25.32
CA THR A 632 11.25 -22.60 -25.25
C THR A 632 10.72 -22.84 -26.66
N VAL A 633 10.21 -24.05 -26.92
CA VAL A 633 9.73 -24.47 -28.25
C VAL A 633 8.31 -24.98 -28.14
N ILE A 634 7.46 -24.66 -29.13
CA ILE A 634 6.12 -25.23 -29.30
C ILE A 634 6.01 -25.95 -30.64
N ASP A 635 5.40 -27.13 -30.64
CA ASP A 635 5.11 -27.89 -31.85
C ASP A 635 3.74 -27.52 -32.44
N LYS A 636 3.41 -28.05 -33.63
CA LYS A 636 2.10 -27.83 -34.29
C LYS A 636 0.93 -28.35 -33.46
N HIS A 637 1.23 -29.20 -32.49
CA HIS A 637 0.27 -29.77 -31.58
C HIS A 637 0.11 -28.96 -30.28
N GLY A 638 0.80 -27.84 -30.12
CA GLY A 638 0.72 -27.06 -28.90
C GLY A 638 1.43 -27.72 -27.71
N ASN A 639 2.31 -28.70 -27.96
CA ASN A 639 3.19 -29.28 -26.95
C ASN A 639 4.41 -28.38 -26.78
N THR A 640 4.74 -28.08 -25.54
CA THR A 640 5.87 -27.23 -25.19
C THR A 640 7.03 -28.07 -24.65
N GLY A 641 8.25 -27.76 -25.08
CA GLY A 641 9.49 -28.28 -24.48
C GLY A 641 10.19 -27.15 -23.73
N SER A 642 10.39 -27.29 -22.41
CA SER A 642 11.04 -26.22 -21.63
C SER A 642 11.62 -26.60 -20.26
N ALA A 643 11.36 -27.78 -19.68
CA ALA A 643 11.84 -28.08 -18.33
C ALA A 643 13.28 -28.63 -18.35
N GLY A 644 14.27 -27.73 -18.25
CA GLY A 644 15.67 -28.04 -17.93
C GLY A 644 16.62 -28.36 -19.09
N SER A 645 16.13 -28.71 -20.30
CA SER A 645 16.99 -29.11 -21.44
C SER A 645 17.45 -27.97 -22.35
N GLY A 646 16.83 -26.77 -22.25
CA GLY A 646 17.13 -25.59 -23.08
C GLY A 646 17.77 -24.42 -22.34
N THR A 647 18.11 -24.58 -21.06
CA THR A 647 18.69 -23.51 -20.22
C THR A 647 20.20 -23.45 -20.42
N VAL A 648 20.70 -22.27 -20.76
CA VAL A 648 22.13 -22.01 -20.93
C VAL A 648 22.58 -20.98 -19.90
N ASN A 649 23.42 -21.40 -18.95
CA ASN A 649 24.04 -20.52 -17.97
C ASN A 649 25.13 -19.70 -18.66
N VAL A 650 24.87 -18.41 -18.87
CA VAL A 650 25.76 -17.49 -19.59
C VAL A 650 27.17 -17.39 -18.97
N PRO A 651 27.37 -17.46 -17.64
CA PRO A 651 28.70 -17.44 -17.04
C PRO A 651 29.62 -18.59 -17.48
N SER A 652 29.06 -19.74 -17.89
CA SER A 652 29.84 -20.90 -18.34
C SER A 652 30.45 -20.75 -19.74
N LEU A 653 30.03 -19.73 -20.50
CA LEU A 653 30.43 -19.45 -21.88
C LEU A 653 31.45 -18.31 -22.02
N LEU A 654 31.80 -17.63 -20.92
CA LEU A 654 32.78 -16.53 -20.90
C LEU A 654 34.20 -17.06 -20.56
N PRO A 655 35.26 -16.47 -21.13
CA PRO A 655 36.65 -16.87 -20.85
C PRO A 655 37.02 -16.58 -19.38
N GLU A 656 37.79 -17.48 -18.77
CA GLU A 656 38.23 -17.36 -17.36
C GLU A 656 39.18 -16.17 -17.16
N GLN A 657 38.81 -15.25 -16.27
CA GLN A 657 39.59 -14.06 -15.90
C GLN A 657 39.89 -14.04 -14.40
N PRO A 658 41.05 -13.52 -13.95
CA PRO A 658 41.34 -13.29 -12.54
C PRO A 658 40.39 -12.24 -11.93
N VAL A 659 39.95 -12.45 -10.69
CA VAL A 659 39.11 -11.48 -9.95
C VAL A 659 40.00 -10.38 -9.38
N SER A 660 39.63 -9.13 -9.63
CA SER A 660 40.31 -7.98 -9.04
C SER A 660 39.79 -7.76 -7.62
N ILE A 661 40.70 -7.77 -6.63
CA ILE A 661 40.40 -7.46 -5.23
C ILE A 661 41.39 -6.35 -4.81
N PRO A 662 41.02 -5.07 -4.98
CA PRO A 662 41.94 -3.94 -4.83
C PRO A 662 42.34 -3.67 -3.37
N ASP A 663 41.46 -3.95 -2.41
CA ASP A 663 41.77 -3.82 -0.99
C ASP A 663 42.73 -4.93 -0.55
N PRO A 664 43.94 -4.60 -0.07
CA PRO A 664 44.97 -5.58 0.27
C PRO A 664 44.60 -6.43 1.49
N ASN A 665 43.83 -5.87 2.44
CA ASN A 665 43.37 -6.57 3.63
C ASN A 665 42.25 -7.55 3.28
N LEU A 666 41.33 -7.15 2.40
CA LEU A 666 40.29 -8.00 1.84
C LEU A 666 40.89 -9.13 1.01
N ALA A 667 41.84 -8.81 0.12
CA ALA A 667 42.53 -9.80 -0.70
C ALA A 667 43.29 -10.82 0.17
N ALA A 668 43.98 -10.37 1.22
CA ALA A 668 44.68 -11.25 2.14
C ALA A 668 43.71 -12.15 2.94
N ALA A 669 42.60 -11.58 3.43
CA ALA A 669 41.57 -12.31 4.17
C ALA A 669 40.87 -13.36 3.29
N ILE A 670 40.54 -13.03 2.05
CA ILE A 670 39.93 -13.96 1.10
C ILE A 670 40.94 -15.06 0.71
N ARG A 671 42.18 -14.71 0.36
CA ARG A 671 43.22 -15.71 0.02
C ARG A 671 43.48 -16.71 1.14
N LYS A 672 43.36 -16.28 2.40
CA LYS A 672 43.48 -17.17 3.57
C LYS A 672 42.40 -18.26 3.60
N GLU A 673 41.19 -17.94 3.14
CA GLU A 673 40.04 -18.86 3.15
C GLU A 673 39.93 -19.70 1.87
N ILE A 674 40.24 -19.13 0.69
CA ILE A 674 39.99 -19.78 -0.62
C ILE A 674 41.25 -20.06 -1.47
N GLY A 675 42.45 -19.62 -1.05
CA GLY A 675 43.72 -19.87 -1.75
C GLY A 675 44.19 -18.74 -2.69
N GLU A 676 45.40 -18.87 -3.27
CA GLU A 676 46.08 -17.78 -3.98
C GLU A 676 45.55 -17.48 -5.40
N SER A 677 44.90 -18.43 -6.07
CA SER A 677 44.33 -18.25 -7.42
C SER A 677 42.83 -18.04 -7.37
N ILE A 678 42.41 -16.77 -7.44
CA ILE A 678 41.00 -16.36 -7.44
C ILE A 678 40.62 -15.90 -8.85
N THR A 679 39.81 -16.70 -9.55
CA THR A 679 39.27 -16.42 -10.87
C THR A 679 37.75 -16.25 -10.81
N THR A 680 37.16 -15.69 -11.87
CA THR A 680 35.71 -15.58 -12.08
C THR A 680 34.98 -16.93 -12.05
N ARG A 681 35.72 -18.06 -12.04
CA ARG A 681 35.20 -19.43 -11.91
C ARG A 681 35.53 -20.09 -10.57
N THR A 682 36.32 -19.44 -9.72
CA THR A 682 36.68 -19.97 -8.41
C THR A 682 35.43 -19.95 -7.51
N PRO A 683 34.95 -21.09 -7.00
CA PRO A 683 33.78 -21.10 -6.15
C PRO A 683 34.10 -20.43 -4.81
N PHE A 684 33.55 -19.23 -4.57
CA PHE A 684 33.60 -18.57 -3.27
C PHE A 684 32.67 -19.28 -2.30
N ASN A 685 33.12 -20.41 -1.75
CA ASN A 685 32.41 -21.22 -0.76
C ASN A 685 32.50 -20.61 0.66
N LEU A 686 32.42 -19.28 0.76
CA LEU A 686 32.39 -18.58 2.03
C LEU A 686 30.95 -18.58 2.55
N ILE A 687 30.73 -19.18 3.72
CA ILE A 687 29.43 -19.16 4.39
C ILE A 687 29.38 -18.02 5.42
N GLU A 688 30.49 -17.82 6.14
CA GLU A 688 30.69 -16.73 7.08
C GLU A 688 32.04 -16.09 6.79
N PHE A 689 32.10 -14.76 6.78
CA PHE A 689 33.34 -14.02 6.50
C PHE A 689 33.45 -12.80 7.41
N SER A 690 34.66 -12.57 7.93
CA SER A 690 34.95 -11.37 8.71
C SER A 690 36.36 -10.86 8.44
N ALA A 691 36.46 -9.55 8.29
CA ALA A 691 37.71 -8.85 8.11
C ALA A 691 37.61 -7.44 8.74
N VAL A 692 38.76 -6.87 9.04
CA VAL A 692 38.89 -5.55 9.67
C VAL A 692 39.81 -4.68 8.83
N GLU A 693 39.74 -3.36 9.02
CA GLU A 693 40.54 -2.38 8.28
C GLU A 693 40.28 -2.44 6.76
N ILE A 694 39.02 -2.65 6.38
CA ILE A 694 38.58 -2.71 4.98
C ILE A 694 38.14 -1.33 4.48
N THR A 695 38.45 -1.01 3.24
CA THR A 695 38.13 0.26 2.57
C THR A 695 37.37 0.07 1.25
N ASP A 696 37.62 -1.02 0.52
CA ASP A 696 36.97 -1.32 -0.77
C ASP A 696 36.47 -2.77 -0.77
N LEU A 697 35.20 -2.96 -1.13
CA LEU A 697 34.52 -4.26 -1.15
C LEU A 697 34.55 -4.97 -2.50
N THR A 698 35.16 -4.37 -3.52
CA THR A 698 35.28 -4.95 -4.86
C THR A 698 35.90 -6.35 -4.78
N GLY A 699 35.24 -7.32 -5.40
CA GLY A 699 35.54 -8.75 -5.33
C GLY A 699 34.61 -9.53 -4.41
N MET A 700 33.84 -8.89 -3.53
CA MET A 700 32.85 -9.56 -2.67
C MET A 700 31.59 -9.99 -3.43
N GLU A 701 31.30 -9.40 -4.59
CA GLU A 701 30.15 -9.74 -5.44
C GLU A 701 30.17 -11.21 -5.91
N TYR A 702 31.34 -11.84 -5.89
CA TYR A 702 31.52 -13.25 -6.25
C TYR A 702 31.17 -14.22 -5.11
N ALA A 703 31.00 -13.74 -3.87
CA ALA A 703 30.70 -14.56 -2.69
C ALA A 703 29.20 -14.89 -2.51
N SER A 704 28.54 -15.37 -3.58
CA SER A 704 27.07 -15.53 -3.64
C SER A 704 26.46 -16.50 -2.61
N ASN A 705 27.26 -17.38 -2.01
CA ASN A 705 26.81 -18.33 -0.98
C ASN A 705 26.91 -17.77 0.46
N LEU A 706 27.36 -16.54 0.62
CA LEU A 706 27.63 -15.94 1.92
C LEU A 706 26.35 -15.72 2.72
N ARG A 707 26.35 -16.17 3.98
CA ARG A 707 25.21 -16.06 4.91
C ARG A 707 25.46 -15.08 6.05
N SER A 708 26.72 -14.88 6.43
CA SER A 708 27.10 -13.94 7.47
C SER A 708 28.33 -13.14 7.07
N LEU A 709 28.26 -11.81 7.13
CA LEU A 709 29.35 -10.90 6.80
C LEU A 709 29.55 -9.91 7.95
N ASN A 710 30.78 -9.80 8.44
CA ASN A 710 31.16 -8.81 9.47
C ASN A 710 32.42 -8.06 9.06
N LEU A 711 32.26 -6.82 8.61
CA LEU A 711 33.36 -5.98 8.15
C LEU A 711 33.41 -4.67 8.93
N SER A 712 34.62 -4.24 9.28
CA SER A 712 34.87 -2.94 9.91
C SER A 712 36.08 -2.27 9.27
N GLY A 713 36.12 -0.94 9.29
CA GLY A 713 37.18 -0.16 8.66
C GLY A 713 36.70 1.25 8.31
N SER A 714 36.85 1.64 7.06
CA SER A 714 36.39 2.95 6.54
C SER A 714 35.58 2.77 5.28
N ILE A 715 34.70 1.77 5.27
CA ILE A 715 33.86 1.42 4.13
C ILE A 715 32.84 2.54 3.87
N SER A 716 32.73 3.00 2.64
CA SER A 716 31.70 3.95 2.20
C SER A 716 30.83 3.42 1.07
N ASP A 717 31.39 2.57 0.18
CA ASP A 717 30.67 1.94 -0.93
C ASP A 717 30.37 0.47 -0.62
N ILE A 718 29.08 0.13 -0.65
CA ILE A 718 28.59 -1.24 -0.41
C ILE A 718 27.88 -1.83 -1.63
N SER A 719 28.00 -1.19 -2.81
CA SER A 719 27.44 -1.68 -4.06
C SER A 719 27.82 -3.12 -4.42
N PRO A 720 29.04 -3.63 -4.10
CA PRO A 720 29.40 -5.03 -4.32
C PRO A 720 28.57 -6.05 -3.54
N LEU A 721 27.77 -5.62 -2.54
CA LEU A 721 26.94 -6.52 -1.74
C LEU A 721 25.55 -6.77 -2.32
N SER A 722 25.13 -5.99 -3.33
CA SER A 722 23.75 -5.97 -3.86
C SER A 722 23.22 -7.33 -4.34
N GLY A 723 24.08 -8.20 -4.86
CA GLY A 723 23.72 -9.53 -5.35
C GLY A 723 23.75 -10.65 -4.30
N LEU A 724 24.17 -10.38 -3.06
CA LEU A 724 24.43 -11.41 -2.03
C LEU A 724 23.16 -11.82 -1.27
N THR A 725 22.12 -12.21 -2.02
CA THR A 725 20.75 -12.47 -1.52
C THR A 725 20.65 -13.60 -0.48
N GLN A 726 21.70 -14.41 -0.30
CA GLN A 726 21.77 -15.45 0.73
C GLN A 726 22.19 -14.93 2.12
N LEU A 727 22.52 -13.63 2.25
CA LEU A 727 22.90 -13.03 3.52
C LEU A 727 21.76 -13.03 4.53
N HIS A 728 22.03 -13.60 5.70
CA HIS A 728 21.15 -13.59 6.87
C HIS A 728 21.64 -12.62 7.95
N SER A 729 22.93 -12.28 7.94
CA SER A 729 23.55 -11.43 8.95
C SER A 729 24.60 -10.52 8.33
N LEU A 730 24.44 -9.22 8.52
CA LEU A 730 25.35 -8.20 8.01
C LEU A 730 25.71 -7.23 9.14
N TYR A 731 27.00 -7.14 9.44
CA TYR A 731 27.54 -6.23 10.44
C TYR A 731 28.54 -5.29 9.76
N LEU A 732 28.15 -4.01 9.67
CA LEU A 732 28.91 -2.92 9.06
C LEU A 732 28.91 -1.67 9.97
N GLY A 733 28.78 -1.86 11.28
CA GLY A 733 28.80 -0.75 12.23
C GLY A 733 30.19 -0.10 12.35
N GLY A 734 30.24 1.21 12.58
CA GLY A 734 31.48 1.98 12.72
C GLY A 734 32.24 2.20 11.40
N ASN A 735 31.52 2.45 10.31
CA ASN A 735 32.10 2.75 8.99
C ASN A 735 31.64 4.16 8.51
N ASN A 736 31.84 4.48 7.22
CA ASN A 736 31.49 5.78 6.62
C ASN A 736 30.33 5.66 5.60
N ILE A 737 29.39 4.75 5.85
CA ILE A 737 28.30 4.44 4.92
C ILE A 737 27.23 5.55 5.02
N SER A 738 26.72 5.99 3.88
CA SER A 738 25.60 6.94 3.80
C SER A 738 24.50 6.47 2.84
N ASP A 739 24.89 5.80 1.75
CA ASP A 739 23.97 5.14 0.81
C ASP A 739 23.82 3.64 1.15
N ILE A 740 22.59 3.23 1.45
CA ILE A 740 22.24 1.84 1.73
C ILE A 740 21.30 1.24 0.68
N SER A 741 21.10 1.91 -0.47
CA SER A 741 20.31 1.39 -1.59
C SER A 741 20.73 -0.01 -2.06
N PRO A 742 22.02 -0.43 -2.02
CA PRO A 742 22.39 -1.79 -2.40
C PRO A 742 21.79 -2.90 -1.50
N LEU A 743 21.24 -2.57 -0.34
CA LEU A 743 20.67 -3.55 0.58
C LEU A 743 19.22 -3.95 0.26
N SER A 744 18.52 -3.23 -0.64
CA SER A 744 17.08 -3.39 -0.87
C SER A 744 16.67 -4.80 -1.32
N GLU A 745 17.54 -5.51 -2.03
CA GLU A 745 17.28 -6.86 -2.56
C GLU A 745 17.69 -7.98 -1.59
N LEU A 746 18.30 -7.66 -0.45
CA LEU A 746 18.80 -8.64 0.52
C LEU A 746 17.70 -9.12 1.48
N LYS A 747 16.57 -9.58 0.92
CA LYS A 747 15.32 -9.89 1.63
C LYS A 747 15.42 -11.00 2.69
N ASN A 748 16.49 -11.80 2.65
CA ASN A 748 16.76 -12.85 3.64
C ASN A 748 17.50 -12.33 4.90
N LEU A 749 17.83 -11.04 4.98
CA LEU A 749 18.50 -10.46 6.14
C LEU A 749 17.65 -10.58 7.41
N ARG A 750 18.27 -11.11 8.46
CA ARG A 750 17.64 -11.32 9.77
C ARG A 750 18.27 -10.46 10.86
N ARG A 751 19.56 -10.18 10.73
CA ARG A 751 20.36 -9.34 11.64
C ARG A 751 21.12 -8.32 10.83
N LEU A 752 20.89 -7.03 11.09
CA LEU A 752 21.56 -5.94 10.41
C LEU A 752 22.09 -4.94 11.44
N ASN A 753 23.40 -4.69 11.41
CA ASN A 753 24.03 -3.64 12.20
C ASN A 753 24.71 -2.63 11.27
N LEU A 754 24.20 -1.41 11.31
CA LEU A 754 24.67 -0.24 10.59
C LEU A 754 24.93 0.93 11.55
N GLY A 755 25.08 0.67 12.85
CA GLY A 755 25.26 1.72 13.84
C GLY A 755 26.62 2.42 13.73
N GLY A 756 26.71 3.72 14.00
CA GLY A 756 27.96 4.49 13.86
C GLY A 756 28.36 4.68 12.40
N ASN A 757 27.43 5.16 11.57
CA ASN A 757 27.62 5.51 10.16
C ASN A 757 27.04 6.91 9.88
N ASN A 758 26.91 7.31 8.62
CA ASN A 758 26.39 8.61 8.19
C ASN A 758 25.04 8.48 7.46
N ILE A 759 24.19 7.53 7.89
CA ILE A 759 22.92 7.22 7.22
C ILE A 759 21.85 8.22 7.65
N SER A 760 21.04 8.69 6.69
CA SER A 760 19.88 9.55 6.95
C SER A 760 18.61 9.03 6.29
N ASP A 761 18.73 8.44 5.08
CA ASP A 761 17.65 7.76 4.37
C ASP A 761 17.67 6.25 4.65
N ILE A 762 16.57 5.75 5.20
CA ILE A 762 16.36 4.32 5.46
C ILE A 762 15.24 3.71 4.61
N SER A 763 14.78 4.40 3.56
CA SER A 763 13.80 3.88 2.61
C SER A 763 14.17 2.52 1.99
N PRO A 764 15.46 2.17 1.73
CA PRO A 764 15.82 0.84 1.21
C PRO A 764 15.52 -0.31 2.17
N LEU A 765 15.29 -0.03 3.47
CA LEU A 765 14.96 -1.05 4.47
C LEU A 765 13.48 -1.45 4.49
N ALA A 766 12.61 -0.69 3.81
CA ALA A 766 11.15 -0.90 3.86
C ALA A 766 10.73 -2.32 3.45
N GLU A 767 11.43 -2.92 2.48
CA GLU A 767 11.13 -4.25 1.92
C GLU A 767 11.79 -5.42 2.69
N LEU A 768 12.61 -5.15 3.71
CA LEU A 768 13.38 -6.18 4.43
C LEU A 768 12.59 -6.76 5.61
N LYS A 769 11.53 -7.52 5.32
CA LYS A 769 10.52 -7.96 6.30
C LYS A 769 11.00 -9.04 7.30
N GLU A 770 12.06 -9.77 6.99
CA GLU A 770 12.62 -10.86 7.82
C GLU A 770 13.58 -10.40 8.93
N ILE A 771 13.87 -9.09 9.02
CA ILE A 771 14.76 -8.54 10.04
C ILE A 771 14.12 -8.69 11.42
N TRP A 772 14.81 -9.38 12.34
CA TRP A 772 14.40 -9.45 13.75
C TRP A 772 15.33 -8.65 14.68
N ARG A 773 16.53 -8.30 14.23
CA ARG A 773 17.45 -7.40 14.94
C ARG A 773 18.02 -6.34 14.00
N LEU A 774 17.77 -5.08 14.32
CA LEU A 774 18.21 -3.91 13.57
C LEU A 774 18.90 -2.92 14.52
N ASP A 775 20.19 -2.69 14.30
CA ASP A 775 21.00 -1.71 15.03
C ASP A 775 21.34 -0.55 14.08
N LEU A 776 20.74 0.63 14.31
CA LEU A 776 20.85 1.87 13.52
C LEU A 776 21.30 3.07 14.38
N ASN A 777 21.78 2.81 15.60
CA ASN A 777 22.23 3.85 16.53
C ASN A 777 23.40 4.68 15.97
N ASP A 778 23.57 5.91 16.45
CA ASP A 778 24.69 6.79 16.05
C ASP A 778 24.72 7.01 14.52
N ASN A 779 23.63 7.55 13.99
CA ASN A 779 23.44 7.95 12.59
C ASN A 779 22.69 9.31 12.54
N ASN A 780 22.26 9.75 11.36
CA ASN A 780 21.57 11.02 11.13
C ASN A 780 20.08 10.83 10.73
N ILE A 781 19.44 9.77 11.21
CA ILE A 781 18.07 9.40 10.83
C ILE A 781 17.05 10.31 11.54
N SER A 782 16.07 10.83 10.81
CA SER A 782 14.95 11.61 11.37
C SER A 782 13.59 11.03 11.01
N ASP A 783 13.45 10.50 9.79
CA ASP A 783 12.27 9.80 9.33
C ASP A 783 12.38 8.29 9.58
N VAL A 784 11.41 7.75 10.30
CA VAL A 784 11.26 6.31 10.59
C VAL A 784 10.02 5.71 9.93
N SER A 785 9.37 6.44 9.04
CA SER A 785 8.23 5.97 8.24
C SER A 785 8.52 4.69 7.44
N PRO A 786 9.75 4.43 6.92
CA PRO A 786 10.04 3.17 6.24
C PRO A 786 9.97 1.93 7.16
N LEU A 787 9.98 2.12 8.48
CA LEU A 787 9.84 1.05 9.48
C LEU A 787 8.38 0.86 9.95
N ALA A 788 7.42 1.61 9.39
CA ALA A 788 6.02 1.59 9.80
C ALA A 788 5.30 0.27 9.48
N ASP A 789 5.73 -0.41 8.42
CA ASP A 789 5.17 -1.70 8.03
C ASP A 789 5.72 -2.84 8.89
N PRO A 790 4.89 -3.83 9.27
CA PRO A 790 5.28 -4.84 10.23
C PRO A 790 6.41 -5.73 9.70
N THR A 791 7.58 -5.55 10.29
CA THR A 791 8.75 -6.41 10.17
C THR A 791 8.82 -7.34 11.39
N GLN A 792 9.54 -8.46 11.33
CA GLN A 792 9.69 -9.37 12.48
C GLN A 792 10.61 -8.83 13.60
N ILE A 793 10.79 -7.51 13.70
CA ILE A 793 11.73 -6.85 14.60
C ILE A 793 11.39 -7.17 16.05
N ARG A 794 12.41 -7.66 16.77
CA ARG A 794 12.40 -7.91 18.22
C ARG A 794 13.40 -7.01 18.95
N TRP A 795 14.37 -6.48 18.23
CA TRP A 795 15.38 -5.57 18.74
C TRP A 795 15.60 -4.46 17.72
N LEU A 796 15.29 -3.23 18.11
CA LEU A 796 15.52 -2.02 17.32
C LEU A 796 16.28 -1.01 18.17
N ASP A 797 17.51 -0.71 17.77
CA ASP A 797 18.29 0.37 18.37
C ASP A 797 18.39 1.55 17.39
N LEU A 798 17.70 2.64 17.74
CA LEU A 798 17.66 3.91 17.03
C LEU A 798 18.25 5.03 17.89
N SER A 799 19.02 4.70 18.93
CA SER A 799 19.57 5.70 19.86
C SER A 799 20.58 6.63 19.17
N ASN A 800 20.76 7.86 19.66
CA ASN A 800 21.67 8.86 19.05
C ASN A 800 21.36 9.09 17.55
N ASN A 801 20.14 9.56 17.27
CA ASN A 801 19.67 9.97 15.94
C ASN A 801 18.87 11.28 16.10
N ASN A 802 18.20 11.73 15.03
CA ASN A 802 17.44 12.98 14.97
C ASN A 802 15.90 12.75 14.92
N ILE A 803 15.42 11.65 15.50
CA ILE A 803 14.00 11.26 15.43
C ILE A 803 13.17 12.17 16.34
N TRP A 804 12.04 12.66 15.84
CA TRP A 804 11.10 13.48 16.61
C TRP A 804 9.66 12.92 16.59
N ASP A 805 9.26 12.28 15.48
CA ASP A 805 7.99 11.58 15.35
C ASP A 805 8.14 10.07 15.56
N VAL A 806 7.32 9.52 16.46
CA VAL A 806 7.29 8.10 16.80
C VAL A 806 6.02 7.40 16.34
N ALA A 807 5.08 8.11 15.69
CA ALA A 807 3.84 7.53 15.20
C ALA A 807 4.05 6.32 14.26
N PRO A 808 5.03 6.33 13.33
CA PRO A 808 5.33 5.16 12.51
C PRO A 808 5.65 3.89 13.31
N LEU A 809 6.30 4.04 14.47
CA LEU A 809 6.75 2.91 15.31
C LEU A 809 5.60 2.26 16.09
N VAL A 810 4.42 2.89 16.15
CA VAL A 810 3.23 2.34 16.83
C VAL A 810 2.73 1.10 16.11
N LYS A 811 2.68 1.15 14.77
CA LYS A 811 2.26 0.00 13.94
C LYS A 811 3.19 -1.18 14.15
N LEU A 812 4.50 -0.95 14.12
CA LEU A 812 5.51 -1.97 14.41
C LEU A 812 5.28 -2.66 15.76
N ALA A 813 4.98 -1.89 16.80
CA ALA A 813 4.75 -2.42 18.14
C ALA A 813 3.36 -3.08 18.33
N SER A 814 2.42 -2.87 17.40
CA SER A 814 1.04 -3.39 17.49
C SER A 814 0.82 -4.78 16.87
N VAL A 815 1.68 -5.22 15.95
CA VAL A 815 1.50 -6.46 15.15
C VAL A 815 2.19 -7.69 15.78
N MET A 816 2.56 -7.65 17.06
CA MET A 816 3.36 -8.72 17.67
C MET A 816 2.57 -10.04 17.85
N PRO A 817 3.05 -11.17 17.28
CA PRO A 817 2.49 -12.47 17.59
C PRO A 817 2.80 -12.88 19.05
N PHE A 818 1.80 -13.50 19.68
CA PHE A 818 1.83 -14.01 21.06
C PHE A 818 3.13 -14.82 21.32
N ARG A 819 3.96 -14.38 22.30
CA ARG A 819 5.20 -14.98 22.87
C ARG A 819 6.57 -14.31 22.61
N ASN A 820 6.66 -13.13 21.99
CA ASN A 820 7.96 -12.45 21.80
C ASN A 820 8.14 -11.18 22.67
N SER A 821 9.39 -10.82 22.94
CA SER A 821 9.77 -9.55 23.57
C SER A 821 10.30 -8.57 22.52
N LEU A 822 9.78 -7.34 22.49
CA LEU A 822 10.32 -6.25 21.67
C LEU A 822 11.13 -5.30 22.56
N GLN A 823 12.37 -5.02 22.17
CA GLN A 823 13.18 -3.94 22.72
C GLN A 823 13.30 -2.83 21.69
N LEU A 824 12.76 -1.66 22.04
CA LEU A 824 12.85 -0.45 21.23
C LEU A 824 13.65 0.60 21.99
N ARG A 825 14.85 0.88 21.50
CA ARG A 825 15.77 1.85 22.10
C ARG A 825 15.78 3.12 21.27
N LEU A 826 15.29 4.19 21.88
CA LEU A 826 15.09 5.49 21.26
C LEU A 826 15.87 6.57 22.03
N GLY A 827 16.89 6.20 22.81
CA GLY A 827 17.58 7.15 23.67
C GLY A 827 18.31 8.23 22.89
N ARG A 828 18.41 9.45 23.42
CA ARG A 828 19.12 10.58 22.80
C ARG A 828 18.66 10.85 21.36
N ASN A 829 17.36 11.06 21.21
CA ASN A 829 16.71 11.58 20.01
C ASN A 829 16.02 12.92 20.36
N ASN A 830 15.23 13.48 19.43
CA ASN A 830 14.46 14.71 19.62
C ASN A 830 12.97 14.45 19.92
N ILE A 831 12.65 13.32 20.58
CA ILE A 831 11.26 12.91 20.84
C ILE A 831 10.70 13.73 22.00
N SER A 832 9.67 14.53 21.73
CA SER A 832 8.97 15.30 22.77
C SER A 832 7.59 14.72 23.11
N ASP A 833 6.90 14.13 22.14
CA ASP A 833 5.58 13.53 22.34
C ASP A 833 5.60 12.02 22.13
N ILE A 834 5.11 11.27 23.12
CA ILE A 834 4.93 9.82 23.04
C ILE A 834 3.45 9.42 23.04
N SER A 835 2.54 10.39 22.90
CA SER A 835 1.11 10.11 22.79
C SER A 835 0.75 9.06 21.73
N PRO A 836 1.47 8.91 20.58
CA PRO A 836 1.16 7.85 19.63
C PRO A 836 1.25 6.44 20.23
N PHE A 837 2.20 6.19 21.15
CA PHE A 837 2.33 4.88 21.80
C PHE A 837 1.14 4.52 22.69
N LEU A 838 0.26 5.46 23.07
CA LEU A 838 -0.96 5.17 23.84
C LEU A 838 -1.91 4.22 23.13
N ALA A 839 -1.88 4.18 21.80
CA ALA A 839 -2.65 3.26 20.98
C ALA A 839 -2.20 1.80 21.12
N LEU A 840 -1.01 1.55 21.71
CA LEU A 840 -0.54 0.19 21.96
C LEU A 840 -1.39 -0.48 23.05
N ASP A 841 -1.85 -1.70 22.77
CA ASP A 841 -2.58 -2.54 23.73
C ASP A 841 -1.97 -3.95 23.77
N PRO A 842 -0.75 -4.10 24.32
CA PRO A 842 -0.09 -5.39 24.34
C PRO A 842 -0.80 -6.35 25.30
N PRO A 843 -1.10 -7.60 24.91
CA PRO A 843 -1.66 -8.60 25.82
C PRO A 843 -0.69 -8.89 26.98
N GLU A 844 -1.20 -9.28 28.15
CA GLU A 844 -0.42 -9.47 29.41
C GLU A 844 0.82 -10.38 29.29
N THR A 845 0.92 -11.17 28.23
CA THR A 845 2.03 -12.10 27.97
C THR A 845 3.18 -11.50 27.14
N THR A 846 3.02 -10.31 26.56
CA THR A 846 4.01 -9.63 25.72
C THR A 846 4.89 -8.69 26.55
N ARG A 847 6.22 -8.81 26.43
CA ARG A 847 7.18 -7.90 27.10
C ARG A 847 7.70 -6.86 26.12
N LEU A 848 7.21 -5.63 26.21
CA LEU A 848 7.71 -4.47 25.46
C LEU A 848 8.63 -3.63 26.37
N TRP A 849 9.84 -3.34 25.90
CA TRP A 849 10.79 -2.45 26.57
C TRP A 849 11.05 -1.21 25.73
N LEU A 850 10.74 -0.03 26.27
CA LEU A 850 10.98 1.28 25.66
C LEU A 850 12.08 2.03 26.40
N SER A 851 13.19 2.33 25.72
CA SER A 851 14.24 3.21 26.26
C SER A 851 14.11 4.61 25.66
N LEU A 852 13.84 5.60 26.50
CA LEU A 852 13.63 7.00 26.11
C LEU A 852 14.63 7.96 26.78
N TRP A 853 15.68 7.44 27.42
CA TRP A 853 16.69 8.26 28.10
C TRP A 853 17.25 9.36 27.17
N GLY A 854 17.36 10.60 27.66
CA GLY A 854 17.98 11.69 26.90
C GLY A 854 17.12 12.30 25.79
N ASN A 855 15.81 12.06 25.78
CA ASN A 855 14.85 12.74 24.90
C ASN A 855 14.17 13.94 25.59
N PRO A 856 13.81 15.00 24.84
CA PRO A 856 13.13 16.20 25.35
C PRO A 856 11.62 15.99 25.58
N LEU A 857 11.24 14.95 26.34
CA LEU A 857 9.83 14.59 26.57
C LEU A 857 9.01 15.77 27.14
N ASN A 858 7.78 15.97 26.69
CA ASN A 858 6.88 17.00 27.20
C ASN A 858 6.20 16.55 28.52
N ASP A 859 5.54 17.49 29.23
CA ASP A 859 4.90 17.20 30.51
C ASP A 859 3.79 16.13 30.43
N PRO A 860 2.89 16.12 29.41
CA PRO A 860 1.94 15.03 29.19
C PRO A 860 2.63 13.67 29.03
N SER A 861 3.68 13.61 28.23
CA SER A 861 4.46 12.39 27.97
C SER A 861 5.04 11.82 29.26
N ARG A 862 5.69 12.65 30.07
CA ARG A 862 6.30 12.24 31.34
C ARG A 862 5.28 11.84 32.40
N ASN A 863 4.27 12.69 32.61
CA ASN A 863 3.43 12.61 33.82
C ASN A 863 2.12 11.85 33.58
N ARG A 864 1.68 11.70 32.33
CA ARG A 864 0.42 11.04 31.98
C ARG A 864 0.65 9.82 31.09
N HIS A 865 1.42 9.96 30.02
CA HIS A 865 1.50 8.91 29.01
C HIS A 865 2.43 7.76 29.45
N ILE A 866 3.61 8.04 30.01
CA ILE A 866 4.46 6.99 30.58
C ILE A 866 3.71 6.18 31.65
N PRO A 867 3.06 6.77 32.67
CA PRO A 867 2.28 6.01 33.64
C PRO A 867 1.14 5.18 33.01
N ALA A 868 0.44 5.73 32.01
CA ALA A 868 -0.61 5.01 31.30
C ALA A 868 -0.06 3.79 30.52
N LEU A 869 1.11 3.92 29.90
CA LEU A 869 1.78 2.83 29.20
C LEU A 869 2.35 1.78 30.17
N GLN A 870 2.89 2.21 31.31
CA GLN A 870 3.32 1.31 32.39
C GLN A 870 2.15 0.51 32.97
N ALA A 871 0.96 1.11 33.09
CA ALA A 871 -0.26 0.42 33.51
C ALA A 871 -0.69 -0.67 32.51
N LYS A 872 -0.32 -0.53 31.23
CA LYS A 872 -0.48 -1.56 30.18
C LYS A 872 0.64 -2.61 30.18
N GLY A 873 1.50 -2.66 31.19
CA GLY A 873 2.58 -3.66 31.31
C GLY A 873 3.85 -3.35 30.50
N ILE A 874 3.96 -2.16 29.90
CA ILE A 874 5.14 -1.76 29.10
C ILE A 874 6.27 -1.30 30.04
N GLN A 875 7.47 -1.85 29.85
CA GLN A 875 8.65 -1.53 30.65
C GLN A 875 9.38 -0.31 30.05
N PHE A 876 9.84 0.60 30.91
CA PHE A 876 10.53 1.81 30.49
C PHE A 876 11.88 1.98 31.18
N THR A 877 12.84 2.50 30.42
CA THR A 877 14.04 3.15 30.95
C THR A 877 14.08 4.61 30.51
N PHE A 878 13.91 5.51 31.47
CA PHE A 878 13.94 6.96 31.29
C PHE A 878 14.54 7.62 32.55
N SER A 879 15.02 8.86 32.45
CA SER A 879 15.64 9.58 33.57
C SER A 879 14.57 10.09 34.56
N PRO A 880 14.53 9.67 35.85
CA PRO A 880 13.40 9.98 36.76
C PRO A 880 13.42 11.36 37.46
N SER A 881 14.49 12.16 37.36
CA SER A 881 14.60 13.49 37.99
C SER A 881 15.85 14.17 37.41
N ILE A 882 15.89 15.41 36.91
CA ILE A 882 15.39 16.76 37.30
C ILE A 882 15.09 17.48 35.95
N GLN A 883 14.05 18.29 35.67
CA GLN A 883 13.53 19.47 36.37
C GLN A 883 12.11 19.77 35.88
N ALA A 884 11.24 20.21 36.79
CA ALA A 884 9.91 20.71 36.47
C ALA A 884 9.96 22.04 35.70
N HIS A 885 8.97 22.20 34.81
CA HIS A 885 8.45 23.40 34.18
C HIS A 885 9.01 23.79 32.81
N ALA A 886 8.08 23.81 31.84
CA ALA A 886 8.02 24.78 30.76
C ALA A 886 8.56 26.15 31.19
N ARG A 887 9.74 26.52 30.69
CA ARG A 887 10.30 27.88 30.78
C ARG A 887 11.09 28.12 29.50
N SER A 888 10.62 29.05 28.68
CA SER A 888 11.22 29.36 27.39
C SER A 888 12.66 29.84 27.58
N GLU A 889 13.59 29.19 26.89
CA GLU A 889 14.93 29.73 26.70
C GLU A 889 14.82 31.03 25.90
N ILE A 890 15.59 32.04 26.28
CA ILE A 890 15.67 33.28 25.51
C ILE A 890 16.51 32.96 24.28
N THR A 891 15.86 32.64 23.16
CA THR A 891 16.54 32.34 21.88
C THR A 891 16.97 33.61 21.15
N GLY A 892 16.43 34.77 21.54
CA GLY A 892 16.84 36.09 21.07
C GLY A 892 15.69 36.91 20.45
N PRO A 893 16.00 37.85 19.53
CA PRO A 893 17.35 38.17 19.07
C PRO A 893 18.23 38.73 20.20
N TRP A 894 19.42 38.16 20.34
CA TRP A 894 20.49 38.70 21.18
C TRP A 894 21.37 39.62 20.36
N LEU A 895 22.02 40.58 21.01
CA LEU A 895 23.09 41.35 20.41
C LEU A 895 24.44 40.74 20.81
N TRP A 896 25.18 40.22 19.82
CA TRP A 896 26.40 39.43 20.03
C TRP A 896 27.68 40.25 19.82
N MET A 897 28.69 39.96 20.63
CA MET A 897 30.07 40.43 20.50
C MET A 897 31.04 39.30 20.87
N ILE A 898 32.22 39.25 20.26
CA ILE A 898 33.27 38.28 20.61
C ILE A 898 34.58 39.02 20.84
N ALA A 899 35.32 38.62 21.87
CA ALA A 899 36.64 39.15 22.17
C ALA A 899 37.65 38.01 22.44
N PRO A 900 38.87 38.08 21.89
CA PRO A 900 39.90 37.09 22.17
C PRO A 900 40.35 37.14 23.63
N THR A 901 40.74 36.00 24.18
CA THR A 901 41.40 35.89 25.48
C THR A 901 42.90 35.59 25.32
N ILE A 902 43.65 35.58 26.42
CA ILE A 902 45.05 35.16 26.39
C ILE A 902 45.08 33.68 26.00
N GLN A 903 45.94 33.32 25.05
CA GLN A 903 46.08 31.96 24.54
C GLN A 903 46.26 30.94 25.68
N PHE A 904 45.49 29.86 25.66
CA PHE A 904 45.39 28.81 26.69
C PHE A 904 44.82 29.23 28.05
N GLU A 905 44.35 30.47 28.19
CA GLU A 905 43.70 30.99 29.39
C GLU A 905 42.19 31.20 29.21
N GLY A 906 41.61 30.63 28.14
CA GLY A 906 40.18 30.50 27.93
C GLY A 906 39.42 29.85 29.10
N GLY A 907 38.09 29.98 29.11
CA GLY A 907 37.24 29.37 30.13
C GLY A 907 37.32 30.04 31.50
N ALA A 908 37.45 29.24 32.54
CA ALA A 908 37.43 29.64 33.95
C ALA A 908 38.51 30.67 34.31
N ARG A 909 39.65 30.69 33.60
CA ARG A 909 40.75 31.62 33.87
C ARG A 909 40.49 33.02 33.30
N SER A 910 39.71 33.13 32.23
CA SER A 910 39.40 34.40 31.55
C SER A 910 38.02 34.96 31.89
N ILE A 911 37.17 34.22 32.62
CA ILE A 911 35.82 34.70 32.95
C ILE A 911 35.81 36.00 33.78
N ASP A 912 36.87 36.27 34.54
CA ASP A 912 37.05 37.50 35.33
C ASP A 912 37.91 38.57 34.65
N VAL A 913 38.53 38.26 33.52
CA VAL A 913 39.29 39.22 32.74
C VAL A 913 38.31 40.04 31.92
N ASP A 914 38.39 41.37 31.97
CA ASP A 914 37.54 42.22 31.14
C ASP A 914 37.98 42.17 29.67
N SER A 915 37.48 41.18 28.93
CA SER A 915 37.92 40.94 27.55
C SER A 915 37.45 42.06 26.60
N LEU A 916 36.39 42.81 26.95
CA LEU A 916 35.96 43.98 26.19
C LEU A 916 36.92 45.15 26.39
N ALA A 917 37.38 45.41 27.62
CA ALA A 917 38.41 46.41 27.90
C ALA A 917 39.74 46.04 27.24
N ALA A 918 40.13 44.76 27.27
CA ALA A 918 41.33 44.29 26.59
C ALA A 918 41.25 44.48 25.07
N ALA A 919 40.11 44.14 24.44
CA ALA A 919 39.92 44.29 23.00
C ALA A 919 39.73 45.75 22.53
N SER A 920 39.33 46.65 23.44
CA SER A 920 39.08 48.07 23.15
C SER A 920 40.16 49.03 23.67
N ASN A 921 41.28 48.51 24.19
CA ASN A 921 42.31 49.29 24.90
C ASN A 921 41.74 50.15 26.04
N GLY A 922 40.75 49.63 26.76
CA GLY A 922 40.13 50.26 27.94
C GLY A 922 39.10 51.33 27.64
N THR A 923 38.67 51.48 26.38
CA THR A 923 37.65 52.48 25.98
C THR A 923 36.21 52.02 26.23
N VAL A 924 35.97 50.71 26.29
CA VAL A 924 34.69 50.09 26.65
C VAL A 924 34.95 48.91 27.58
N THR A 925 34.33 48.91 28.76
CA THR A 925 34.46 47.83 29.75
C THR A 925 33.22 46.94 29.82
N GLU A 926 33.33 45.73 30.38
CA GLU A 926 32.19 44.86 30.71
C GLU A 926 31.15 45.60 31.57
N ALA A 927 31.61 46.43 32.51
CA ALA A 927 30.75 47.21 33.40
C ALA A 927 30.00 48.31 32.65
N ASP A 928 30.63 48.96 31.68
CA ASP A 928 30.00 49.99 30.85
C ASP A 928 28.85 49.40 30.04
N VAL A 929 29.08 48.27 29.37
CA VAL A 929 28.07 47.58 28.55
C VAL A 929 26.96 47.00 29.42
N ALA A 930 27.28 46.40 30.56
CA ALA A 930 26.28 45.85 31.48
C ALA A 930 25.36 46.92 32.09
N THR A 931 25.83 48.18 32.17
CA THR A 931 25.09 49.30 32.78
C THR A 931 24.31 50.11 31.74
N HIS A 932 24.91 50.36 30.57
CA HIS A 932 24.38 51.29 29.57
C HIS A 932 23.93 50.63 28.26
N GLY A 933 24.21 49.33 28.08
CA GLY A 933 23.89 48.59 26.86
C GLY A 933 24.82 48.88 25.69
N ALA A 934 24.46 48.34 24.53
CA ALA A 934 25.11 48.56 23.24
C ALA A 934 24.04 48.50 22.14
N ASN A 935 24.26 49.18 21.01
CA ASN A 935 23.36 49.16 19.87
C ASN A 935 23.92 48.28 18.74
N ALA A 936 23.02 47.69 17.95
CA ALA A 936 23.42 46.99 16.73
C ALA A 936 24.19 47.92 15.79
N GLY A 937 25.38 47.49 15.37
CA GLY A 937 26.29 48.28 14.55
C GLY A 937 27.37 49.06 15.32
N ASP A 938 27.30 49.14 16.65
CA ASP A 938 28.36 49.75 17.47
C ASP A 938 29.66 48.93 17.34
N ARG A 939 30.80 49.63 17.20
CA ARG A 939 32.09 49.00 16.91
C ARG A 939 32.99 48.90 18.13
N LEU A 940 33.70 47.78 18.24
CA LEU A 940 34.78 47.52 19.20
C LEU A 940 36.01 47.02 18.43
N GLY A 941 36.92 47.93 18.08
CA GLY A 941 38.01 47.62 17.15
C GLY A 941 37.48 47.22 15.77
N ASN A 942 37.78 46.00 15.33
CA ASN A 942 37.28 45.43 14.07
C ASN A 942 35.93 44.71 14.20
N PHE A 943 35.45 44.50 15.43
CA PHE A 943 34.21 43.77 15.69
C PHE A 943 33.02 44.70 15.79
N VAL A 944 31.83 44.18 15.47
CA VAL A 944 30.57 44.92 15.44
C VAL A 944 29.54 44.17 16.25
N TRP A 945 28.81 44.87 17.12
CA TRP A 945 27.67 44.29 17.82
C TRP A 945 26.60 43.87 16.82
N THR A 946 26.34 42.56 16.73
CA THR A 946 25.57 41.97 15.64
C THR A 946 24.36 41.19 16.17
N PRO A 947 23.14 41.43 15.68
CA PRO A 947 21.96 40.71 16.14
C PRO A 947 22.00 39.25 15.66
N GLY A 948 21.68 38.31 16.55
CA GLY A 948 21.67 36.88 16.26
C GLY A 948 20.77 36.11 17.22
N ARG A 949 20.09 35.08 16.71
CA ARG A 949 19.34 34.12 17.54
C ARG A 949 20.17 32.88 17.80
N ILE A 950 20.15 32.40 19.03
CA ILE A 950 20.81 31.18 19.46
C ILE A 950 19.80 30.03 19.43
N SER A 951 20.26 28.84 19.02
CA SER A 951 19.41 27.65 18.98
C SER A 951 19.18 27.11 20.39
N ALA A 952 17.93 26.79 20.72
CA ALA A 952 17.56 26.21 22.03
C ALA A 952 17.89 24.71 22.17
N LEU A 953 18.27 24.05 21.07
CA LEU A 953 18.34 22.58 21.00
C LEU A 953 19.68 22.03 20.48
N GLN A 954 20.65 22.90 20.17
CA GLN A 954 21.93 22.49 19.57
C GLN A 954 23.09 22.56 20.59
N ASN A 955 23.96 21.56 20.55
CA ASN A 955 25.29 21.65 21.17
C ASN A 955 26.18 22.47 20.22
N ASN A 956 27.04 23.32 20.78
CA ASN A 956 27.80 24.34 20.04
C ASN A 956 26.97 25.53 19.51
N ASN A 957 25.82 25.81 20.14
CA ASN A 957 24.86 26.81 19.66
C ASN A 957 25.41 28.25 19.59
N ILE A 958 26.44 28.61 20.38
CA ILE A 958 27.13 29.90 20.27
C ILE A 958 27.89 29.95 18.94
N ASN A 959 28.65 28.90 18.65
CA ASN A 959 29.48 28.85 17.46
C ASN A 959 28.64 28.89 16.18
N ASP A 960 27.55 28.12 16.13
CA ASP A 960 26.59 28.15 15.03
C ASP A 960 25.98 29.54 14.85
N CYS A 961 25.63 30.20 15.96
CA CYS A 961 25.10 31.55 15.91
C CYS A 961 26.14 32.54 15.38
N LEU A 962 27.36 32.52 15.91
CA LEU A 962 28.44 33.44 15.53
C LEU A 962 28.91 33.23 14.08
N ASN A 963 28.94 31.97 13.60
CA ASN A 963 29.22 31.65 12.20
C ASN A 963 28.10 32.15 11.28
N ARG A 964 26.84 31.85 11.64
CA ARG A 964 25.65 32.30 10.89
C ARG A 964 25.56 33.81 10.75
N ILE A 965 25.95 34.57 11.77
CA ILE A 965 25.97 36.04 11.72
C ILE A 965 27.30 36.61 11.20
N GLY A 966 28.22 35.76 10.73
CA GLY A 966 29.44 36.15 10.04
C GLY A 966 30.53 36.75 10.94
N MET A 967 30.50 36.47 12.24
CA MET A 967 31.51 36.97 13.19
C MET A 967 32.75 36.07 13.29
N ILE A 968 32.61 34.79 12.95
CA ILE A 968 33.68 33.79 12.89
C ILE A 968 33.46 32.90 11.65
N GLU A 969 34.53 32.33 11.09
CA GLU A 969 34.46 31.45 9.90
C GLU A 969 34.44 29.96 10.28
N SER A 970 34.92 29.62 11.48
CA SER A 970 35.00 28.28 12.05
C SER A 970 35.07 28.36 13.57
N ASP A 971 35.08 27.22 14.25
CA ASP A 971 35.20 27.12 15.70
C ASP A 971 36.43 27.84 16.23
N VAL A 972 36.22 28.70 17.23
CA VAL A 972 37.27 29.52 17.86
C VAL A 972 37.50 29.10 19.31
N ASN A 973 38.74 28.80 19.64
CA ASN A 973 39.18 28.50 21.01
C ASN A 973 39.76 29.74 21.71
N ASP A 974 39.76 29.78 23.05
CA ASP A 974 40.29 30.88 23.86
C ASP A 974 39.64 32.25 23.57
N HIS A 975 38.30 32.27 23.45
CA HIS A 975 37.53 33.50 23.25
C HIS A 975 36.43 33.68 24.29
N SER A 976 36.00 34.92 24.49
CA SER A 976 34.80 35.28 25.25
C SER A 976 33.71 35.80 24.31
N ALA A 977 32.56 35.15 24.30
CA ALA A 977 31.36 35.62 23.64
C ALA A 977 30.47 36.38 24.63
N TYR A 978 29.89 37.46 24.17
CA TYR A 978 28.98 38.32 24.90
C TYR A 978 27.64 38.37 24.19
N ALA A 979 26.56 38.11 24.92
CA ALA A 979 25.19 38.22 24.43
C ALA A 979 24.45 39.25 25.30
N LEU A 980 23.93 40.31 24.66
CA LEU A 980 23.18 41.37 25.31
C LEU A 980 21.70 41.28 24.91
N PHE A 981 20.82 41.37 25.91
CA PHE A 981 19.37 41.34 25.72
C PHE A 981 18.71 42.40 26.61
N SER A 982 17.74 43.14 26.06
CA SER A 982 16.96 44.10 26.82
C SER A 982 15.47 43.84 26.67
N TRP A 983 14.71 44.10 27.74
CA TRP A 983 13.26 44.05 27.72
C TRP A 983 12.67 45.07 28.69
N VAL A 984 11.45 45.53 28.42
CA VAL A 984 10.75 46.52 29.25
C VAL A 984 9.64 45.85 30.04
N LEU A 985 9.60 46.08 31.35
CA LEU A 985 8.52 45.61 32.22
C LEU A 985 7.57 46.74 32.62
N GLU A 986 6.29 46.42 32.66
CA GLU A 986 5.26 47.38 33.11
C GLU A 986 5.23 47.56 34.64
N THR A 987 5.72 46.56 35.39
CA THR A 987 5.71 46.52 36.87
C THR A 987 6.98 45.85 37.41
N ASP A 988 7.36 46.21 38.64
CA ASP A 988 8.46 45.55 39.36
C ASP A 988 8.10 44.08 39.64
N ARG A 989 9.06 43.17 39.49
CA ARG A 989 8.89 41.75 39.81
C ARG A 989 10.04 41.29 40.71
N THR A 990 9.72 40.84 41.92
CA THR A 990 10.72 40.34 42.88
C THR A 990 10.74 38.81 42.93
N GLY A 991 11.93 38.21 43.06
CA GLY A 991 12.06 36.76 43.20
C GLY A 991 11.75 35.97 41.92
N VAL A 992 11.99 36.56 40.76
CA VAL A 992 11.83 35.91 39.44
C VAL A 992 12.88 34.81 39.28
N GLY A 993 12.47 33.62 38.83
CA GLY A 993 13.42 32.54 38.57
C GLY A 993 14.20 32.80 37.29
N MET A 994 15.53 32.68 37.35
CA MET A 994 16.44 32.79 36.22
C MET A 994 17.28 31.51 36.15
N TYR A 995 17.45 30.98 34.94
CA TYR A 995 18.03 29.67 34.65
C TYR A 995 19.18 29.81 33.67
N VAL A 996 20.29 29.15 33.98
CA VAL A 996 21.55 29.36 33.25
C VAL A 996 22.31 28.05 33.08
N GLY A 997 22.86 27.84 31.90
CA GLY A 997 23.73 26.73 31.52
C GLY A 997 24.78 27.22 30.52
N CYS A 998 25.96 26.62 30.55
CA CYS A 998 27.02 26.92 29.59
C CYS A 998 28.02 25.79 29.50
N ASP A 999 28.70 25.73 28.37
CA ASP A 999 30.01 25.09 28.30
C ASP A 999 31.10 26.05 28.80
N ASP A 1000 32.13 25.47 29.41
CA ASP A 1000 33.18 26.16 30.16
C ASP A 1000 32.66 27.10 31.25
N ALA A 1001 32.86 28.42 31.15
CA ALA A 1001 32.62 29.37 32.22
C ALA A 1001 31.65 30.48 31.80
N ILE A 1002 30.76 30.90 32.71
CA ILE A 1002 29.72 31.92 32.46
C ILE A 1002 29.67 32.98 33.56
N LYS A 1003 29.42 34.22 33.16
CA LYS A 1003 29.23 35.38 34.04
C LYS A 1003 28.10 36.24 33.48
N ILE A 1004 27.18 36.66 34.35
CA ILE A 1004 25.95 37.32 33.94
C ILE A 1004 25.70 38.55 34.80
N TRP A 1005 25.38 39.64 34.12
CA TRP A 1005 24.97 40.89 34.70
C TRP A 1005 23.50 41.14 34.42
N LEU A 1006 22.82 41.73 35.39
CA LEU A 1006 21.48 42.27 35.24
C LEU A 1006 21.49 43.70 35.76
N ASN A 1007 21.17 44.66 34.90
CA ASN A 1007 21.14 46.10 35.23
C ASN A 1007 22.45 46.62 35.85
N GLY A 1008 23.60 46.20 35.32
CA GLY A 1008 24.94 46.59 35.78
C GLY A 1008 25.51 45.75 36.94
N GLU A 1009 24.70 44.94 37.63
CA GLU A 1009 25.15 44.11 38.74
C GLU A 1009 25.40 42.65 38.32
N VAL A 1010 26.51 42.05 38.77
CA VAL A 1010 26.78 40.61 38.54
C VAL A 1010 25.83 39.77 39.39
N VAL A 1011 24.87 39.12 38.75
CA VAL A 1011 23.86 38.28 39.43
C VAL A 1011 24.22 36.79 39.42
N TYR A 1012 25.08 36.36 38.49
CA TYR A 1012 25.57 35.00 38.45
C TYR A 1012 26.97 34.91 37.89
N ARG A 1013 27.76 34.01 38.46
CA ARG A 1013 29.13 33.76 38.02
C ARG A 1013 29.51 32.32 38.31
N THR A 1014 30.23 31.70 37.38
CA THR A 1014 30.98 30.49 37.67
C THR A 1014 32.26 30.41 36.84
N ALA A 1015 33.39 30.28 37.54
CA ALA A 1015 34.71 30.06 36.98
C ALA A 1015 35.13 28.60 37.11
N VAL A 1016 34.38 27.72 36.45
CA VAL A 1016 34.69 26.29 36.42
C VAL A 1016 34.42 25.82 35.00
N ASN A 1017 35.42 25.22 34.34
CA ASN A 1017 35.21 24.59 33.03
C ASN A 1017 34.33 23.35 33.21
N ARG A 1018 33.20 23.30 32.51
CA ARG A 1018 32.23 22.21 32.58
C ARG A 1018 31.46 22.13 31.28
N HIS A 1019 30.88 20.97 31.02
CA HIS A 1019 30.08 20.76 29.81
C HIS A 1019 28.62 20.61 30.22
N LEU A 1020 27.78 21.57 29.83
CA LEU A 1020 26.35 21.58 30.15
C LEU A 1020 25.57 21.83 28.87
N TYR A 1021 24.83 20.81 28.44
CA TYR A 1021 24.01 20.80 27.23
C TYR A 1021 22.58 21.33 27.46
N ASN A 1022 22.34 22.01 28.59
CA ASN A 1022 21.08 22.66 28.96
C ASN A 1022 21.30 23.57 30.20
N PHE A 1023 20.22 24.16 30.76
CA PHE A 1023 20.23 24.84 32.05
C PHE A 1023 20.89 23.99 33.14
N GLY A 1024 22.00 24.48 33.71
CA GLY A 1024 22.71 23.82 34.80
C GLY A 1024 22.26 24.27 36.19
N ARG A 1025 21.74 25.50 36.34
CA ARG A 1025 21.34 26.04 37.64
C ARG A 1025 20.26 27.12 37.51
N GLY A 1026 19.30 27.11 38.44
CA GLY A 1026 18.34 28.19 38.66
C GLY A 1026 18.68 29.03 39.89
N PHE A 1027 18.42 30.33 39.84
CA PHE A 1027 18.52 31.26 40.96
C PHE A 1027 17.45 32.35 40.86
N ARG A 1028 17.35 33.23 41.86
CA ARG A 1028 16.31 34.26 41.95
C ARG A 1028 16.89 35.64 41.70
N VAL A 1029 16.21 36.44 40.88
CA VAL A 1029 16.56 37.83 40.57
C VAL A 1029 15.37 38.76 40.77
N ASN A 1030 15.64 40.06 40.88
CA ASN A 1030 14.62 41.10 40.92
C ASN A 1030 14.68 41.91 39.62
N LEU A 1031 13.52 42.16 39.02
CA LEU A 1031 13.36 42.95 37.80
C LEU A 1031 12.66 44.25 38.13
N LYS A 1032 13.17 45.36 37.58
CA LYS A 1032 12.59 46.69 37.79
C LYS A 1032 11.56 47.02 36.70
N ARG A 1033 10.58 47.84 37.03
CA ARG A 1033 9.69 48.50 36.08
C ARG A 1033 10.52 49.38 35.16
N GLY A 1034 10.24 49.33 33.86
CA GLY A 1034 11.06 49.92 32.81
C GLY A 1034 12.04 48.91 32.21
N GLU A 1035 13.08 49.42 31.55
CA GLU A 1035 14.07 48.61 30.84
C GLU A 1035 14.93 47.80 31.81
N ASN A 1036 15.07 46.50 31.54
CA ASN A 1036 16.00 45.59 32.19
C ASN A 1036 17.02 45.12 31.16
N LEU A 1037 18.30 45.22 31.52
CA LEU A 1037 19.42 44.89 30.64
C LEU A 1037 20.15 43.65 31.17
N LEU A 1038 20.23 42.61 30.35
CA LEU A 1038 20.89 41.35 30.66
C LEU A 1038 22.11 41.19 29.75
N LEU A 1039 23.30 41.16 30.34
CA LEU A 1039 24.55 40.85 29.64
C LEU A 1039 25.04 39.48 30.10
N VAL A 1040 25.31 38.59 29.15
CA VAL A 1040 25.84 37.24 29.40
C VAL A 1040 27.21 37.13 28.74
N LYS A 1041 28.22 36.72 29.50
CA LYS A 1041 29.53 36.35 29.00
C LYS A 1041 29.73 34.85 29.15
N VAL A 1042 30.06 34.18 28.05
CA VAL A 1042 30.59 32.80 28.07
C VAL A 1042 32.04 32.86 27.60
N SER A 1043 32.95 32.31 28.41
CA SER A 1043 34.36 32.19 28.04
C SER A 1043 34.67 30.73 27.76
N GLN A 1044 35.30 30.46 26.63
CA GLN A 1044 35.62 29.12 26.14
C GLN A 1044 37.13 28.88 26.23
N ARG A 1045 37.52 27.61 26.44
CA ARG A 1045 38.92 27.15 26.39
C ARG A 1045 39.22 26.14 25.26
N GLU A 1046 38.52 25.01 25.22
CA GLU A 1046 38.72 23.94 24.22
C GLU A 1046 37.39 23.22 23.91
N ALA A 1047 37.16 22.87 22.62
CA ALA A 1047 35.96 22.21 22.08
C ALA A 1047 34.70 23.12 21.96
N ASP A 1048 33.56 22.52 21.64
CA ASP A 1048 32.27 23.19 21.45
C ASP A 1048 31.89 24.08 22.63
N TRP A 1049 31.21 25.20 22.36
CA TRP A 1049 30.71 26.08 23.40
C TRP A 1049 29.24 26.46 23.22
N SER A 1050 28.51 26.28 24.32
CA SER A 1050 27.06 26.46 24.36
C SER A 1050 26.63 27.46 25.44
N MET A 1051 25.50 28.13 25.21
CA MET A 1051 24.84 29.03 26.18
C MET A 1051 23.35 28.70 26.27
N PHE A 1052 22.84 28.60 27.49
CA PHE A 1052 21.41 28.42 27.78
C PHE A 1052 20.98 29.43 28.85
N VAL A 1053 20.13 30.40 28.51
CA VAL A 1053 19.63 31.42 29.47
C VAL A 1053 18.11 31.60 29.38
N GLY A 1054 17.42 31.52 30.51
CA GLY A 1054 15.96 31.63 30.59
C GLY A 1054 15.49 32.39 31.84
N ILE A 1055 14.31 33.00 31.78
CA ILE A 1055 13.70 33.74 32.89
C ILE A 1055 12.19 33.51 32.99
N ASP A 1056 11.66 33.44 34.21
CA ASP A 1056 10.25 33.16 34.45
C ASP A 1056 9.31 34.24 33.92
N GLY A 1057 8.28 33.78 33.19
CA GLY A 1057 7.24 34.66 32.65
C GLY A 1057 7.70 35.46 31.42
N PHE A 1058 8.72 34.96 30.73
CA PHE A 1058 9.09 35.34 29.37
C PHE A 1058 8.53 34.28 28.40
N GLU A 1059 7.63 34.67 27.50
CA GLU A 1059 7.10 33.82 26.43
C GLU A 1059 7.73 34.28 25.11
N ASP A 1060 8.42 33.38 24.41
CA ASP A 1060 9.06 33.67 23.11
C ASP A 1060 7.97 34.06 22.10
N ILE A 1061 8.16 35.19 21.41
CA ILE A 1061 7.17 35.69 20.45
C ILE A 1061 7.25 34.81 19.19
N GLN A 1062 6.29 33.88 19.11
CA GLN A 1062 5.79 33.10 17.96
C GLN A 1062 6.70 32.02 17.32
N ALA A 1063 6.33 30.76 17.54
CA ALA A 1063 6.63 29.62 16.65
C ALA A 1063 5.63 29.59 15.46
N PRO A 1064 6.01 29.09 14.27
CA PRO A 1064 5.20 29.19 13.06
C PRO A 1064 3.94 28.32 13.12
N ASP A 1065 2.91 28.80 12.42
CA ASP A 1065 1.61 28.15 12.30
C ASP A 1065 1.63 27.13 11.16
N VAL A 1066 1.50 25.85 11.52
CA VAL A 1066 1.59 24.67 10.63
C VAL A 1066 0.61 24.74 9.44
N ALA A 1067 -0.49 25.48 9.57
CA ALA A 1067 -1.46 25.62 8.47
C ALA A 1067 -0.96 26.51 7.31
N ALA A 1068 0.07 27.32 7.54
CA ALA A 1068 0.60 28.25 6.53
C ALA A 1068 1.82 27.72 5.77
N ASP A 1069 2.36 26.56 6.16
CA ASP A 1069 3.41 25.82 5.46
C ASP A 1069 2.73 24.86 4.48
N VAL A 1070 2.50 25.33 3.25
CA VAL A 1070 1.65 24.66 2.27
C VAL A 1070 2.44 23.64 1.45
N ASN A 1071 3.77 23.78 1.38
CA ASN A 1071 4.65 22.82 0.73
C ASN A 1071 5.20 21.75 1.70
N GLY A 1072 4.98 21.90 3.01
CA GLY A 1072 5.36 20.94 4.05
C GLY A 1072 6.86 20.88 4.32
N ASP A 1073 7.60 21.97 4.02
CA ASP A 1073 9.06 22.05 4.19
C ASP A 1073 9.50 22.45 5.61
N GLY A 1074 8.55 22.72 6.50
CA GLY A 1074 8.75 23.15 7.88
C GLY A 1074 9.00 24.65 8.03
N ILE A 1075 8.97 25.42 6.93
CA ILE A 1075 9.32 26.84 6.88
C ILE A 1075 8.30 27.61 6.05
N VAL A 1076 7.40 28.35 6.71
CA VAL A 1076 6.55 29.32 6.00
C VAL A 1076 7.42 30.38 5.31
N ASN A 1077 7.48 30.36 3.98
CA ASN A 1077 8.30 31.23 3.14
C ASN A 1077 7.58 31.64 1.83
N VAL A 1078 8.28 32.29 0.89
CA VAL A 1078 7.66 32.81 -0.34
C VAL A 1078 7.20 31.70 -1.29
N GLN A 1079 7.72 30.48 -1.15
CA GLN A 1079 7.30 29.32 -1.94
C GLN A 1079 5.86 28.90 -1.60
N ASP A 1080 5.46 29.00 -0.33
CA ASP A 1080 4.08 28.74 0.12
C ASP A 1080 3.09 29.74 -0.49
N LEU A 1081 3.48 31.01 -0.57
CA LEU A 1081 2.69 32.05 -1.23
C LEU A 1081 2.49 31.75 -2.71
N VAL A 1082 3.54 31.32 -3.40
CA VAL A 1082 3.47 30.95 -4.82
C VAL A 1082 2.55 29.74 -5.00
N LEU A 1083 2.65 28.75 -4.12
CA LEU A 1083 1.86 27.54 -4.17
C LEU A 1083 0.36 27.81 -3.98
N VAL A 1084 -0.02 28.60 -2.97
CA VAL A 1084 -1.43 29.02 -2.79
C VAL A 1084 -1.91 29.85 -3.97
N SER A 1085 -1.09 30.78 -4.46
CA SER A 1085 -1.47 31.63 -5.60
C SER A 1085 -1.72 30.85 -6.89
N SER A 1086 -1.01 29.74 -7.10
CA SER A 1086 -1.17 28.87 -8.27
C SER A 1086 -2.47 28.06 -8.27
N ARG A 1087 -3.12 27.94 -7.10
CA ARG A 1087 -4.33 27.13 -6.87
C ARG A 1087 -5.59 27.98 -6.63
N LEU A 1088 -5.53 29.30 -6.79
CA LEU A 1088 -6.68 30.19 -6.63
C LEU A 1088 -7.85 29.79 -7.54
N GLY A 1089 -9.04 29.64 -6.95
CA GLY A 1089 -10.28 29.23 -7.62
C GLY A 1089 -10.56 27.73 -7.60
N GLN A 1090 -9.71 26.91 -6.98
CA GLN A 1090 -10.01 25.50 -6.71
C GLN A 1090 -11.04 25.35 -5.60
N THR A 1091 -11.89 24.31 -5.70
CA THR A 1091 -12.94 23.98 -4.73
C THR A 1091 -12.71 22.59 -4.13
N GLY A 1092 -12.95 22.43 -2.83
CA GLY A 1092 -12.64 21.23 -2.06
C GLY A 1092 -11.50 21.47 -1.06
N GLN A 1093 -11.43 20.66 0.00
CA GLN A 1093 -10.36 20.78 1.01
C GLN A 1093 -9.03 20.34 0.39
N THR A 1094 -8.10 21.29 0.23
CA THR A 1094 -6.75 21.07 -0.30
C THR A 1094 -5.73 21.75 0.61
N GLU A 1095 -4.45 21.41 0.49
CA GLU A 1095 -3.37 22.03 1.29
C GLU A 1095 -3.30 23.57 1.12
N ALA A 1096 -3.81 24.10 -0.01
CA ALA A 1096 -3.87 25.53 -0.27
C ALA A 1096 -5.12 26.22 0.30
N ASP A 1097 -6.10 25.46 0.80
CA ASP A 1097 -7.28 25.94 1.55
C ASP A 1097 -6.91 26.06 3.04
N VAL A 1098 -6.11 27.07 3.35
CA VAL A 1098 -5.48 27.27 4.67
C VAL A 1098 -6.50 27.61 5.76
N ASN A 1099 -7.65 28.17 5.37
CA ASN A 1099 -8.70 28.51 6.32
C ASN A 1099 -9.81 27.43 6.44
N GLY A 1100 -9.81 26.43 5.54
CA GLY A 1100 -10.70 25.28 5.56
C GLY A 1100 -12.14 25.56 5.14
N ASP A 1101 -12.38 26.64 4.39
CA ASP A 1101 -13.72 27.04 3.91
C ASP A 1101 -14.18 26.28 2.65
N GLY A 1102 -13.31 25.41 2.10
CA GLY A 1102 -13.59 24.61 0.93
C GLY A 1102 -13.34 25.33 -0.40
N ALA A 1103 -12.74 26.52 -0.39
CA ALA A 1103 -12.40 27.28 -1.59
C ALA A 1103 -11.07 28.02 -1.46
N VAL A 1104 -10.08 27.66 -2.30
CA VAL A 1104 -8.79 28.36 -2.32
C VAL A 1104 -8.95 29.76 -2.89
N ASN A 1105 -8.88 30.78 -2.04
CA ASN A 1105 -9.17 32.16 -2.40
C ASN A 1105 -8.16 33.16 -1.81
N ILE A 1106 -8.40 34.46 -2.01
CA ILE A 1106 -7.47 35.51 -1.59
C ILE A 1106 -7.28 35.55 -0.06
N GLN A 1107 -8.25 35.05 0.70
CA GLN A 1107 -8.15 34.95 2.16
C GLN A 1107 -7.06 33.96 2.58
N ASP A 1108 -6.94 32.80 1.91
CA ASP A 1108 -5.90 31.81 2.20
C ASP A 1108 -4.50 32.35 1.91
N LEU A 1109 -4.35 33.04 0.78
CA LEU A 1109 -3.08 33.67 0.39
C LEU A 1109 -2.64 34.72 1.42
N VAL A 1110 -3.58 35.51 1.93
CA VAL A 1110 -3.29 36.55 2.94
C VAL A 1110 -2.99 35.93 4.32
N LEU A 1111 -3.59 34.79 4.66
CA LEU A 1111 -3.30 34.06 5.90
C LEU A 1111 -1.88 33.46 5.90
N VAL A 1112 -1.44 32.92 4.76
CA VAL A 1112 -0.04 32.49 4.56
C VAL A 1112 0.91 33.69 4.64
N ALA A 1113 0.59 34.79 3.95
CA ALA A 1113 1.38 36.03 4.04
C ALA A 1113 1.50 36.53 5.49
N GLY A 1114 0.43 36.41 6.29
CA GLY A 1114 0.37 36.85 7.67
C GLY A 1114 1.09 35.93 8.67
N ALA A 1115 1.57 34.78 8.21
CA ALA A 1115 2.33 33.79 8.98
C ALA A 1115 3.86 33.87 8.72
N LEU A 1116 4.29 34.70 7.75
CA LEU A 1116 5.70 34.96 7.47
C LEU A 1116 6.31 35.82 8.59
N GLY A 1117 7.30 35.28 9.31
CA GLY A 1117 7.94 35.96 10.44
C GLY A 1117 8.67 37.27 10.08
N ASP A 1118 8.78 38.19 11.04
CA ASP A 1118 9.37 39.54 10.85
C ASP A 1118 10.84 39.55 10.38
N ALA A 1119 11.54 38.41 10.42
CA ALA A 1119 12.91 38.27 9.90
C ALA A 1119 12.98 38.26 8.36
N ALA A 1120 11.88 37.98 7.65
CA ALA A 1120 11.79 38.08 6.20
C ALA A 1120 11.63 39.54 5.71
N ALA A 1121 11.58 40.52 6.61
CA ALA A 1121 11.33 41.92 6.29
C ALA A 1121 12.61 42.74 5.95
N ALA A 1122 13.79 42.12 5.89
CA ALA A 1122 15.01 42.80 5.44
C ALA A 1122 15.15 42.72 3.90
N PRO A 1123 15.27 43.87 3.18
CA PRO A 1123 15.36 43.90 1.71
C PRO A 1123 16.53 43.09 1.13
N SER A 1124 17.54 42.77 1.94
CA SER A 1124 18.75 42.03 1.52
C SER A 1124 18.56 40.52 1.39
N ALA A 1125 17.50 39.93 1.95
CA ALA A 1125 17.25 38.47 1.87
C ALA A 1125 16.67 38.02 0.51
N PHE A 1126 16.17 38.95 -0.31
CA PHE A 1126 15.48 38.63 -1.57
C PHE A 1126 16.39 38.51 -2.82
N ARG A 1127 17.72 38.64 -2.65
CA ARG A 1127 18.67 38.58 -3.79
C ARG A 1127 19.19 37.18 -4.14
N ALA A 1128 18.84 36.15 -3.37
CA ALA A 1128 19.21 34.77 -3.67
C ALA A 1128 18.00 34.01 -4.23
N THR A 1129 18.12 33.50 -5.46
CA THR A 1129 17.14 32.73 -6.28
C THR A 1129 16.12 33.58 -7.08
N ALA A 1130 16.56 34.03 -8.26
CA ALA A 1130 15.78 34.85 -9.20
C ALA A 1130 14.70 34.09 -10.01
N THR A 1131 14.37 32.84 -9.68
CA THR A 1131 13.45 32.01 -10.51
C THR A 1131 12.05 31.82 -9.93
N ALA A 1132 11.73 32.32 -8.73
CA ALA A 1132 10.44 32.04 -8.07
C ALA A 1132 9.70 33.25 -7.46
N LEU A 1133 10.19 34.50 -7.59
CA LEU A 1133 9.49 35.66 -7.02
C LEU A 1133 8.29 36.09 -7.88
N PRO A 1134 7.11 36.37 -7.28
CA PRO A 1134 5.94 36.84 -8.01
C PRO A 1134 6.18 38.21 -8.64
N SER A 1135 5.63 38.44 -9.84
CA SER A 1135 5.78 39.73 -10.51
C SER A 1135 5.15 40.85 -9.70
N ARG A 1136 5.69 42.07 -9.80
CA ARG A 1136 5.12 43.25 -9.14
C ARG A 1136 3.62 43.44 -9.43
N ALA A 1137 3.22 43.25 -10.69
CA ALA A 1137 1.82 43.36 -11.10
C ALA A 1137 0.93 42.33 -10.40
N THR A 1138 1.46 41.13 -10.14
CA THR A 1138 0.80 40.07 -9.39
C THR A 1138 0.58 40.48 -7.93
N VAL A 1139 1.59 41.03 -7.27
CA VAL A 1139 1.49 41.47 -5.86
C VAL A 1139 0.56 42.69 -5.70
N GLU A 1140 0.56 43.62 -6.65
CA GLU A 1140 -0.38 44.76 -6.69
C GLU A 1140 -1.84 44.30 -6.84
N GLN A 1141 -2.09 43.25 -7.61
CA GLN A 1141 -3.41 42.64 -7.75
C GLN A 1141 -3.86 41.95 -6.46
N TRP A 1142 -2.99 41.16 -5.82
CA TRP A 1142 -3.29 40.52 -4.53
C TRP A 1142 -3.64 41.52 -3.44
N LEU A 1143 -2.91 42.63 -3.33
CA LEU A 1143 -3.22 43.70 -2.38
C LEU A 1143 -4.58 44.34 -2.67
N THR A 1144 -4.90 44.57 -3.94
CA THR A 1144 -6.20 45.14 -4.35
C THR A 1144 -7.36 44.24 -3.92
N ASP A 1145 -7.20 42.93 -4.06
CA ASP A 1145 -8.21 41.95 -3.68
C ASP A 1145 -8.26 41.74 -2.16
N ALA A 1146 -7.12 41.74 -1.48
CA ALA A 1146 -7.02 41.64 -0.02
C ALA A 1146 -7.69 42.82 0.71
N TYR A 1147 -7.60 44.05 0.17
CA TYR A 1147 -8.28 45.20 0.76
C TYR A 1147 -9.81 45.17 0.68
N ARG A 1148 -10.38 44.24 -0.09
CA ARG A 1148 -11.85 44.05 -0.19
C ARG A 1148 -12.38 43.09 0.88
N LEU A 1149 -11.51 42.39 1.61
CA LEU A 1149 -11.89 41.45 2.66
C LEU A 1149 -12.38 42.17 3.94
N PRO A 1150 -13.37 41.62 4.67
CA PRO A 1150 -13.82 42.17 5.94
C PRO A 1150 -12.72 42.03 7.03
N ARG A 1151 -12.35 43.16 7.67
CA ARG A 1151 -11.27 43.24 8.66
C ARG A 1151 -11.72 42.76 10.04
N LEU A 1152 -11.82 41.44 10.22
CA LEU A 1152 -12.26 40.81 11.47
C LEU A 1152 -11.12 40.04 12.19
N ASP A 1153 -9.96 39.88 11.56
CA ASP A 1153 -8.84 39.07 12.05
C ASP A 1153 -7.49 39.83 11.99
N ALA A 1154 -6.75 39.86 13.11
CA ALA A 1154 -5.44 40.49 13.25
C ALA A 1154 -4.35 39.83 12.38
N ARG A 1155 -4.51 38.56 12.00
CA ARG A 1155 -3.59 37.85 11.09
C ARG A 1155 -3.76 38.30 9.65
N LEU A 1156 -4.99 38.59 9.25
CA LEU A 1156 -5.31 39.14 7.93
C LEU A 1156 -4.64 40.52 7.75
N GLU A 1157 -4.64 41.36 8.78
CA GLU A 1157 -3.97 42.66 8.75
C GLU A 1157 -2.43 42.53 8.67
N ARG A 1158 -1.84 41.53 9.34
CA ARG A 1158 -0.41 41.22 9.21
C ARG A 1158 -0.05 40.76 7.80
N GLY A 1159 -0.88 39.93 7.18
CA GLY A 1159 -0.65 39.47 5.81
C GLY A 1159 -0.71 40.59 4.78
N ILE A 1160 -1.67 41.51 4.92
CA ILE A 1160 -1.73 42.72 4.10
C ILE A 1160 -0.48 43.58 4.29
N ALA A 1161 -0.06 43.81 5.53
CA ALA A 1161 1.15 44.58 5.83
C ALA A 1161 2.44 43.91 5.29
N TRP A 1162 2.49 42.59 5.28
CA TRP A 1162 3.61 41.83 4.70
C TRP A 1162 3.63 41.97 3.16
N LEU A 1163 2.49 41.84 2.49
CA LEU A 1163 2.38 42.05 1.03
C LEU A 1163 2.74 43.49 0.62
N GLU A 1164 2.38 44.49 1.44
CA GLU A 1164 2.82 45.89 1.26
C GLU A 1164 4.35 46.03 1.37
N ARG A 1165 4.99 45.30 2.30
CA ARG A 1165 6.46 45.27 2.47
C ARG A 1165 7.15 44.53 1.32
N LEU A 1166 6.61 43.40 0.85
CA LEU A 1166 7.12 42.67 -0.31
C LEU A 1166 7.07 43.56 -1.56
N LEU A 1167 5.96 44.27 -1.77
CA LEU A 1167 5.83 45.24 -2.86
C LEU A 1167 6.85 46.39 -2.75
N ALA A 1168 7.22 46.79 -1.53
CA ALA A 1168 8.24 47.80 -1.26
C ALA A 1168 9.69 47.29 -1.40
N ALA A 1169 9.93 45.99 -1.18
CA ALA A 1169 11.25 45.33 -1.24
C ALA A 1169 11.70 44.99 -2.67
N LEU A 1170 10.79 45.04 -3.65
CA LEU A 1170 11.13 45.04 -5.08
C LEU A 1170 11.77 46.39 -5.46
N VAL A 1171 13.01 46.61 -5.01
CA VAL A 1171 13.78 47.85 -5.18
C VAL A 1171 14.01 48.11 -6.68
N PRO A 1172 13.76 49.34 -7.17
CA PRO A 1172 14.08 49.72 -8.55
C PRO A 1172 15.57 49.56 -8.85
N GLU A 1173 15.91 49.00 -10.02
CA GLU A 1173 17.32 48.81 -10.41
C GLU A 1173 18.09 50.13 -10.58
N GLU A 1174 17.38 51.23 -10.85
CA GLU A 1174 17.96 52.57 -11.02
C GLU A 1174 17.18 53.64 -10.24
N THR A 1175 17.90 54.64 -9.72
CA THR A 1175 17.31 55.86 -9.15
C THR A 1175 16.69 56.69 -10.27
N ALA A 1176 15.44 57.13 -10.12
CA ALA A 1176 14.72 57.84 -11.18
C ALA A 1176 13.80 58.95 -10.65
N LEU A 1177 13.74 60.07 -11.39
CA LEU A 1177 12.74 61.12 -11.20
C LEU A 1177 11.58 60.93 -12.18
N LEU A 1178 10.35 60.92 -11.67
CA LEU A 1178 9.15 60.71 -12.46
C LEU A 1178 8.36 62.02 -12.68
N ALA A 1179 7.36 61.97 -13.55
CA ALA A 1179 6.51 63.13 -13.86
C ALA A 1179 5.61 63.47 -12.66
N ASN A 1180 5.51 64.76 -12.33
CA ASN A 1180 4.64 65.23 -11.26
C ASN A 1180 3.16 64.96 -11.57
N TYR A 1181 2.33 64.79 -10.54
CA TYR A 1181 0.89 64.62 -10.67
C TYR A 1181 0.11 65.34 -9.55
N PRO A 1182 -1.14 65.74 -9.81
CA PRO A 1182 -1.77 65.77 -11.13
C PRO A 1182 -1.14 66.85 -12.03
N ASN A 1183 -0.83 66.47 -13.28
CA ASN A 1183 -0.27 67.32 -14.34
C ASN A 1183 -1.21 67.12 -15.54
N PRO A 1184 -1.89 68.17 -16.07
CA PRO A 1184 -1.30 69.47 -16.40
C PRO A 1184 -1.79 70.73 -15.67
N PHE A 1185 -2.71 70.65 -14.69
CA PHE A 1185 -3.41 71.85 -14.21
C PHE A 1185 -3.74 71.81 -12.71
N ASN A 1186 -2.77 72.06 -11.81
CA ASN A 1186 -3.10 72.30 -10.39
C ASN A 1186 -2.09 73.21 -9.67
N PRO A 1187 -2.54 73.97 -8.65
CA PRO A 1187 -1.69 74.86 -7.86
C PRO A 1187 -0.79 74.12 -6.87
N GLU A 1188 -1.11 72.87 -6.50
CA GLU A 1188 -0.29 71.97 -5.69
C GLU A 1188 -0.04 70.65 -6.43
N THR A 1189 1.12 70.04 -6.25
CA THR A 1189 1.49 68.82 -6.97
C THR A 1189 2.38 67.89 -6.14
N TRP A 1190 2.27 66.59 -6.42
CA TRP A 1190 3.19 65.55 -5.95
C TRP A 1190 4.20 65.23 -7.04
N ILE A 1191 5.45 65.06 -6.65
CA ILE A 1191 6.57 64.78 -7.54
C ILE A 1191 7.12 63.40 -7.15
N PRO A 1192 6.75 62.35 -7.90
CA PRO A 1192 7.16 61.00 -7.60
C PRO A 1192 8.62 60.75 -8.00
N TYR A 1193 9.31 59.91 -7.23
CA TYR A 1193 10.69 59.50 -7.49
C TYR A 1193 10.95 58.08 -6.97
N GLU A 1194 12.09 57.52 -7.35
CA GLU A 1194 12.54 56.16 -7.01
C GLU A 1194 14.03 56.21 -6.66
N LEU A 1195 14.44 55.43 -5.67
CA LEU A 1195 15.82 55.31 -5.21
C LEU A 1195 16.28 53.85 -5.31
N ALA A 1196 17.35 53.60 -6.05
CA ALA A 1196 18.00 52.29 -6.08
C ALA A 1196 18.83 52.03 -4.80
N GLU A 1197 19.37 53.08 -4.18
CA GLU A 1197 20.16 53.03 -2.95
C GLU A 1197 19.72 54.13 -1.96
N PRO A 1198 19.94 53.97 -0.64
CA PRO A 1198 19.66 55.01 0.33
C PRO A 1198 20.47 56.28 0.06
N ALA A 1199 19.82 57.45 0.06
CA ALA A 1199 20.47 58.72 -0.25
C ALA A 1199 19.80 59.92 0.42
N GLU A 1200 20.57 61.00 0.60
CA GLU A 1200 20.02 62.30 0.97
C GLU A 1200 19.26 62.92 -0.20
N VAL A 1201 17.96 63.15 -0.02
CA VAL A 1201 17.07 63.61 -1.10
C VAL A 1201 16.72 65.09 -0.93
N ALA A 1202 16.90 65.84 -2.02
CA ALA A 1202 16.42 67.22 -2.11
C ALA A 1202 15.85 67.52 -3.50
N LEU A 1203 14.89 68.43 -3.54
CA LEU A 1203 14.25 68.89 -4.77
C LEU A 1203 14.29 70.42 -4.84
N ARG A 1204 14.76 70.96 -5.96
CA ARG A 1204 14.91 72.40 -6.21
C ARG A 1204 14.00 72.77 -7.38
N ILE A 1205 13.16 73.79 -7.19
CA ILE A 1205 12.20 74.24 -8.18
C ILE A 1205 12.66 75.61 -8.69
N TYR A 1206 12.70 75.78 -10.00
CA TYR A 1206 13.19 76.96 -10.71
C TYR A 1206 12.12 77.54 -11.65
N ALA A 1207 12.12 78.85 -11.79
CA ALA A 1207 11.38 79.56 -12.84
C ALA A 1207 12.09 79.41 -14.21
N VAL A 1208 11.42 79.79 -15.30
CA VAL A 1208 11.94 79.65 -16.68
C VAL A 1208 13.25 80.42 -16.90
N ASP A 1209 13.46 81.51 -16.15
CA ASP A 1209 14.67 82.32 -16.18
C ASP A 1209 15.83 81.76 -15.32
N GLY A 1210 15.62 80.62 -14.67
CA GLY A 1210 16.60 79.96 -13.81
C GLY A 1210 16.60 80.43 -12.34
N ALA A 1211 15.72 81.35 -11.95
CA ALA A 1211 15.62 81.78 -10.56
C ALA A 1211 15.08 80.65 -9.66
N LEU A 1212 15.73 80.39 -8.52
CA LEU A 1212 15.28 79.37 -7.55
C LEU A 1212 14.00 79.84 -6.85
N VAL A 1213 12.93 79.07 -7.03
CA VAL A 1213 11.58 79.34 -6.51
C VAL A 1213 11.36 78.67 -5.15
N ARG A 1214 11.76 77.41 -4.98
CA ARG A 1214 11.59 76.66 -3.74
C ARG A 1214 12.64 75.55 -3.63
N ARG A 1215 13.09 75.26 -2.41
CA ARG A 1215 13.87 74.06 -2.08
C ARG A 1215 13.09 73.19 -1.10
N LEU A 1216 12.92 71.92 -1.42
CA LEU A 1216 12.31 70.91 -0.57
C LEU A 1216 13.41 69.93 -0.15
N VAL A 1217 13.81 69.97 1.13
CA VAL A 1217 14.76 69.01 1.68
C VAL A 1217 13.96 67.87 2.28
N LEU A 1218 14.06 66.69 1.66
CA LEU A 1218 13.35 65.50 2.11
C LEU A 1218 14.19 64.67 3.08
N GLY A 1219 15.49 64.95 3.21
CA GLY A 1219 16.42 64.28 4.12
C GLY A 1219 16.86 62.91 3.61
N HIS A 1220 17.58 62.16 4.45
CA HIS A 1220 17.99 60.79 4.16
C HIS A 1220 16.78 59.88 3.94
N ARG A 1221 16.74 59.22 2.77
CA ARG A 1221 15.67 58.30 2.37
C ARG A 1221 16.28 56.95 2.02
N ALA A 1222 15.66 55.88 2.50
CA ALA A 1222 16.06 54.52 2.14
C ALA A 1222 15.77 54.23 0.65
N ALA A 1223 16.48 53.26 0.07
CA ALA A 1223 16.15 52.71 -1.24
C ALA A 1223 14.68 52.31 -1.32
N GLY A 1224 14.01 52.56 -2.44
CA GLY A 1224 12.61 52.23 -2.65
C GLY A 1224 11.83 53.29 -3.44
N ILE A 1225 10.51 53.11 -3.46
CA ILE A 1225 9.60 53.82 -4.37
C ILE A 1225 8.79 54.89 -3.64
N TYR A 1226 8.80 56.11 -4.16
CA TYR A 1226 8.16 57.30 -3.57
C TYR A 1226 7.13 57.89 -4.54
N ARG A 1227 6.13 57.07 -4.93
CA ARG A 1227 5.12 57.44 -5.93
C ARG A 1227 3.79 57.92 -5.35
N SER A 1228 3.36 57.45 -4.17
CA SER A 1228 2.06 57.79 -3.58
C SER A 1228 2.05 59.17 -2.93
N LYS A 1229 0.87 59.77 -2.72
CA LYS A 1229 0.75 61.10 -2.10
C LYS A 1229 1.38 61.21 -0.71
N SER A 1230 1.43 60.11 0.05
CA SER A 1230 2.01 60.04 1.39
C SER A 1230 3.54 59.93 1.39
N ARG A 1231 4.15 59.60 0.24
CA ARG A 1231 5.59 59.35 0.11
C ARG A 1231 6.31 60.22 -0.93
N ALA A 1232 5.60 60.67 -1.97
CA ALA A 1232 6.14 61.54 -3.01
C ALA A 1232 6.48 62.93 -2.46
N ALA A 1233 7.40 63.64 -3.11
CA ALA A 1233 7.73 65.01 -2.74
C ALA A 1233 6.52 65.92 -3.02
N TYR A 1234 6.03 66.63 -2.01
CA TYR A 1234 4.86 67.50 -2.15
C TYR A 1234 5.29 68.97 -2.28
N TRP A 1235 4.72 69.66 -3.27
CA TRP A 1235 4.85 71.11 -3.41
C TRP A 1235 3.48 71.77 -3.43
N ASP A 1236 3.29 72.74 -2.55
CA ASP A 1236 2.06 73.51 -2.34
C ASP A 1236 1.93 74.73 -3.27
N GLY A 1237 2.82 74.87 -4.26
CA GLY A 1237 2.82 75.96 -5.24
C GLY A 1237 3.29 77.31 -4.67
N ARG A 1238 4.07 77.32 -3.59
CA ARG A 1238 4.60 78.55 -2.98
C ARG A 1238 6.11 78.70 -3.17
N ASN A 1239 6.58 79.95 -3.24
CA ASN A 1239 8.00 80.30 -3.29
C ASN A 1239 8.66 80.21 -1.89
N ILE A 1240 9.96 80.49 -1.77
CA ILE A 1240 10.69 80.45 -0.49
C ILE A 1240 10.12 81.42 0.58
N GLN A 1241 9.50 82.53 0.19
CA GLN A 1241 8.80 83.47 1.08
C GLN A 1241 7.38 83.02 1.47
N GLY A 1242 6.88 81.91 0.92
CA GLY A 1242 5.54 81.38 1.19
C GLY A 1242 4.43 81.99 0.34
N GLU A 1243 4.77 82.75 -0.69
CA GLU A 1243 3.80 83.37 -1.61
C GLU A 1243 3.46 82.43 -2.77
N LYS A 1244 2.20 82.43 -3.24
CA LYS A 1244 1.77 81.57 -4.36
C LYS A 1244 2.43 81.99 -5.68
N VAL A 1245 3.10 81.06 -6.35
CA VAL A 1245 3.78 81.31 -7.63
C VAL A 1245 2.78 81.59 -8.76
N ALA A 1246 3.19 82.27 -9.83
CA ALA A 1246 2.31 82.57 -10.97
C ALA A 1246 2.07 81.34 -11.87
N SER A 1247 1.03 81.35 -12.70
CA SER A 1247 0.88 80.33 -13.74
C SER A 1247 2.02 80.43 -14.74
N GLY A 1248 2.63 79.31 -15.10
CA GLY A 1248 3.80 79.27 -15.97
C GLY A 1248 4.48 77.90 -15.97
N VAL A 1249 5.52 77.78 -16.79
CA VAL A 1249 6.38 76.59 -16.81
C VAL A 1249 7.41 76.73 -15.69
N TYR A 1250 7.63 75.66 -14.95
CA TYR A 1250 8.67 75.57 -13.93
C TYR A 1250 9.50 74.31 -14.18
N PHE A 1251 10.75 74.34 -13.74
CA PHE A 1251 11.63 73.18 -13.78
C PHE A 1251 11.89 72.73 -12.37
N TYR A 1252 11.95 71.42 -12.16
CA TYR A 1252 12.30 70.85 -10.88
C TYR A 1252 13.44 69.87 -11.04
N THR A 1253 14.48 70.08 -10.24
CA THR A 1253 15.70 69.29 -10.20
C THR A 1253 15.72 68.49 -8.91
N PHE A 1254 15.76 67.18 -9.06
CA PHE A 1254 15.88 66.20 -7.98
C PHE A 1254 17.33 65.77 -7.84
N SER A 1255 17.84 65.79 -6.60
CA SER A 1255 19.16 65.26 -6.26
C SER A 1255 19.04 64.20 -5.18
N ALA A 1256 19.65 63.04 -5.41
CA ALA A 1256 19.75 61.93 -4.47
C ALA A 1256 21.15 61.31 -4.55
N GLY A 1257 22.02 61.62 -3.59
CA GLY A 1257 23.44 61.25 -3.68
C GLY A 1257 24.09 61.88 -4.92
N ASP A 1258 24.74 61.07 -5.75
CA ASP A 1258 25.36 61.49 -7.03
C ASP A 1258 24.37 61.59 -8.19
N PHE A 1259 23.12 61.13 -8.01
CA PHE A 1259 22.09 61.19 -9.04
C PHE A 1259 21.40 62.56 -9.05
N GLU A 1260 21.38 63.21 -10.22
CA GLU A 1260 20.65 64.45 -10.44
C GLU A 1260 19.81 64.38 -11.74
N ALA A 1261 18.53 64.73 -11.65
CA ALA A 1261 17.63 64.74 -12.79
C ALA A 1261 16.72 65.96 -12.76
N THR A 1262 16.48 66.58 -13.92
CA THR A 1262 15.58 67.74 -14.06
C THR A 1262 14.41 67.42 -14.96
N ARG A 1263 13.21 67.82 -14.54
CA ARG A 1263 11.98 67.71 -15.34
C ARG A 1263 11.23 69.03 -15.37
N LYS A 1264 10.38 69.19 -16.39
CA LYS A 1264 9.47 70.33 -16.54
C LYS A 1264 8.11 70.02 -15.90
N MET A 1265 7.50 71.02 -15.29
CA MET A 1265 6.09 71.02 -14.88
C MET A 1265 5.41 72.30 -15.34
N LEU A 1266 4.10 72.23 -15.56
CA LEU A 1266 3.27 73.39 -15.87
C LEU A 1266 2.36 73.67 -14.66
N ILE A 1267 2.43 74.88 -14.13
CA ILE A 1267 1.48 75.36 -13.13
C ILE A 1267 0.48 76.27 -13.84
N ARG A 1268 -0.81 75.94 -13.76
CA ARG A 1268 -1.91 76.78 -14.23
C ARG A 1268 -2.81 77.03 -13.04
N LYS A 1269 -3.01 78.30 -12.69
CA LYS A 1269 -3.92 78.72 -11.61
C LYS A 1269 -5.36 78.57 -12.08
#